data_AF-A0AAV4D475-F1
#
_entry.id   AF-A0AAV4D475-F1
#
_cell.length_a   1.000
_cell.length_b   1.000
_cell.length_c   1.000
_cell.angle_alpha   90.00
_cell.angle_beta   90.00
_cell.angle_gamma   90.00
#
_symmetry.space_group_name_H-M   'P 1'
#
loop_
_entity.id
_entity.type
_entity.pdbx_description
1 polymer ?
#
loop_
_entity_poly.entity_id
_entity_poly.type
_entity_poly.pdbx_seq_one_letter_code
_entity_poly.pdbx_strand_id
1 'polypeptide(L)'
;MAEEEKEPVAAPPPTGGSSSSLAAQLGIEDVRVEIVADYLLRNYKLKPDRWVKFYNNPENRVVDKHVAEPMITSLWPQVVTDHVQQQITNLKTRVDIVSSKTKGQTLLRVPDGFEDFEYQGELAFGRKLDLQDLHRLEAMIVMWSNEIKDVLEYHCADPILEGKNPTPQVELKYWRDRAKDLDHIYQQLIDKHVKQMVKFLKAKNSVYYVGFKQLYSKVVESLLEANDNLMYLKALSAAMDSVEAVDFEDCGKHMGPLMHTVGLVWAHSKHYNTPERITVLLQMLCNFVIGMVDNFLRPDEMFKGDIAETIPAVKVAENVMSQFRKAFDTTRAGLPKLYKNGQEPVPWTFEPDLVFSRFTKVHERLKTAFYLMDTYVNFMKLEKVELGGIKGNMLGEQVIDIFQEFDEAFKLFTDSKYNPLDPSDPGFLQNFHRFNRIMTDFDRRLATIVVKGYYDCTGLESIYKLIDMMGPLLERQLIMEDFDDKYPEVVTMMHKELDTCFELYDEQMAYKKETGKMRVHKNMPPMAGAMIWAREVYSRVNVYMEQFNRIEHPVKKTEEYKHVFTRFEDLKHLLAQNDLVYYNNWLSSVDENCNFYMAQPLLIEDKTTKLLEVNFHPKLMAVLREMKYLKLRNKEVIPEVPEAVFAKRELLFKYYANMKLMSELYNRLITDALDVEKPMMAPALERINKQLQGALTNKTWSMDDIWGYIAESLAMVQDLTKRVRETKDNIERIRGIMAALAVTPLFERKEKQDNLLGLTDRTETVKRRNADIVASGVEIHELMEANAALYDANVKSPEWMAYVNYLDGIVEAGFVSVIGCSIRYLLDNTNPDKTVGPLFEIILELHESQARKMTFIPDIEPGSQEGFWALLDSLVVDIEAQASFIHRLKSGEAVTYQTLLETNEELIEMRHALTDSVEQATSEVVQYKEALNTYSGLWVEDRQENMQLFLLYNHKPTAEEISLAGEAGIPENPPTLAQFKAMIELYEKLYEEIEQLQAIQVFNKWLRVDARAFKQGLLSVVKKWSLMFKQHLIDRVTGGLDDLQDFITSTSKGLAKDPVEGDYIGLVNVMGLLNAVRDRQAETDVMFEPLKQTIDMLKTCGVDMSEKVYNQLEMDVDCKKLSKEIRGLDKDMRSWDLFLGLESALKNMITSLRAVGELQNSAIRDRHWKELMDATKVTFTMDENTNLKDLLQLELHRFEEDVHGIVDKAVKETSMEKTLKEFGITWANLEFVHSQHKRTSITLINAEEDVIETLEDNQAGF
;
A
#
# COMPACT_ATOMS: atom_id res chain seq x y z
N MET A 1 14.29 15.03 36.01
CA MET A 1 13.81 16.24 36.70
C MET A 1 12.46 15.91 37.31
N ALA A 2 12.36 16.00 38.65
CA ALA A 2 11.17 15.88 39.52
C ALA A 2 10.37 14.55 39.44
N GLU A 3 9.91 13.88 40.50
CA GLU A 3 9.71 14.18 41.92
C GLU A 3 9.54 12.85 42.71
N GLU A 4 9.94 12.88 43.99
CA GLU A 4 9.68 11.98 45.16
C GLU A 4 9.18 10.52 45.03
N GLU A 5 9.99 9.58 45.54
CA GLU A 5 9.58 8.21 45.94
C GLU A 5 9.83 7.98 47.46
N LYS A 6 8.83 7.39 48.13
CA LYS A 6 8.89 6.85 49.50
C LYS A 6 8.91 5.33 49.45
N GLU A 7 9.96 4.71 50.01
CA GLU A 7 9.98 3.30 50.41
C GLU A 7 9.57 3.15 51.89
N PRO A 8 8.93 2.02 52.28
CA PRO A 8 8.95 1.50 53.65
C PRO A 8 9.89 0.29 53.76
N VAL A 9 10.77 0.29 54.76
CA VAL A 9 11.69 -0.83 55.05
C VAL A 9 11.34 -1.51 56.37
N ALA A 10 11.38 -2.83 56.32
CA ALA A 10 11.17 -3.79 57.39
C ALA A 10 12.18 -3.70 58.55
N ALA A 11 11.74 -4.16 59.72
CA ALA A 11 12.52 -4.26 60.94
C ALA A 11 13.42 -5.51 61.00
N PRO A 12 14.62 -5.42 61.62
CA PRO A 12 15.38 -6.56 62.14
C PRO A 12 15.31 -6.67 63.69
N PRO A 13 15.84 -7.76 64.29
CA PRO A 13 15.40 -8.33 65.58
C PRO A 13 16.16 -7.80 66.82
N PRO A 14 15.76 -8.17 68.06
CA PRO A 14 16.22 -7.51 69.28
C PRO A 14 17.46 -8.18 69.90
N THR A 15 18.40 -7.36 70.37
CA THR A 15 19.39 -7.73 71.39
C THR A 15 19.39 -6.70 72.50
N GLY A 16 19.52 -7.18 73.74
CA GLY A 16 19.19 -6.44 74.96
C GLY A 16 20.13 -5.29 75.33
N GLY A 17 19.59 -4.39 76.16
CA GLY A 17 20.34 -3.33 76.83
C GLY A 17 19.40 -2.37 77.59
N SER A 18 19.39 -2.49 78.92
CA SER A 18 18.96 -1.52 79.94
C SER A 18 17.98 -0.38 79.54
N SER A 19 16.72 -0.49 79.94
CA SER A 19 15.81 0.68 79.98
C SER A 19 15.92 1.40 81.32
N SER A 20 16.39 2.65 81.30
CA SER A 20 16.16 3.62 82.37
C SER A 20 14.67 3.96 82.41
N SER A 21 14.06 3.90 83.59
CA SER A 21 12.65 4.26 83.82
C SER A 21 12.33 5.69 83.35
N LEU A 22 11.15 5.87 82.73
CA LEU A 22 10.60 7.15 82.27
C LEU A 22 10.27 8.12 83.43
N ALA A 23 10.28 7.64 84.68
CA ALA A 23 9.95 8.43 85.87
C ALA A 23 11.17 9.12 86.52
N ALA A 24 12.40 8.73 86.18
CA ALA A 24 13.61 9.36 86.69
C ALA A 24 13.77 10.84 86.27
N GLN A 25 13.04 11.29 85.24
CA GLN A 25 13.10 12.67 84.74
C GLN A 25 12.15 13.66 85.45
N LEU A 26 11.36 13.22 86.44
CA LEU A 26 10.33 14.06 87.10
C LEU A 26 10.60 14.39 88.58
N GLY A 27 11.76 14.03 89.13
CA GLY A 27 12.19 14.48 90.48
C GLY A 27 11.33 13.96 91.64
N ILE A 28 10.79 12.74 91.53
CA ILE A 28 9.98 12.08 92.58
C ILE A 28 10.87 11.04 93.28
N GLU A 29 11.03 11.14 94.60
CA GLU A 29 11.99 10.32 95.37
C GLU A 29 11.47 8.92 95.78
N ASP A 30 10.18 8.59 95.54
CA ASP A 30 9.60 7.28 95.92
C ASP A 30 9.43 6.32 94.71
N VAL A 31 10.21 5.24 94.74
CA VAL A 31 10.27 4.16 93.73
C VAL A 31 8.91 3.47 93.51
N ARG A 32 8.01 3.45 94.49
CA ARG A 32 6.68 2.82 94.36
C ARG A 32 5.73 3.66 93.51
N VAL A 33 5.82 4.98 93.64
CA VAL A 33 5.04 5.95 92.86
C VAL A 33 5.50 5.95 91.40
N GLU A 34 6.80 5.73 91.17
CA GLU A 34 7.42 5.55 89.85
C GLU A 34 6.87 4.32 89.11
N ILE A 35 6.75 3.16 89.78
CA ILE A 35 6.19 1.93 89.17
C ILE A 35 4.71 2.11 88.79
N VAL A 36 3.92 2.76 89.66
CA VAL A 36 2.49 3.01 89.41
C VAL A 36 2.30 4.05 88.30
N ALA A 37 3.14 5.09 88.27
CA ALA A 37 3.15 6.09 87.20
C ALA A 37 3.48 5.44 85.85
N ASP A 38 4.50 4.59 85.79
CA ASP A 38 4.93 3.93 84.55
C ASP A 38 3.87 2.92 84.06
N TYR A 39 3.18 2.23 84.98
CA TYR A 39 2.04 1.37 84.65
C TYR A 39 0.83 2.16 84.09
N LEU A 40 0.45 3.27 84.72
CA LEU A 40 -0.71 4.07 84.30
C LEU A 40 -0.44 4.86 83.00
N LEU A 41 0.76 5.42 82.85
CA LEU A 41 1.15 6.16 81.65
C LEU A 41 1.24 5.23 80.42
N ARG A 42 1.78 4.01 80.59
CA ARG A 42 1.89 3.02 79.50
C ARG A 42 0.55 2.41 79.10
N ASN A 43 -0.29 2.02 80.07
CA ASN A 43 -1.54 1.32 79.74
C ASN A 43 -2.68 2.24 79.30
N TYR A 44 -2.72 3.50 79.78
CA TYR A 44 -3.80 4.44 79.44
C TYR A 44 -3.37 5.57 78.49
N LYS A 45 -2.13 5.54 77.95
CA LYS A 45 -1.58 6.52 77.00
C LYS A 45 -1.78 7.98 77.44
N LEU A 46 -1.67 8.26 78.74
CA LEU A 46 -1.82 9.60 79.30
C LEU A 46 -0.53 10.40 79.12
N LYS A 47 -0.63 11.71 78.85
CA LYS A 47 0.53 12.61 78.79
C LYS A 47 1.13 12.81 80.21
N PRO A 48 2.47 12.83 80.37
CA PRO A 48 3.15 12.94 81.68
C PRO A 48 2.66 14.11 82.54
N ASP A 49 2.34 15.26 81.93
CA ASP A 49 1.91 16.47 82.65
C ASP A 49 0.58 16.31 83.41
N ARG A 50 -0.29 15.37 83.01
CA ARG A 50 -1.56 15.09 83.70
C ARG A 50 -1.33 14.32 85.00
N TRP A 51 -0.33 13.42 85.02
CA TRP A 51 0.06 12.69 86.23
C TRP A 51 0.63 13.63 87.29
N VAL A 52 1.48 14.58 86.88
CA VAL A 52 2.05 15.59 87.78
C VAL A 52 0.96 16.46 88.42
N LYS A 53 -0.09 16.84 87.67
CA LYS A 53 -1.26 17.56 88.22
C LYS A 53 -2.10 16.72 89.18
N PHE A 54 -2.24 15.41 88.93
CA PHE A 54 -2.97 14.49 89.81
C PHE A 54 -2.22 14.22 91.12
N TYR A 55 -0.89 14.02 91.05
CA TYR A 55 -0.03 13.72 92.19
C TYR A 55 0.25 14.94 93.08
N ASN A 56 0.25 16.15 92.51
CA ASN A 56 0.43 17.39 93.27
C ASN A 56 -0.87 17.93 93.91
N ASN A 57 -2.01 17.24 93.75
CA ASN A 57 -3.20 17.54 94.53
C ASN A 57 -2.99 17.05 95.99
N PRO A 58 -3.06 17.94 97.00
CA PRO A 58 -2.83 17.57 98.41
C PRO A 58 -3.78 16.50 98.96
N GLU A 59 -4.98 16.33 98.39
CA GLU A 59 -5.92 15.27 98.80
C GLU A 59 -5.46 13.87 98.36
N ASN A 60 -4.60 13.76 97.34
CA ASN A 60 -4.14 12.48 96.78
C ASN A 60 -2.83 11.98 97.38
N ARG A 61 -2.22 12.72 98.33
CA ARG A 61 -0.93 12.38 98.99
C ARG A 61 -1.08 11.49 100.24
N VAL A 62 -2.24 10.89 100.48
CA VAL A 62 -2.57 10.29 101.80
C VAL A 62 -2.06 8.85 101.99
N VAL A 63 -1.38 8.24 101.02
CA VAL A 63 -1.05 6.79 101.09
C VAL A 63 0.30 6.48 101.76
N ASP A 64 1.09 7.48 102.16
CA ASP A 64 2.52 7.28 102.44
C ASP A 64 2.93 7.15 103.93
N LYS A 65 2.00 6.85 104.85
CA LYS A 65 2.34 6.81 106.30
C LYS A 65 2.04 5.54 107.08
N HIS A 66 1.56 4.45 106.50
CA HIS A 66 1.09 3.28 107.28
C HIS A 66 1.73 1.94 106.90
N VAL A 67 3.03 1.89 106.58
CA VAL A 67 3.76 0.62 106.47
C VAL A 67 5.15 0.74 107.12
N ALA A 68 5.20 0.60 108.44
CA ALA A 68 6.42 0.26 109.18
C ALA A 68 6.05 -0.56 110.42
N GLU A 69 6.26 -1.88 110.35
CA GLU A 69 6.32 -2.80 111.49
C GLU A 69 7.61 -2.49 112.28
N PRO A 70 7.56 -1.58 113.27
CA PRO A 70 7.44 -2.02 114.66
C PRO A 70 6.74 -0.98 115.57
N MET A 71 5.58 -0.46 115.16
CA MET A 71 4.75 0.43 116.00
C MET A 71 3.31 -0.11 116.27
N ILE A 72 3.03 -1.34 115.83
CA ILE A 72 1.67 -1.94 115.84
C ILE A 72 1.37 -2.74 117.12
N THR A 73 2.35 -2.96 118.01
CA THR A 73 2.15 -3.68 119.27
C THR A 73 1.86 -2.80 120.50
N SER A 74 1.83 -1.46 120.38
CA SER A 74 1.56 -0.59 121.55
C SER A 74 0.36 0.37 121.43
N LEU A 75 -0.29 0.47 120.27
CA LEU A 75 -1.36 1.45 120.04
C LEU A 75 -2.70 0.86 119.57
N TRP A 76 -2.73 -0.40 119.14
CA TRP A 76 -3.97 -1.05 118.68
C TRP A 76 -4.45 -2.09 119.69
N PRO A 77 -5.77 -2.18 119.96
CA PRO A 77 -6.34 -3.27 120.74
C PRO A 77 -5.94 -4.60 120.11
N GLN A 78 -5.62 -5.61 120.93
CA GLN A 78 -5.18 -6.95 120.49
C GLN A 78 -6.02 -7.51 119.32
N VAL A 79 -7.34 -7.29 119.37
CA VAL A 79 -8.31 -7.74 118.35
C VAL A 79 -8.06 -7.14 116.97
N VAL A 80 -7.62 -5.87 116.88
CA VAL A 80 -7.32 -5.18 115.62
C VAL A 80 -5.97 -5.64 115.08
N THR A 81 -4.99 -5.83 115.96
CA THR A 81 -3.68 -6.39 115.59
C THR A 81 -3.82 -7.82 115.05
N ASP A 82 -4.63 -8.66 115.72
CA ASP A 82 -4.95 -10.02 115.28
C ASP A 82 -5.71 -10.01 113.94
N HIS A 83 -6.64 -9.07 113.75
CA HIS A 83 -7.37 -8.94 112.48
C HIS A 83 -6.45 -8.51 111.33
N VAL A 84 -5.55 -7.56 111.55
CA VAL A 84 -4.63 -7.07 110.52
C VAL A 84 -3.55 -8.10 110.21
N GLN A 85 -3.02 -8.83 111.20
CA GLN A 85 -2.17 -9.99 110.95
C GLN A 85 -2.92 -11.04 110.13
N GLN A 86 -4.17 -11.36 110.46
CA GLN A 86 -4.99 -12.28 109.69
C GLN A 86 -5.19 -11.82 108.23
N GLN A 87 -5.40 -10.52 107.99
CA GLN A 87 -5.50 -9.96 106.63
C GLN A 87 -4.17 -10.00 105.87
N ILE A 88 -3.04 -9.74 106.52
CA ILE A 88 -1.70 -9.84 105.91
C ILE A 88 -1.38 -11.30 105.55
N THR A 89 -1.67 -12.26 106.44
CA THR A 89 -1.52 -13.69 106.16
C THR A 89 -2.44 -14.14 105.02
N ASN A 90 -3.69 -13.68 104.99
CA ASN A 90 -4.60 -13.94 103.86
C ASN A 90 -4.08 -13.37 102.54
N LEU A 91 -3.52 -12.15 102.54
CA LEU A 91 -2.96 -11.51 101.34
C LEU A 91 -1.74 -12.28 100.83
N LYS A 92 -0.81 -12.65 101.72
CA LYS A 92 0.37 -13.48 101.40
C LYS A 92 -0.06 -14.80 100.78
N THR A 93 -1.10 -15.44 101.34
CA THR A 93 -1.67 -16.70 100.81
C THR A 93 -2.23 -16.53 99.40
N ARG A 94 -2.94 -15.42 99.11
CA ARG A 94 -3.45 -15.13 97.76
C ARG A 94 -2.34 -14.82 96.76
N VAL A 95 -1.29 -14.09 97.16
CA VAL A 95 -0.14 -13.78 96.30
C VAL A 95 0.64 -15.05 95.96
N ASP A 96 0.84 -15.95 96.91
CA ASP A 96 1.51 -17.24 96.68
C ASP A 96 0.68 -18.13 95.74
N ILE A 97 -0.65 -18.20 95.92
CA ILE A 97 -1.57 -18.94 95.03
C ILE A 97 -1.50 -18.37 93.61
N VAL A 98 -1.57 -17.05 93.43
CA VAL A 98 -1.49 -16.42 92.10
C VAL A 98 -0.12 -16.63 91.46
N SER A 99 0.97 -16.46 92.22
CA SER A 99 2.32 -16.72 91.71
C SER A 99 2.50 -18.18 91.26
N SER A 100 1.85 -19.13 91.94
CA SER A 100 1.93 -20.55 91.59
C SER A 100 1.08 -20.85 90.36
N LYS A 101 -0.15 -20.29 90.28
CA LYS A 101 -1.01 -20.36 89.09
C LYS A 101 -0.32 -19.81 87.84
N THR A 102 0.45 -18.72 87.94
CA THR A 102 1.25 -18.20 86.81
C THR A 102 2.37 -19.14 86.34
N LYS A 103 2.82 -20.08 87.19
CA LYS A 103 3.78 -21.13 86.85
C LYS A 103 3.10 -22.43 86.39
N GLY A 104 1.78 -22.46 86.28
CA GLY A 104 1.00 -23.65 85.93
C GLY A 104 0.93 -24.70 87.04
N GLN A 105 1.04 -24.28 88.31
CA GLN A 105 1.02 -25.16 89.48
C GLN A 105 0.06 -24.64 90.54
N THR A 106 -0.82 -25.49 91.04
CA THR A 106 -1.80 -25.18 92.08
C THR A 106 -1.20 -25.48 93.45
N LEU A 107 -1.02 -24.44 94.27
CA LEU A 107 -0.42 -24.54 95.61
C LEU A 107 -1.52 -24.60 96.69
N LEU A 108 -1.55 -25.70 97.44
CA LEU A 108 -2.38 -25.92 98.62
C LEU A 108 -1.59 -25.55 99.88
N ARG A 109 -1.66 -24.28 100.28
CA ARG A 109 -0.91 -23.81 101.46
C ARG A 109 -1.53 -24.28 102.77
N VAL A 110 -0.68 -24.73 103.70
CA VAL A 110 -0.99 -24.94 105.12
C VAL A 110 -0.67 -23.62 105.88
N PRO A 111 -1.54 -23.09 106.75
CA PRO A 111 -1.27 -21.82 107.43
C PRO A 111 -0.23 -21.94 108.55
N ASP A 112 0.44 -20.81 108.79
CA ASP A 112 1.51 -20.65 109.75
C ASP A 112 1.06 -21.06 111.18
N GLY A 113 1.76 -22.02 111.79
CA GLY A 113 1.45 -22.58 113.13
C GLY A 113 1.17 -24.08 113.18
N PHE A 114 1.08 -24.77 112.04
CA PHE A 114 0.98 -26.24 111.93
C PHE A 114 2.27 -26.91 111.40
N GLU A 115 3.34 -26.13 111.21
CA GLU A 115 4.64 -26.58 110.68
C GLU A 115 5.44 -27.44 111.70
N ASP A 116 5.17 -27.29 113.01
CA ASP A 116 5.90 -27.97 114.10
C ASP A 116 5.30 -29.33 114.54
N PHE A 117 4.46 -29.96 113.71
CA PHE A 117 3.95 -31.32 113.99
C PHE A 117 5.04 -32.39 113.76
N GLU A 118 6.10 -32.36 114.56
CA GLU A 118 7.10 -33.43 114.61
C GLU A 118 6.66 -34.61 115.48
N TYR A 119 7.15 -35.78 115.07
CA TYR A 119 6.77 -37.11 115.49
C TYR A 119 7.21 -37.39 116.94
N GLN A 120 6.31 -37.30 117.91
CA GLN A 120 6.45 -38.06 119.16
C GLN A 120 5.14 -38.76 119.51
N GLY A 121 5.28 -40.04 119.86
CA GLY A 121 4.19 -40.97 120.12
C GLY A 121 3.25 -40.53 121.23
N GLU A 122 2.14 -41.26 121.32
CA GLU A 122 1.10 -41.17 122.35
C GLU A 122 1.56 -40.49 123.65
N LEU A 123 0.82 -39.44 124.05
CA LEU A 123 0.93 -38.63 125.28
C LEU A 123 1.85 -37.40 125.21
N ALA A 124 1.34 -36.29 124.64
CA ALA A 124 1.38 -34.93 125.22
C ALA A 124 0.93 -33.86 124.18
N PHE A 125 -0.38 -33.68 123.99
CA PHE A 125 -0.89 -32.43 123.43
C PHE A 125 -0.87 -31.35 124.53
N GLY A 126 0.26 -30.62 124.63
CA GLY A 126 0.43 -29.47 125.53
C GLY A 126 -0.30 -28.19 125.07
N ARG A 127 -0.90 -28.21 123.88
CA ARG A 127 -1.94 -27.27 123.46
C ARG A 127 -3.21 -28.09 123.26
N LYS A 128 -4.29 -27.82 124.00
CA LYS A 128 -5.62 -28.30 123.62
C LYS A 128 -5.89 -27.68 122.25
N LEU A 129 -5.86 -28.49 121.20
CA LEU A 129 -6.46 -28.09 119.93
C LEU A 129 -7.94 -27.84 120.20
N ASP A 130 -8.34 -26.57 120.13
CA ASP A 130 -9.68 -26.11 120.46
C ASP A 130 -10.63 -26.26 119.27
N LEU A 131 -11.94 -26.07 119.49
CA LEU A 131 -12.95 -26.05 118.43
C LEU A 131 -12.62 -25.04 117.31
N GLN A 132 -11.90 -23.96 117.64
CA GLN A 132 -11.41 -22.96 116.68
C GLN A 132 -10.35 -23.52 115.73
N ASP A 133 -9.46 -24.41 116.18
CA ASP A 133 -8.47 -25.04 115.31
C ASP A 133 -9.14 -26.04 114.37
N LEU A 134 -10.19 -26.74 114.83
CA LEU A 134 -11.03 -27.59 113.98
C LEU A 134 -11.73 -26.77 112.88
N HIS A 135 -12.39 -25.65 113.21
CA HIS A 135 -13.06 -24.80 112.21
C HIS A 135 -12.08 -24.19 111.20
N ARG A 136 -10.85 -23.86 111.62
CA ARG A 136 -9.79 -23.40 110.70
C ARG A 136 -9.42 -24.50 109.71
N LEU A 137 -9.20 -25.74 110.18
CA LEU A 137 -8.90 -26.88 109.31
C LEU A 137 -10.07 -27.22 108.35
N GLU A 138 -11.31 -27.08 108.81
CA GLU A 138 -12.51 -27.27 107.99
C GLU A 138 -12.63 -26.20 106.88
N ALA A 139 -12.39 -24.93 107.22
CA ALA A 139 -12.35 -23.84 106.23
C ALA A 139 -11.23 -24.03 105.18
N MET A 140 -10.07 -24.59 105.57
CA MET A 140 -9.00 -24.94 104.64
C MET A 140 -9.40 -26.04 103.67
N ILE A 141 -10.05 -27.10 104.15
CA ILE A 141 -10.56 -28.16 103.27
C ILE A 141 -11.56 -27.60 102.27
N VAL A 142 -12.40 -26.64 102.67
CA VAL A 142 -13.31 -25.94 101.76
C VAL A 142 -12.53 -25.12 100.71
N MET A 143 -11.51 -24.37 101.11
CA MET A 143 -10.66 -23.63 100.17
C MET A 143 -9.93 -24.55 99.18
N TRP A 144 -9.29 -25.61 99.68
CA TRP A 144 -8.66 -26.64 98.84
C TRP A 144 -9.68 -27.30 97.92
N SER A 145 -10.92 -27.49 98.38
CA SER A 145 -11.97 -28.06 97.53
C SER A 145 -12.39 -27.17 96.37
N ASN A 146 -12.41 -25.84 96.56
CA ASN A 146 -12.70 -24.91 95.46
C ASN A 146 -11.52 -24.82 94.49
N GLU A 147 -10.28 -24.70 94.98
CA GLU A 147 -9.09 -24.62 94.13
C GLU A 147 -8.87 -25.89 93.30
N ILE A 148 -9.11 -27.06 93.88
CA ILE A 148 -9.02 -28.34 93.16
C ILE A 148 -10.20 -28.50 92.19
N LYS A 149 -11.39 -27.99 92.54
CA LYS A 149 -12.56 -28.03 91.65
C LYS A 149 -12.32 -27.20 90.38
N ASP A 150 -11.71 -26.03 90.48
CA ASP A 150 -11.36 -25.19 89.33
C ASP A 150 -10.41 -25.93 88.35
N VAL A 151 -9.44 -26.69 88.87
CA VAL A 151 -8.54 -27.53 88.05
C VAL A 151 -9.27 -28.71 87.42
N LEU A 152 -10.28 -29.25 88.09
CA LEU A 152 -11.07 -30.39 87.61
C LEU A 152 -12.05 -30.01 86.50
N GLU A 153 -12.62 -28.79 86.53
CA GLU A 153 -13.65 -28.29 85.59
C GLU A 153 -13.09 -27.70 84.29
N TYR A 154 -11.78 -27.47 84.15
CA TYR A 154 -11.16 -26.99 82.91
C TYR A 154 -11.17 -28.08 81.83
N HIS A 155 -11.60 -27.77 80.58
CA HIS A 155 -11.74 -28.74 79.50
C HIS A 155 -10.91 -28.39 78.25
N CYS A 156 -10.45 -29.43 77.52
CA CYS A 156 -9.70 -29.28 76.27
C CYS A 156 -10.52 -28.66 75.11
N ALA A 157 -11.86 -28.69 75.23
CA ALA A 157 -12.79 -28.20 74.22
C ALA A 157 -13.01 -26.67 74.26
N ASP A 158 -12.62 -25.99 75.35
CA ASP A 158 -12.91 -24.56 75.57
C ASP A 158 -12.36 -23.65 74.44
N PRO A 159 -11.12 -23.84 73.93
CA PRO A 159 -10.63 -23.04 72.80
C PRO A 159 -11.44 -23.20 71.51
N ILE A 160 -12.05 -24.37 71.27
CA ILE A 160 -12.90 -24.62 70.09
C ILE A 160 -14.23 -23.87 70.24
N LEU A 161 -14.79 -23.84 71.45
CA LEU A 161 -16.02 -23.11 71.76
C LEU A 161 -15.82 -21.58 71.71
N GLU A 162 -14.61 -21.10 72.00
CA GLU A 162 -14.19 -19.70 71.83
C GLU A 162 -13.96 -19.31 70.35
N GLY A 163 -14.16 -20.23 69.40
CA GLY A 163 -13.97 -19.98 67.96
C GLY A 163 -12.52 -20.01 67.49
N LYS A 164 -11.58 -20.56 68.29
CA LYS A 164 -10.19 -20.77 67.87
C LYS A 164 -10.07 -22.11 67.12
N ASN A 165 -9.04 -22.23 66.30
CA ASN A 165 -8.72 -23.44 65.52
C ASN A 165 -7.49 -24.17 66.09
N PRO A 166 -7.59 -24.84 67.26
CA PRO A 166 -6.46 -25.52 67.86
C PRO A 166 -6.04 -26.76 67.05
N THR A 167 -4.74 -27.06 67.11
CA THR A 167 -4.13 -28.29 66.60
C THR A 167 -3.96 -29.31 67.73
N PRO A 168 -3.74 -30.60 67.44
CA PRO A 168 -3.68 -31.65 68.46
C PRO A 168 -2.52 -31.50 69.46
N GLN A 169 -1.52 -30.66 69.14
CA GLN A 169 -0.46 -30.27 70.07
C GLN A 169 -1.01 -29.54 71.31
N VAL A 170 -2.14 -28.83 71.18
CA VAL A 170 -2.83 -28.17 72.30
C VAL A 170 -3.39 -29.22 73.27
N GLU A 171 -3.95 -30.31 72.76
CA GLU A 171 -4.49 -31.39 73.58
C GLU A 171 -3.39 -32.17 74.31
N LEU A 172 -2.26 -32.44 73.64
CA LEU A 172 -1.06 -33.02 74.27
C LEU A 172 -0.50 -32.14 75.39
N LYS A 173 -0.42 -30.83 75.14
CA LYS A 173 0.03 -29.86 76.14
C LYS A 173 -0.93 -29.79 77.31
N TYR A 174 -2.24 -29.76 77.06
CA TYR A 174 -3.28 -29.77 78.08
C TYR A 174 -3.15 -30.98 79.01
N TRP A 175 -3.07 -32.21 78.48
CA TRP A 175 -2.95 -33.41 79.32
C TRP A 175 -1.61 -33.47 80.06
N ARG A 176 -0.53 -32.97 79.46
CA ARG A 176 0.78 -32.86 80.11
C ARG A 176 0.76 -31.89 81.29
N ASP A 177 0.19 -30.71 81.09
CA ASP A 177 0.13 -29.66 82.10
C ASP A 177 -0.85 -30.05 83.21
N ARG A 178 -2.01 -30.66 82.87
CA ARG A 178 -2.96 -31.22 83.84
C ARG A 178 -2.37 -32.36 84.67
N ALA A 179 -1.61 -33.27 84.06
CA ALA A 179 -0.93 -34.35 84.79
C ALA A 179 0.14 -33.80 85.76
N LYS A 180 0.92 -32.80 85.32
CA LYS A 180 1.91 -32.13 86.18
C LYS A 180 1.26 -31.39 87.35
N ASP A 181 0.16 -30.68 87.09
CA ASP A 181 -0.54 -29.93 88.13
C ASP A 181 -1.22 -30.87 89.15
N LEU A 182 -1.90 -31.92 88.67
CA LEU A 182 -2.51 -32.93 89.54
C LEU A 182 -1.47 -33.75 90.32
N ASP A 183 -0.30 -34.05 89.74
CA ASP A 183 0.81 -34.69 90.46
C ASP A 183 1.33 -33.76 91.55
N HIS A 184 1.50 -32.47 91.24
CA HIS A 184 1.90 -31.48 92.22
C HIS A 184 0.89 -31.34 93.38
N ILE A 185 -0.41 -31.34 93.08
CA ILE A 185 -1.49 -31.37 94.09
C ILE A 185 -1.43 -32.66 94.91
N TYR A 186 -1.21 -33.81 94.26
CA TYR A 186 -1.13 -35.11 94.93
C TYR A 186 0.05 -35.19 95.91
N GLN A 187 1.24 -34.71 95.52
CA GLN A 187 2.40 -34.65 96.42
C GLN A 187 2.12 -33.77 97.65
N GLN A 188 1.41 -32.66 97.46
CA GLN A 188 1.00 -31.79 98.57
C GLN A 188 -0.02 -32.46 99.49
N LEU A 189 -0.98 -33.22 98.97
CA LEU A 189 -1.97 -33.96 99.78
C LEU A 189 -1.37 -35.15 100.56
N ILE A 190 -0.24 -35.68 100.08
CA ILE A 190 0.51 -36.79 100.70
C ILE A 190 1.58 -36.31 101.68
N ASP A 191 1.82 -35.00 101.73
CA ASP A 191 2.76 -34.40 102.64
C ASP A 191 2.49 -34.84 104.10
N LYS A 192 3.58 -34.99 104.86
CA LYS A 192 3.53 -35.51 106.23
C LYS A 192 2.62 -34.69 107.14
N HIS A 193 2.57 -33.36 106.96
CA HIS A 193 1.76 -32.45 107.75
C HIS A 193 0.27 -32.59 107.41
N VAL A 194 -0.08 -32.71 106.12
CA VAL A 194 -1.46 -32.91 105.67
C VAL A 194 -2.02 -34.27 106.13
N LYS A 195 -1.20 -35.33 106.14
CA LYS A 195 -1.59 -36.64 106.69
C LYS A 195 -1.91 -36.59 108.19
N GLN A 196 -1.15 -35.82 108.98
CA GLN A 196 -1.41 -35.64 110.40
C GLN A 196 -2.70 -34.84 110.64
N MET A 197 -2.93 -33.78 109.86
CA MET A 197 -4.18 -33.00 109.85
C MET A 197 -5.40 -33.88 109.59
N VAL A 198 -5.30 -34.78 108.60
CA VAL A 198 -6.39 -35.72 108.24
C VAL A 198 -6.61 -36.78 109.33
N LYS A 199 -5.56 -37.27 109.99
CA LYS A 199 -5.68 -38.16 111.16
C LYS A 199 -6.41 -37.47 112.31
N PHE A 200 -6.13 -36.18 112.55
CA PHE A 200 -6.81 -35.38 113.56
C PHE A 200 -8.30 -35.18 113.24
N LEU A 201 -8.65 -34.81 112.01
CA LEU A 201 -10.04 -34.69 111.55
C LEU A 201 -10.83 -35.99 111.67
N LYS A 202 -10.17 -37.14 111.41
CA LYS A 202 -10.74 -38.48 111.60
C LYS A 202 -10.96 -38.81 113.07
N ALA A 203 -10.01 -38.48 113.94
CA ALA A 203 -10.11 -38.72 115.39
C ALA A 203 -11.23 -37.89 116.06
N LYS A 204 -11.59 -36.74 115.48
CA LYS A 204 -12.65 -35.86 115.96
C LYS A 204 -14.02 -36.07 115.26
N ASN A 205 -14.15 -37.04 114.36
CA ASN A 205 -15.37 -37.31 113.57
C ASN A 205 -15.92 -36.07 112.82
N SER A 206 -15.05 -35.26 112.20
CA SER A 206 -15.49 -34.10 111.40
C SER A 206 -16.24 -34.53 110.13
N VAL A 207 -17.28 -33.76 109.76
CA VAL A 207 -18.06 -33.95 108.52
C VAL A 207 -17.19 -33.72 107.28
N TYR A 208 -16.19 -32.83 107.37
CA TYR A 208 -15.30 -32.49 106.27
C TYR A 208 -14.23 -33.56 105.98
N TYR A 209 -14.04 -34.54 106.86
CA TYR A 209 -13.18 -35.70 106.58
C TYR A 209 -13.71 -36.53 105.39
N VAL A 210 -15.03 -36.69 105.30
CA VAL A 210 -15.67 -37.40 104.18
C VAL A 210 -15.47 -36.62 102.88
N GLY A 211 -15.64 -35.29 102.92
CA GLY A 211 -15.39 -34.39 101.79
C GLY A 211 -13.93 -34.42 101.32
N PHE A 212 -12.98 -34.38 102.25
CA PHE A 212 -11.54 -34.49 101.93
C PHE A 212 -11.18 -35.87 101.36
N LYS A 213 -11.73 -36.97 101.91
CA LYS A 213 -11.50 -38.33 101.38
C LYS A 213 -12.03 -38.47 99.95
N GLN A 214 -13.21 -37.91 99.67
CA GLN A 214 -13.78 -37.89 98.31
C GLN A 214 -12.92 -37.04 97.37
N LEU A 215 -12.45 -35.88 97.82
CA LEU A 215 -11.58 -35.01 97.04
C LEU A 215 -10.23 -35.66 96.72
N TYR A 216 -9.60 -36.30 97.70
CA TYR A 216 -8.37 -37.07 97.51
C TYR A 216 -8.57 -38.21 96.50
N SER A 217 -9.68 -38.97 96.61
CA SER A 217 -10.04 -40.01 95.63
C SER A 217 -10.17 -39.43 94.23
N LYS A 218 -10.89 -38.31 94.08
CA LYS A 218 -11.08 -37.61 92.79
C LYS A 218 -9.77 -37.11 92.19
N VAL A 219 -8.85 -36.57 92.99
CA VAL A 219 -7.52 -36.14 92.52
C VAL A 219 -6.70 -37.33 92.04
N VAL A 220 -6.69 -38.43 92.80
CA VAL A 220 -5.97 -39.66 92.41
C VAL A 220 -6.56 -40.26 91.14
N GLU A 221 -7.89 -40.35 91.04
CA GLU A 221 -8.60 -40.82 89.85
C GLU A 221 -8.29 -39.95 88.63
N SER A 222 -8.34 -38.62 88.78
CA SER A 222 -8.04 -37.67 87.70
C SER A 222 -6.57 -37.65 87.30
N LEU A 223 -5.65 -37.90 88.25
CA LEU A 223 -4.20 -38.01 87.98
C LEU A 223 -3.88 -39.31 87.23
N LEU A 224 -4.50 -40.42 87.62
CA LEU A 224 -4.38 -41.69 86.91
C LEU A 224 -4.93 -41.57 85.49
N GLU A 225 -6.10 -40.94 85.34
CA GLU A 225 -6.68 -40.63 84.04
C GLU A 225 -5.76 -39.74 83.18
N ALA A 226 -5.23 -38.65 83.74
CA ALA A 226 -4.37 -37.73 83.01
C ALA A 226 -3.07 -38.40 82.54
N ASN A 227 -2.47 -39.27 83.38
CA ASN A 227 -1.27 -40.03 83.00
C ASN A 227 -1.57 -41.13 81.96
N ASP A 228 -2.69 -41.83 82.07
CA ASP A 228 -3.13 -42.85 81.09
C ASP A 228 -3.37 -42.20 79.72
N ASN A 229 -4.14 -41.12 79.68
CA ASN A 229 -4.39 -40.36 78.45
C ASN A 229 -3.10 -39.81 77.84
N LEU A 230 -2.20 -39.23 78.66
CA LEU A 230 -0.91 -38.73 78.17
C LEU A 230 -0.02 -39.84 77.61
N MET A 231 -0.05 -41.04 78.19
CA MET A 231 0.72 -42.19 77.70
C MET A 231 0.28 -42.59 76.29
N TYR A 232 -1.03 -42.70 76.05
CA TYR A 232 -1.57 -43.07 74.74
C TYR A 232 -1.44 -41.95 73.70
N LEU A 233 -1.67 -40.69 74.08
CA LEU A 233 -1.55 -39.55 73.17
C LEU A 233 -0.10 -39.29 72.73
N LYS A 234 0.92 -39.66 73.52
CA LYS A 234 2.33 -39.59 73.09
C LYS A 234 2.61 -40.38 71.80
N ALA A 235 1.93 -41.51 71.59
CA ALA A 235 2.04 -42.28 70.35
C ALA A 235 1.48 -41.50 69.15
N LEU A 236 0.46 -40.68 69.37
CA LEU A 236 -0.09 -39.79 68.34
C LEU A 236 0.88 -38.65 68.00
N SER A 237 1.61 -38.11 68.98
CA SER A 237 2.68 -37.12 68.72
C SER A 237 3.69 -37.64 67.72
N ALA A 238 4.24 -38.84 67.94
CA ALA A 238 5.21 -39.44 67.03
C ALA A 238 4.65 -39.67 65.62
N ALA A 239 3.35 -40.01 65.51
CA ALA A 239 2.69 -40.15 64.22
C ALA A 239 2.50 -38.80 63.51
N MET A 240 2.18 -37.72 64.23
CA MET A 240 2.12 -36.37 63.65
C MET A 240 3.49 -35.86 63.23
N ASP A 241 4.52 -36.07 64.05
CA ASP A 241 5.90 -35.69 63.74
C ASP A 241 6.37 -36.40 62.45
N SER A 242 5.93 -37.66 62.22
CA SER A 242 6.21 -38.38 60.97
C SER A 242 5.50 -37.80 59.73
N VAL A 243 4.36 -37.14 59.92
CA VAL A 243 3.62 -36.46 58.85
C VAL A 243 4.25 -35.10 58.53
N GLU A 244 4.73 -34.37 59.54
CA GLU A 244 5.42 -33.08 59.37
C GLU A 244 6.86 -33.23 58.83
N ALA A 245 7.52 -34.37 59.07
CA ALA A 245 8.90 -34.62 58.63
C ALA A 245 9.03 -34.96 57.13
N VAL A 246 7.91 -35.20 56.44
CA VAL A 246 7.87 -35.64 55.04
C VAL A 246 7.36 -34.48 54.18
N ASP A 247 7.83 -34.41 52.92
CA ASP A 247 7.33 -33.43 51.96
C ASP A 247 5.82 -33.57 51.74
N PHE A 248 5.14 -32.45 51.48
CA PHE A 248 3.68 -32.39 51.45
C PHE A 248 3.03 -33.39 50.47
N GLU A 249 3.69 -33.66 49.35
CA GLU A 249 3.24 -34.61 48.32
C GLU A 249 3.14 -36.06 48.85
N ASP A 250 3.99 -36.42 49.80
CA ASP A 250 4.09 -37.76 50.38
C ASP A 250 3.33 -37.91 51.72
N CYS A 251 2.84 -36.80 52.30
CA CYS A 251 2.05 -36.80 53.53
C CYS A 251 0.80 -37.67 53.44
N GLY A 252 0.19 -37.77 52.24
CA GLY A 252 -1.00 -38.59 52.01
C GLY A 252 -0.81 -40.06 52.41
N LYS A 253 0.37 -40.64 52.15
CA LYS A 253 0.72 -42.03 52.52
C LYS A 253 0.75 -42.25 54.04
N HIS A 254 0.98 -41.18 54.81
CA HIS A 254 1.11 -41.18 56.26
C HIS A 254 -0.22 -40.89 57.00
N MET A 255 -1.27 -40.47 56.27
CA MET A 255 -2.61 -40.24 56.83
C MET A 255 -3.28 -41.53 57.33
N GLY A 256 -3.06 -42.64 56.63
CA GLY A 256 -3.52 -43.97 57.04
C GLY A 256 -2.93 -44.41 58.38
N PRO A 257 -1.58 -44.46 58.53
CA PRO A 257 -0.91 -44.72 59.79
C PRO A 257 -1.34 -43.78 60.93
N LEU A 258 -1.46 -42.46 60.67
CA LEU A 258 -1.90 -41.48 61.66
C LEU A 258 -3.31 -41.82 62.20
N MET A 259 -4.27 -42.07 61.30
CA MET A 259 -5.64 -42.42 61.69
C MET A 259 -5.71 -43.80 62.37
N HIS A 260 -4.88 -44.75 61.96
CA HIS A 260 -4.77 -46.05 62.62
C HIS A 260 -4.27 -45.90 64.07
N THR A 261 -3.29 -45.02 64.33
CA THR A 261 -2.85 -44.69 65.70
C THR A 261 -3.98 -44.09 66.54
N VAL A 262 -4.84 -43.22 65.96
CA VAL A 262 -6.05 -42.73 66.64
C VAL A 262 -7.00 -43.88 66.99
N GLY A 263 -7.19 -44.84 66.06
CA GLY A 263 -7.96 -46.06 66.30
C GLY A 263 -7.40 -46.93 67.43
N LEU A 264 -6.06 -47.06 67.51
CA LEU A 264 -5.38 -47.79 68.58
C LEU A 264 -5.50 -47.07 69.94
N VAL A 265 -5.41 -45.73 69.97
CA VAL A 265 -5.67 -44.94 71.17
C VAL A 265 -7.10 -45.16 71.66
N TRP A 266 -8.08 -45.18 70.75
CA TRP A 266 -9.48 -45.48 71.08
C TRP A 266 -9.69 -46.89 71.63
N ALA A 267 -9.08 -47.91 71.00
CA ALA A 267 -9.28 -49.31 71.36
C ALA A 267 -8.56 -49.74 72.65
N HIS A 268 -7.45 -49.08 73.00
CA HIS A 268 -6.59 -49.49 74.13
C HIS A 268 -6.63 -48.55 75.34
N SER A 269 -7.01 -47.29 75.18
CA SER A 269 -7.14 -46.37 76.32
C SER A 269 -8.33 -46.73 77.19
N LYS A 270 -8.16 -46.61 78.51
CA LYS A 270 -9.26 -46.86 79.46
C LYS A 270 -10.13 -45.64 79.69
N HIS A 271 -9.53 -44.44 79.57
CA HIS A 271 -10.18 -43.18 79.90
C HIS A 271 -10.43 -42.28 78.68
N TYR A 272 -9.73 -42.47 77.55
CA TYR A 272 -9.87 -41.60 76.37
C TYR A 272 -10.98 -42.03 75.40
N ASN A 273 -11.53 -43.23 75.56
CA ASN A 273 -12.53 -43.87 74.71
C ASN A 273 -13.97 -43.30 74.86
N THR A 274 -14.09 -41.98 74.95
CA THR A 274 -15.37 -41.25 75.07
C THR A 274 -15.70 -40.46 73.79
N PRO A 275 -16.97 -40.44 73.33
CA PRO A 275 -17.37 -39.73 72.10
C PRO A 275 -16.97 -38.25 72.04
N GLU A 276 -17.03 -37.53 73.17
CA GLU A 276 -16.68 -36.11 73.25
C GLU A 276 -15.19 -35.85 72.95
N ARG A 277 -14.29 -36.64 73.55
CA ARG A 277 -12.83 -36.50 73.38
C ARG A 277 -12.37 -36.86 71.98
N ILE A 278 -12.90 -37.93 71.40
CA ILE A 278 -12.55 -38.32 70.04
C ILE A 278 -13.07 -37.30 69.01
N THR A 279 -14.24 -36.69 69.26
CA THR A 279 -14.78 -35.63 68.40
C THR A 279 -13.86 -34.41 68.40
N VAL A 280 -13.45 -33.94 69.58
CA VAL A 280 -12.52 -32.82 69.75
C VAL A 280 -11.15 -33.11 69.10
N LEU A 281 -10.59 -34.29 69.34
CA LEU A 281 -9.31 -34.69 68.75
C LEU A 281 -9.37 -34.74 67.22
N LEU A 282 -10.45 -35.29 66.65
CA LEU A 282 -10.63 -35.35 65.20
C LEU A 282 -10.85 -33.95 64.60
N GLN A 283 -11.53 -33.03 65.29
CA GLN A 283 -11.63 -31.62 64.88
C GLN A 283 -10.25 -30.96 64.86
N MET A 284 -9.42 -31.21 65.87
CA MET A 284 -8.04 -30.69 65.92
C MET A 284 -7.18 -31.29 64.80
N LEU A 285 -7.32 -32.59 64.49
CA LEU A 285 -6.64 -33.22 63.37
C LEU A 285 -7.10 -32.65 62.01
N CYS A 286 -8.40 -32.32 61.87
CA CYS A 286 -8.88 -31.61 60.69
C CYS A 286 -8.20 -30.22 60.58
N ASN A 287 -8.08 -29.48 61.68
CA ASN A 287 -7.38 -28.18 61.70
C ASN A 287 -5.89 -28.31 61.38
N PHE A 288 -5.26 -29.40 61.83
CA PHE A 288 -3.87 -29.72 61.50
C PHE A 288 -3.68 -29.92 59.99
N VAL A 289 -4.51 -30.75 59.36
CA VAL A 289 -4.47 -30.97 57.90
C VAL A 289 -4.78 -29.67 57.13
N ILE A 290 -5.77 -28.88 57.57
CA ILE A 290 -6.06 -27.57 56.97
C ILE A 290 -4.85 -26.64 57.06
N GLY A 291 -4.17 -26.58 58.22
CA GLY A 291 -2.96 -25.78 58.39
C GLY A 291 -1.80 -26.21 57.50
N MET A 292 -1.64 -27.52 57.27
CA MET A 292 -0.65 -28.02 56.30
C MET A 292 -0.97 -27.58 54.87
N VAL A 293 -2.24 -27.65 54.47
CA VAL A 293 -2.71 -27.20 53.15
C VAL A 293 -2.51 -25.68 52.97
N ASP A 294 -2.84 -24.89 54.00
CA ASP A 294 -2.70 -23.43 54.00
C ASP A 294 -1.23 -23.00 53.85
N ASN A 295 -0.31 -23.67 54.56
CA ASN A 295 1.12 -23.41 54.46
C ASN A 295 1.72 -23.82 53.10
N PHE A 296 1.24 -24.93 52.52
CA PHE A 296 1.72 -25.42 51.23
C PHE A 296 1.24 -24.57 50.05
N LEU A 297 -0.06 -24.24 50.03
CA LEU A 297 -0.67 -23.52 48.90
C LEU A 297 -0.51 -22.00 48.98
N ARG A 298 -0.35 -21.43 50.19
CA ARG A 298 -0.39 -19.98 50.43
C ARG A 298 -1.56 -19.31 49.69
N PRO A 299 -2.81 -19.49 50.16
CA PRO A 299 -4.00 -19.14 49.39
C PRO A 299 -4.09 -17.70 48.89
N ASP A 300 -3.41 -16.76 49.56
CA ASP A 300 -3.33 -15.34 49.17
C ASP A 300 -2.56 -15.10 47.85
N GLU A 301 -1.75 -16.07 47.42
CA GLU A 301 -0.95 -16.05 46.19
C GLU A 301 -1.47 -17.04 45.13
N MET A 302 -2.46 -17.86 45.46
CA MET A 302 -2.92 -18.98 44.63
C MET A 302 -3.47 -18.57 43.24
N PHE A 303 -3.94 -17.33 43.10
CA PHE A 303 -4.40 -16.76 41.83
C PHE A 303 -3.47 -15.68 41.27
N LYS A 304 -2.28 -15.50 41.86
CA LYS A 304 -1.28 -14.49 41.47
C LYS A 304 -0.09 -15.17 40.80
N GLY A 305 0.26 -14.74 39.60
CA GLY A 305 1.33 -15.36 38.79
C GLY A 305 0.79 -16.39 37.79
N ASP A 306 1.60 -17.40 37.44
CA ASP A 306 1.18 -18.43 36.49
C ASP A 306 0.30 -19.50 37.18
N ILE A 307 -0.99 -19.43 36.88
CA ILE A 307 -2.01 -20.33 37.44
C ILE A 307 -1.78 -21.77 36.96
N ALA A 308 -1.21 -21.99 35.77
CA ALA A 308 -0.94 -23.32 35.26
C ALA A 308 0.07 -24.09 36.11
N GLU A 309 1.07 -23.40 36.68
CA GLU A 309 2.05 -23.97 37.62
C GLU A 309 1.44 -24.26 39.00
N THR A 310 0.37 -23.56 39.36
CA THR A 310 -0.29 -23.69 40.67
C THR A 310 -1.31 -24.85 40.71
N ILE A 311 -1.90 -25.22 39.57
CA ILE A 311 -2.87 -26.32 39.44
C ILE A 311 -2.36 -27.67 40.01
N PRO A 312 -1.13 -28.13 39.68
CA PRO A 312 -0.58 -29.36 40.26
C PRO A 312 -0.54 -29.34 41.79
N ALA A 313 -0.12 -28.22 42.39
CA ALA A 313 -0.08 -28.06 43.84
C ALA A 313 -1.49 -28.19 44.46
N VAL A 314 -2.49 -27.56 43.85
CA VAL A 314 -3.90 -27.66 44.29
C VAL A 314 -4.44 -29.10 44.17
N LYS A 315 -4.09 -29.83 43.10
CA LYS A 315 -4.44 -31.26 42.94
C LYS A 315 -3.80 -32.12 44.03
N VAL A 316 -2.53 -31.87 44.37
CA VAL A 316 -1.86 -32.57 45.48
C VAL A 316 -2.58 -32.29 46.80
N ALA A 317 -2.91 -31.04 47.10
CA ALA A 317 -3.63 -30.67 48.31
C ALA A 317 -5.03 -31.32 48.41
N GLU A 318 -5.79 -31.33 47.31
CA GLU A 318 -7.09 -32.00 47.24
C GLU A 318 -6.95 -33.51 47.49
N ASN A 319 -5.94 -34.14 46.88
CA ASN A 319 -5.67 -35.54 47.05
C ASN A 319 -5.26 -35.87 48.50
N VAL A 320 -4.43 -35.07 49.15
CA VAL A 320 -4.05 -35.26 50.57
C VAL A 320 -5.27 -35.14 51.48
N MET A 321 -6.12 -34.12 51.30
CA MET A 321 -7.38 -33.98 52.06
C MET A 321 -8.33 -35.17 51.82
N SER A 322 -8.47 -35.63 50.57
CA SER A 322 -9.27 -36.80 50.19
C SER A 322 -8.73 -38.08 50.81
N GLN A 323 -7.41 -38.27 50.85
CA GLN A 323 -6.76 -39.41 51.49
C GLN A 323 -6.94 -39.41 53.00
N PHE A 324 -6.89 -38.25 53.67
CA PHE A 324 -7.23 -38.14 55.09
C PHE A 324 -8.68 -38.55 55.37
N ARG A 325 -9.63 -38.10 54.55
CA ARG A 325 -11.05 -38.50 54.67
C ARG A 325 -11.23 -40.00 54.44
N LYS A 326 -10.60 -40.57 53.40
CA LYS A 326 -10.61 -42.02 53.15
C LYS A 326 -9.96 -42.81 54.28
N ALA A 327 -8.88 -42.31 54.88
CA ALA A 327 -8.21 -42.94 56.02
C ALA A 327 -9.13 -42.98 57.25
N PHE A 328 -9.90 -41.92 57.50
CA PHE A 328 -10.95 -41.90 58.52
C PHE A 328 -12.01 -42.96 58.26
N ASP A 329 -12.60 -42.99 57.07
CA ASP A 329 -13.68 -43.95 56.74
C ASP A 329 -13.19 -45.40 56.81
N THR A 330 -11.97 -45.66 56.33
CA THR A 330 -11.32 -46.98 56.39
C THR A 330 -11.07 -47.42 57.84
N THR A 331 -10.56 -46.51 58.68
CA THR A 331 -10.29 -46.81 60.09
C THR A 331 -11.59 -47.00 60.87
N ARG A 332 -12.62 -46.21 60.60
CA ARG A 332 -13.96 -46.36 61.19
C ARG A 332 -14.58 -47.71 60.85
N ALA A 333 -14.49 -48.15 59.60
CA ALA A 333 -14.97 -49.47 59.17
C ALA A 333 -14.12 -50.63 59.73
N GLY A 334 -12.81 -50.41 59.90
CA GLY A 334 -11.85 -51.37 60.44
C GLY A 334 -11.78 -51.43 61.97
N LEU A 335 -12.46 -50.53 62.68
CA LEU A 335 -12.38 -50.36 64.12
C LEU A 335 -12.68 -51.65 64.94
N PRO A 336 -13.63 -52.51 64.54
CA PRO A 336 -13.86 -53.78 65.25
C PRO A 336 -12.65 -54.73 65.24
N LYS A 337 -11.77 -54.62 64.23
CA LYS A 337 -10.59 -55.49 64.07
C LYS A 337 -9.44 -55.13 65.02
N LEU A 338 -9.49 -53.96 65.66
CA LEU A 338 -8.44 -53.46 66.57
C LEU A 338 -8.60 -53.99 68.01
N TYR A 339 -9.75 -54.60 68.33
CA TYR A 339 -10.02 -55.19 69.63
C TYR A 339 -9.48 -56.64 69.70
N LYS A 340 -8.95 -57.03 70.86
CA LYS A 340 -8.48 -58.41 71.08
C LYS A 340 -9.68 -59.37 71.18
N ASN A 341 -9.51 -60.61 70.74
CA ASN A 341 -10.54 -61.66 70.82
C ASN A 341 -11.15 -61.73 72.24
N GLY A 342 -12.41 -61.36 72.38
CA GLY A 342 -13.17 -61.38 73.65
C GLY A 342 -13.60 -60.02 74.23
N GLN A 343 -13.23 -58.89 73.62
CA GLN A 343 -13.77 -57.56 73.98
C GLN A 343 -14.86 -57.12 72.99
N GLU A 344 -15.98 -56.57 73.48
CA GLU A 344 -17.00 -55.97 72.61
C GLU A 344 -16.47 -54.66 71.99
N PRO A 345 -16.55 -54.49 70.67
CA PRO A 345 -16.05 -53.29 70.01
C PRO A 345 -16.95 -52.09 70.29
N VAL A 346 -16.39 -51.01 70.82
CA VAL A 346 -17.11 -49.74 71.03
C VAL A 346 -17.00 -48.89 69.77
N PRO A 347 -18.11 -48.64 69.04
CA PRO A 347 -18.09 -47.83 67.83
C PRO A 347 -17.97 -46.33 68.14
N TRP A 348 -17.42 -45.58 67.19
CA TRP A 348 -17.49 -44.12 67.21
C TRP A 348 -18.93 -43.65 67.01
N THR A 349 -19.48 -43.01 68.05
CA THR A 349 -20.88 -42.54 68.13
C THR A 349 -20.91 -41.00 68.21
N PHE A 350 -20.76 -40.35 67.07
CA PHE A 350 -20.92 -38.89 66.92
C PHE A 350 -21.43 -38.56 65.51
N GLU A 351 -22.04 -37.39 65.36
CA GLU A 351 -22.49 -36.88 64.06
C GLU A 351 -21.27 -36.37 63.27
N PRO A 352 -21.01 -36.85 62.03
CA PRO A 352 -19.81 -36.50 61.28
C PRO A 352 -19.64 -34.99 61.04
N ASP A 353 -20.73 -34.24 60.93
CA ASP A 353 -20.68 -32.80 60.70
C ASP A 353 -20.07 -32.03 61.88
N LEU A 354 -20.20 -32.54 63.11
CA LEU A 354 -19.53 -31.95 64.27
C LEU A 354 -18.01 -31.96 64.07
N VAL A 355 -17.45 -33.02 63.49
CA VAL A 355 -16.01 -33.14 63.26
C VAL A 355 -15.58 -32.39 61.99
N PHE A 356 -16.31 -32.58 60.90
CA PHE A 356 -15.83 -32.25 59.57
C PHE A 356 -16.42 -30.96 58.97
N SER A 357 -17.35 -30.24 59.63
CA SER A 357 -18.02 -29.07 59.01
C SER A 357 -17.04 -28.06 58.39
N ARG A 358 -16.00 -27.65 59.14
CA ARG A 358 -14.96 -26.74 58.61
C ARG A 358 -14.12 -27.40 57.52
N PHE A 359 -13.70 -28.65 57.73
CA PHE A 359 -12.89 -29.42 56.77
C PHE A 359 -13.60 -29.57 55.42
N THR A 360 -14.87 -29.97 55.43
CA THR A 360 -15.69 -30.13 54.22
C THR A 360 -15.82 -28.80 53.47
N LYS A 361 -16.09 -27.69 54.17
CA LYS A 361 -16.18 -26.35 53.54
C LYS A 361 -14.86 -25.91 52.89
N VAL A 362 -13.73 -26.14 53.55
CA VAL A 362 -12.40 -25.84 52.97
C VAL A 362 -12.13 -26.75 51.77
N HIS A 363 -12.46 -28.04 51.87
CA HIS A 363 -12.27 -29.00 50.78
C HIS A 363 -13.13 -28.66 49.55
N GLU A 364 -14.39 -28.25 49.76
CA GLU A 364 -15.28 -27.77 48.69
C GLU A 364 -14.78 -26.48 48.04
N ARG A 365 -14.28 -25.52 48.83
CA ARG A 365 -13.65 -24.30 48.30
C ARG A 365 -12.39 -24.60 47.50
N LEU A 366 -11.57 -25.56 47.94
CA LEU A 366 -10.38 -26.00 47.20
C LEU A 366 -10.76 -26.61 45.84
N LYS A 367 -11.82 -27.43 45.80
CA LYS A 367 -12.37 -27.96 44.53
C LYS A 367 -12.93 -26.86 43.63
N THR A 368 -13.57 -25.86 44.23
CA THR A 368 -14.11 -24.69 43.51
C THR A 368 -12.97 -23.85 42.91
N ALA A 369 -11.91 -23.63 43.67
CA ALA A 369 -10.71 -22.95 43.19
C ALA A 369 -10.02 -23.73 42.07
N PHE A 370 -9.91 -25.06 42.22
CA PHE A 370 -9.41 -25.93 41.17
C PHE A 370 -10.21 -25.79 39.86
N TYR A 371 -11.54 -25.84 39.93
CA TYR A 371 -12.41 -25.65 38.77
C TYR A 371 -12.20 -24.27 38.10
N LEU A 372 -12.04 -23.22 38.91
CA LEU A 372 -11.82 -21.86 38.42
C LEU A 372 -10.48 -21.74 37.69
N MET A 373 -9.41 -22.34 38.22
CA MET A 373 -8.08 -22.36 37.59
C MET A 373 -8.06 -23.19 36.31
N ASP A 374 -8.70 -24.37 36.32
CA ASP A 374 -8.79 -25.23 35.13
C ASP A 374 -9.59 -24.53 34.01
N THR A 375 -10.67 -23.84 34.38
CA THR A 375 -11.44 -23.02 33.44
C THR A 375 -10.60 -21.86 32.89
N TYR A 376 -9.81 -21.19 33.72
CA TYR A 376 -8.89 -20.14 33.29
C TYR A 376 -7.87 -20.64 32.25
N VAL A 377 -7.16 -21.73 32.54
CA VAL A 377 -6.17 -22.29 31.59
C VAL A 377 -6.81 -22.67 30.26
N ASN A 378 -8.05 -23.18 30.27
CA ASN A 378 -8.76 -23.50 29.03
C ASN A 378 -9.15 -22.24 28.22
N PHE A 379 -9.61 -21.18 28.88
CA PHE A 379 -9.96 -19.92 28.22
C PHE A 379 -8.72 -19.12 27.77
N MET A 380 -7.57 -19.25 28.44
CA MET A 380 -6.30 -18.64 27.99
C MET A 380 -5.85 -19.14 26.61
N LYS A 381 -6.30 -20.32 26.18
CA LYS A 381 -6.02 -20.83 24.83
C LYS A 381 -6.69 -19.97 23.74
N LEU A 382 -7.79 -19.28 24.06
CA LEU A 382 -8.53 -18.43 23.12
C LEU A 382 -7.74 -17.19 22.68
N GLU A 383 -6.74 -16.76 23.44
CA GLU A 383 -5.87 -15.61 23.10
C GLU A 383 -5.26 -15.74 21.69
N LYS A 384 -4.93 -16.96 21.29
CA LYS A 384 -4.25 -17.27 20.02
C LYS A 384 -5.16 -17.93 18.98
N VAL A 385 -6.47 -18.02 19.25
CA VAL A 385 -7.41 -18.63 18.32
C VAL A 385 -7.77 -17.61 17.25
N GLU A 386 -7.29 -17.87 16.03
CA GLU A 386 -7.66 -17.12 14.85
C GLU A 386 -8.53 -17.99 13.94
N LEU A 387 -9.77 -17.57 13.75
CA LEU A 387 -10.69 -18.23 12.82
C LEU A 387 -10.43 -17.69 11.41
N GLY A 388 -9.94 -18.54 10.51
CA GLY A 388 -9.84 -18.24 9.08
C GLY A 388 -11.17 -18.51 8.35
N GLY A 389 -11.36 -17.93 7.16
CA GLY A 389 -12.56 -18.14 6.33
C GLY A 389 -13.20 -16.84 5.85
N ILE A 390 -14.34 -16.94 5.15
CA ILE A 390 -15.06 -15.76 4.63
C ILE A 390 -15.66 -14.95 5.79
N LYS A 391 -16.10 -15.65 6.85
CA LYS A 391 -16.57 -15.05 8.11
C LYS A 391 -15.52 -15.09 9.22
N GLY A 392 -14.32 -15.60 8.92
CA GLY A 392 -13.26 -15.86 9.88
C GLY A 392 -12.89 -14.64 10.72
N ASN A 393 -12.57 -13.51 10.09
CA ASN A 393 -12.18 -12.28 10.81
C ASN A 393 -13.26 -11.80 11.78
N MET A 394 -14.53 -11.80 11.37
CA MET A 394 -15.65 -11.38 12.23
C MET A 394 -15.82 -12.33 13.43
N LEU A 395 -15.72 -13.65 13.20
CA LEU A 395 -15.83 -14.64 14.27
C LEU A 395 -14.61 -14.60 15.19
N GLY A 396 -13.41 -14.35 14.65
CA GLY A 396 -12.18 -14.16 15.40
C GLY A 396 -12.24 -12.94 16.31
N GLU A 397 -12.72 -11.78 15.82
CA GLU A 397 -12.96 -10.59 16.66
C GLU A 397 -13.92 -10.91 17.81
N GLN A 398 -15.01 -11.66 17.56
CA GLN A 398 -15.94 -12.07 18.62
C GLN A 398 -15.30 -12.98 19.67
N VAL A 399 -14.35 -13.84 19.29
CA VAL A 399 -13.59 -14.67 20.25
C VAL A 399 -12.64 -13.81 21.08
N ILE A 400 -11.98 -12.83 20.45
CA ILE A 400 -11.10 -11.88 21.14
C ILE A 400 -11.89 -11.05 22.15
N ASP A 401 -13.08 -10.57 21.79
CA ASP A 401 -13.96 -9.84 22.71
C ASP A 401 -14.33 -10.70 23.93
N ILE A 402 -14.74 -11.96 23.71
CA ILE A 402 -15.05 -12.90 24.79
C ILE A 402 -13.82 -13.12 25.68
N PHE A 403 -12.63 -13.25 25.09
CA PHE A 403 -11.38 -13.43 25.83
C PHE A 403 -11.04 -12.20 26.69
N GLN A 404 -11.19 -10.99 26.17
CA GLN A 404 -10.97 -9.75 26.92
C GLN A 404 -11.97 -9.61 28.07
N GLU A 405 -13.26 -9.84 27.82
CA GLU A 405 -14.31 -9.83 28.85
C GLU A 405 -14.05 -10.90 29.92
N PHE A 406 -13.53 -12.07 29.52
CA PHE A 406 -13.13 -13.15 30.44
C PHE A 406 -11.96 -12.75 31.33
N ASP A 407 -10.89 -12.19 30.77
CA ASP A 407 -9.72 -11.74 31.53
C ASP A 407 -10.11 -10.66 32.55
N GLU A 408 -10.96 -9.71 32.14
CA GLU A 408 -11.54 -8.70 33.05
C GLU A 408 -12.39 -9.32 34.17
N ALA A 409 -13.23 -10.31 33.86
CA ALA A 409 -14.01 -11.01 34.86
C ALA A 409 -13.13 -11.80 35.85
N PHE A 410 -12.01 -12.34 35.39
CA PHE A 410 -11.08 -13.12 36.21
C PHE A 410 -10.21 -12.25 37.13
N LYS A 411 -9.89 -11.01 36.74
CA LYS A 411 -9.15 -10.04 37.60
C LYS A 411 -9.77 -9.85 38.99
N LEU A 412 -11.08 -10.05 39.12
CA LEU A 412 -11.79 -10.03 40.41
C LEU A 412 -11.22 -11.04 41.43
N PHE A 413 -10.62 -12.14 40.97
CA PHE A 413 -9.97 -13.15 41.83
C PHE A 413 -8.49 -12.84 42.04
N THR A 414 -7.77 -12.40 41.01
CA THR A 414 -6.35 -12.04 41.10
C THR A 414 -6.10 -10.84 42.02
N ASP A 415 -6.97 -9.84 41.98
CA ASP A 415 -6.87 -8.62 42.79
C ASP A 415 -7.51 -8.76 44.19
N SER A 416 -8.07 -9.93 44.48
CA SER A 416 -8.75 -10.17 45.76
C SER A 416 -7.78 -10.15 46.95
N LYS A 417 -8.27 -9.64 48.09
CA LYS A 417 -7.52 -9.53 49.35
C LYS A 417 -7.95 -10.57 50.40
N TYR A 418 -8.95 -11.37 50.08
CA TYR A 418 -9.46 -12.41 50.97
C TYR A 418 -8.74 -13.74 50.72
N ASN A 419 -8.67 -14.60 51.73
CA ASN A 419 -8.21 -15.98 51.57
C ASN A 419 -9.34 -16.81 50.91
N PRO A 420 -9.16 -17.36 49.70
CA PRO A 420 -10.20 -18.13 49.01
C PRO A 420 -10.66 -19.38 49.78
N LEU A 421 -9.79 -19.96 50.61
CA LEU A 421 -10.05 -21.17 51.38
C LEU A 421 -10.72 -20.90 52.73
N ASP A 422 -10.76 -19.66 53.23
CA ASP A 422 -11.36 -19.36 54.54
C ASP A 422 -12.89 -19.46 54.52
N PRO A 423 -13.51 -20.46 55.18
CA PRO A 423 -14.96 -20.63 55.19
C PRO A 423 -15.74 -19.47 55.80
N SER A 424 -15.08 -18.62 56.60
CA SER A 424 -15.69 -17.51 57.33
C SER A 424 -16.00 -16.31 56.43
N ASP A 425 -15.26 -16.14 55.32
CA ASP A 425 -15.44 -15.04 54.37
C ASP A 425 -16.33 -15.46 53.18
N PRO A 426 -17.52 -14.85 52.98
CA PRO A 426 -18.39 -15.16 51.85
C PRO A 426 -17.91 -14.59 50.49
N GLY A 427 -16.93 -13.69 50.46
CA GLY A 427 -16.51 -12.94 49.27
C GLY A 427 -16.12 -13.82 48.09
N PHE A 428 -15.36 -14.90 48.34
CA PHE A 428 -14.95 -15.85 47.30
C PHE A 428 -16.13 -16.51 46.59
N LEU A 429 -17.10 -17.03 47.34
CA LEU A 429 -18.26 -17.73 46.75
C LEU A 429 -19.20 -16.77 46.02
N GLN A 430 -19.35 -15.53 46.51
CA GLN A 430 -20.13 -14.51 45.79
C GLN A 430 -19.51 -14.16 44.45
N ASN A 431 -18.19 -13.94 44.43
CA ASN A 431 -17.45 -13.70 43.18
C ASN A 431 -17.53 -14.90 42.25
N PHE A 432 -17.41 -16.12 42.77
CA PHE A 432 -17.57 -17.36 42.00
C PHE A 432 -18.96 -17.48 41.35
N HIS A 433 -20.04 -17.22 42.08
CA HIS A 433 -21.39 -17.26 41.51
C HIS A 433 -21.61 -16.19 40.44
N ARG A 434 -21.02 -14.99 40.61
CA ARG A 434 -21.05 -13.95 39.58
C ARG A 434 -20.28 -14.39 38.33
N PHE A 435 -19.07 -14.93 38.52
CA PHE A 435 -18.24 -15.46 37.44
C PHE A 435 -18.95 -16.56 36.66
N ASN A 436 -19.58 -17.53 37.32
CA ASN A 436 -20.33 -18.59 36.63
C ASN A 436 -21.51 -18.10 35.80
N ARG A 437 -22.16 -17.00 36.20
CA ARG A 437 -23.23 -16.39 35.38
C ARG A 437 -22.66 -15.80 34.09
N ILE A 438 -21.52 -15.12 34.18
CA ILE A 438 -20.81 -14.57 33.01
C ILE A 438 -20.30 -15.73 32.14
N MET A 439 -19.75 -16.78 32.75
CA MET A 439 -19.29 -17.99 32.07
C MET A 439 -20.38 -18.65 31.23
N THR A 440 -21.60 -18.71 31.76
CA THR A 440 -22.76 -19.28 31.06
C THR A 440 -23.09 -18.48 29.80
N ASP A 441 -22.88 -17.15 29.81
CA ASP A 441 -23.05 -16.30 28.63
C ASP A 441 -21.93 -16.54 27.60
N PHE A 442 -20.67 -16.61 28.05
CA PHE A 442 -19.54 -16.93 27.18
C PHE A 442 -19.69 -18.30 26.52
N ASP A 443 -20.12 -19.32 27.26
CA ASP A 443 -20.33 -20.66 26.73
C ASP A 443 -21.38 -20.66 25.60
N ARG A 444 -22.47 -19.89 25.72
CA ARG A 444 -23.49 -19.76 24.65
C ARG A 444 -22.98 -18.99 23.43
N ARG A 445 -22.21 -17.92 23.65
CA ARG A 445 -21.61 -17.12 22.58
C ARG A 445 -20.59 -17.98 21.82
N LEU A 446 -19.71 -18.70 22.53
CA LEU A 446 -18.74 -19.62 21.96
C LEU A 446 -19.43 -20.77 21.22
N ALA A 447 -20.48 -21.39 21.77
CA ALA A 447 -21.25 -22.42 21.07
C ALA A 447 -21.77 -21.91 19.72
N THR A 448 -22.35 -20.71 19.70
CA THR A 448 -22.84 -20.07 18.47
C THR A 448 -21.70 -19.80 17.48
N ILE A 449 -20.54 -19.34 17.95
CA ILE A 449 -19.36 -19.06 17.11
C ILE A 449 -18.83 -20.35 16.50
N VAL A 450 -18.67 -21.41 17.29
CA VAL A 450 -18.16 -22.71 16.83
C VAL A 450 -19.09 -23.32 15.80
N VAL A 451 -20.41 -23.32 16.04
CA VAL A 451 -21.40 -23.84 15.08
C VAL A 451 -21.36 -23.02 13.77
N LYS A 452 -21.28 -21.69 13.84
CA LYS A 452 -21.13 -20.86 12.63
C LYS A 452 -19.81 -21.13 11.90
N GLY A 453 -18.72 -21.32 12.65
CA GLY A 453 -17.41 -21.67 12.12
C GLY A 453 -17.41 -23.03 11.41
N TYR A 454 -18.13 -24.02 11.94
CA TYR A 454 -18.31 -25.32 11.31
C TYR A 454 -18.98 -25.20 9.95
N TYR A 455 -20.05 -24.41 9.85
CA TYR A 455 -20.74 -24.20 8.57
C TYR A 455 -19.96 -23.35 7.56
N ASP A 456 -18.96 -22.56 7.98
CA ASP A 456 -18.07 -21.81 7.08
C ASP A 456 -16.90 -22.67 6.57
N CYS A 457 -16.65 -23.84 7.18
CA CYS A 457 -15.59 -24.75 6.77
C CYS A 457 -15.90 -25.42 5.42
N THR A 458 -14.93 -25.40 4.50
CA THR A 458 -15.09 -25.92 3.13
C THR A 458 -14.74 -27.40 2.98
N GLY A 459 -14.08 -28.02 3.97
CA GLY A 459 -13.68 -29.42 3.92
C GLY A 459 -13.15 -29.97 5.24
N LEU A 460 -12.86 -31.28 5.27
CA LEU A 460 -12.45 -32.04 6.46
C LEU A 460 -11.24 -31.44 7.17
N GLU A 461 -10.22 -30.97 6.44
CA GLU A 461 -9.03 -30.35 7.06
C GLU A 461 -9.38 -29.13 7.91
N SER A 462 -10.29 -28.28 7.41
CA SER A 462 -10.70 -27.05 8.10
C SER A 462 -11.54 -27.38 9.33
N ILE A 463 -12.41 -28.40 9.22
CA ILE A 463 -13.22 -28.89 10.34
C ILE A 463 -12.33 -29.49 11.43
N TYR A 464 -11.36 -30.34 11.07
CA TYR A 464 -10.43 -30.91 12.04
C TYR A 464 -9.59 -29.82 12.74
N LYS A 465 -9.12 -28.81 11.99
CA LYS A 465 -8.45 -27.64 12.58
C LYS A 465 -9.36 -26.89 13.54
N LEU A 466 -10.64 -26.67 13.21
CA LEU A 466 -11.59 -26.02 14.11
C LEU A 466 -11.78 -26.82 15.40
N ILE A 467 -11.93 -28.14 15.30
CA ILE A 467 -12.05 -29.04 16.44
C ILE A 467 -10.78 -29.01 17.30
N ASP A 468 -9.59 -29.08 16.69
CA ASP A 468 -8.31 -29.03 17.38
C ASP A 468 -8.06 -27.67 18.06
N MET A 469 -8.46 -26.55 17.42
CA MET A 469 -8.31 -25.20 17.96
C MET A 469 -9.19 -24.97 19.20
N MET A 470 -10.44 -25.44 19.17
CA MET A 470 -11.36 -25.29 20.30
C MET A 470 -11.07 -26.32 21.40
N GLY A 471 -10.59 -27.52 21.03
CA GLY A 471 -10.08 -28.53 21.94
C GLY A 471 -11.03 -28.80 23.12
N PRO A 472 -10.55 -28.70 24.38
CA PRO A 472 -11.37 -28.98 25.58
C PRO A 472 -12.58 -28.05 25.76
N LEU A 473 -12.63 -26.90 25.08
CA LEU A 473 -13.78 -26.01 25.17
C LEU A 473 -15.04 -26.65 24.57
N LEU A 474 -14.89 -27.56 23.61
CA LEU A 474 -16.01 -28.31 23.03
C LEU A 474 -16.65 -29.29 24.03
N GLU A 475 -15.90 -29.73 25.05
CA GLU A 475 -16.41 -30.64 26.08
C GLU A 475 -17.25 -29.92 27.15
N ARG A 476 -17.28 -28.58 27.13
CA ARG A 476 -18.10 -27.79 28.05
C ARG A 476 -19.57 -28.03 27.73
N GLN A 477 -20.36 -28.27 28.77
CA GLN A 477 -21.73 -28.78 28.65
C GLN A 477 -22.61 -28.06 27.62
N LEU A 478 -22.64 -26.72 27.64
CA LEU A 478 -23.49 -25.95 26.72
C LEU A 478 -22.98 -25.94 25.28
N ILE A 479 -21.66 -25.99 25.08
CA ILE A 479 -21.05 -26.04 23.75
C ILE A 479 -21.24 -27.44 23.16
N MET A 480 -21.07 -28.47 23.98
CA MET A 480 -21.30 -29.85 23.62
C MET A 480 -22.76 -30.08 23.18
N GLU A 481 -23.74 -29.53 23.90
CA GLU A 481 -25.17 -29.65 23.55
C GLU A 481 -25.47 -29.12 22.12
N ASP A 482 -24.79 -28.06 21.68
CA ASP A 482 -25.00 -27.45 20.36
C ASP A 482 -24.10 -28.01 19.24
N PHE A 483 -22.98 -28.67 19.58
CA PHE A 483 -21.99 -29.18 18.62
C PHE A 483 -21.97 -30.71 18.46
N ASP A 484 -22.55 -31.47 19.41
CA ASP A 484 -22.55 -32.95 19.43
C ASP A 484 -23.13 -33.56 18.14
N ASP A 485 -24.17 -32.93 17.58
CA ASP A 485 -24.86 -33.38 16.37
C ASP A 485 -24.00 -33.25 15.09
N LYS A 486 -22.88 -32.51 15.14
CA LYS A 486 -21.95 -32.33 14.01
C LYS A 486 -20.92 -33.44 13.88
N TYR A 487 -20.57 -34.15 14.96
CA TYR A 487 -19.58 -35.23 14.87
C TYR A 487 -20.01 -36.38 13.93
N PRO A 488 -21.27 -36.86 13.92
CA PRO A 488 -21.74 -37.84 12.92
C PRO A 488 -21.66 -37.32 11.47
N GLU A 489 -21.90 -36.03 11.24
CA GLU A 489 -21.73 -35.41 9.91
C GLU A 489 -20.26 -35.50 9.46
N VAL A 490 -19.30 -35.26 10.37
CA VAL A 490 -17.87 -35.40 10.08
C VAL A 490 -17.49 -36.84 9.72
N VAL A 491 -18.06 -37.85 10.41
CA VAL A 491 -17.87 -39.27 10.06
C VAL A 491 -18.37 -39.55 8.64
N THR A 492 -19.53 -39.01 8.28
CA THR A 492 -20.12 -39.16 6.93
C THR A 492 -19.24 -38.50 5.87
N MET A 493 -18.68 -37.32 6.15
CA MET A 493 -17.74 -36.64 5.25
C MET A 493 -16.45 -37.46 5.06
N MET A 494 -15.91 -38.06 6.13
CA MET A 494 -14.73 -38.94 6.03
C MET A 494 -15.04 -40.21 5.22
N HIS A 495 -16.23 -40.79 5.37
CA HIS A 495 -16.68 -41.90 4.55
C HIS A 495 -16.73 -41.53 3.06
N LYS A 496 -17.27 -40.36 2.73
CA LYS A 496 -17.33 -39.85 1.34
C LYS A 496 -15.95 -39.59 0.74
N GLU A 497 -14.99 -39.13 1.54
CA GLU A 497 -13.60 -38.95 1.09
C GLU A 497 -12.93 -40.31 0.79
N LEU A 498 -13.22 -41.35 1.60
CA LEU A 498 -12.82 -42.72 1.29
C LEU A 498 -13.47 -43.20 -0.01
N ASP A 499 -14.77 -43.00 -0.20
CA ASP A 499 -15.48 -43.36 -1.45
C ASP A 499 -14.83 -42.74 -2.67
N THR A 500 -14.49 -41.45 -2.60
CA THR A 500 -13.78 -40.74 -3.68
C THR A 500 -12.43 -41.41 -4.00
N CYS A 501 -11.71 -41.90 -2.98
CA CYS A 501 -10.44 -42.58 -3.19
C CYS A 501 -10.59 -44.00 -3.75
N PHE A 502 -11.67 -44.70 -3.41
CA PHE A 502 -12.05 -45.96 -4.06
C PHE A 502 -12.45 -45.73 -5.53
N GLU A 503 -13.22 -44.69 -5.83
CA GLU A 503 -13.58 -44.32 -7.20
C GLU A 503 -12.33 -44.01 -8.04
N LEU A 504 -11.39 -43.23 -7.50
CA LEU A 504 -10.10 -42.98 -8.17
C LEU A 504 -9.32 -44.27 -8.44
N TYR A 505 -9.39 -45.24 -7.53
CA TYR A 505 -8.78 -46.55 -7.74
C TYR A 505 -9.48 -47.32 -8.86
N ASP A 506 -10.80 -47.39 -8.85
CA ASP A 506 -11.60 -48.11 -9.83
C ASP A 506 -11.45 -47.52 -11.24
N GLU A 507 -11.47 -46.20 -11.38
CA GLU A 507 -11.22 -45.50 -12.65
C GLU A 507 -9.86 -45.84 -13.24
N GLN A 508 -8.83 -45.85 -12.39
CA GLN A 508 -7.46 -46.15 -12.79
C GLN A 508 -7.31 -47.62 -13.20
N MET A 509 -8.00 -48.54 -12.51
CA MET A 509 -8.04 -49.96 -12.87
C MET A 509 -8.83 -50.23 -14.16
N ALA A 510 -9.92 -49.51 -14.39
CA ALA A 510 -10.68 -49.57 -15.64
C ALA A 510 -9.82 -49.11 -16.83
N TYR A 511 -9.15 -47.96 -16.69
CA TYR A 511 -8.25 -47.44 -17.73
C TYR A 511 -7.10 -48.39 -18.05
N LYS A 512 -6.53 -49.04 -17.03
CA LYS A 512 -5.50 -50.08 -17.19
C LYS A 512 -6.02 -51.27 -18.01
N LYS A 513 -7.26 -51.69 -17.76
CA LYS A 513 -7.89 -52.82 -18.47
C LYS A 513 -8.08 -52.52 -19.97
N GLU A 514 -8.39 -51.27 -20.32
CA GLU A 514 -8.59 -50.85 -21.71
C GLU A 514 -7.28 -50.60 -22.47
N THR A 515 -6.31 -49.94 -21.84
CA THR A 515 -5.09 -49.46 -22.53
C THR A 515 -3.84 -50.31 -22.26
N GLY A 516 -3.91 -51.23 -21.30
CA GLY A 516 -2.77 -52.01 -20.81
C GLY A 516 -1.75 -51.19 -20.00
N LYS A 517 -2.00 -49.90 -19.73
CA LYS A 517 -1.10 -48.99 -19.01
C LYS A 517 -1.86 -48.15 -17.98
N MET A 518 -1.14 -47.69 -16.97
CA MET A 518 -1.68 -46.82 -15.92
C MET A 518 -1.45 -45.34 -16.27
N ARG A 519 -2.32 -44.43 -15.81
CA ARG A 519 -2.07 -43.00 -15.93
C ARG A 519 -1.00 -42.61 -14.91
N VAL A 520 0.16 -42.20 -15.39
CA VAL A 520 1.28 -41.73 -14.57
C VAL A 520 1.54 -40.25 -14.82
N HIS A 521 2.15 -39.58 -13.85
CA HIS A 521 2.56 -38.18 -13.99
C HIS A 521 3.51 -37.98 -15.17
N LYS A 522 3.51 -36.76 -15.73
CA LYS A 522 4.45 -36.40 -16.80
C LYS A 522 5.89 -36.66 -16.35
N ASN A 523 6.72 -37.21 -17.24
CA ASN A 523 8.11 -37.60 -16.99
C ASN A 523 8.35 -38.74 -15.98
N MET A 524 7.31 -39.36 -15.43
CA MET A 524 7.45 -40.55 -14.59
C MET A 524 7.54 -41.82 -15.44
N PRO A 525 8.44 -42.76 -15.09
CA PRO A 525 8.48 -44.05 -15.74
C PRO A 525 7.29 -44.92 -15.29
N PRO A 526 6.88 -45.93 -16.09
CA PRO A 526 5.64 -46.67 -15.86
C PRO A 526 5.57 -47.39 -14.50
N MET A 527 6.66 -48.04 -14.06
CA MET A 527 6.68 -48.77 -12.79
C MET A 527 6.68 -47.81 -11.59
N ALA A 528 7.65 -46.89 -11.52
CA ALA A 528 7.75 -45.99 -10.38
C ALA A 528 6.56 -45.01 -10.32
N GLY A 529 6.02 -44.59 -11.47
CA GLY A 529 4.84 -43.73 -11.54
C GLY A 529 3.57 -44.41 -11.01
N ALA A 530 3.38 -45.71 -11.28
CA ALA A 530 2.27 -46.49 -10.73
C ALA A 530 2.32 -46.55 -9.19
N MET A 531 3.51 -46.79 -8.64
CA MET A 531 3.71 -46.85 -7.19
C MET A 531 3.59 -45.49 -6.50
N ILE A 532 4.09 -44.42 -7.15
CA ILE A 532 3.94 -43.06 -6.62
C ILE A 532 2.46 -42.67 -6.58
N TRP A 533 1.69 -42.96 -7.63
CA TRP A 533 0.25 -42.71 -7.62
C TRP A 533 -0.45 -43.46 -6.49
N ALA A 534 -0.11 -44.75 -6.26
CA ALA A 534 -0.74 -45.52 -5.19
C ALA A 534 -0.43 -44.93 -3.81
N ARG A 535 0.82 -44.48 -3.63
CA ARG A 535 1.25 -43.74 -2.44
C ARG A 535 0.55 -42.39 -2.30
N GLU A 536 0.34 -41.65 -3.37
CA GLU A 536 -0.36 -40.36 -3.34
C GLU A 536 -1.80 -40.53 -2.85
N VAL A 537 -2.54 -41.49 -3.40
CA VAL A 537 -3.89 -41.83 -2.96
C VAL A 537 -3.90 -42.25 -1.50
N TYR A 538 -2.97 -43.11 -1.08
CA TYR A 538 -2.84 -43.49 0.33
C TYR A 538 -2.52 -42.29 1.23
N SER A 539 -1.56 -41.44 0.83
CA SER A 539 -1.12 -40.30 1.62
C SER A 539 -2.21 -39.25 1.81
N ARG A 540 -3.02 -39.01 0.78
CA ARG A 540 -4.18 -38.11 0.83
C ARG A 540 -5.14 -38.54 1.94
N VAL A 541 -5.53 -39.81 1.95
CA VAL A 541 -6.47 -40.34 2.95
C VAL A 541 -5.81 -40.45 4.32
N ASN A 542 -4.54 -40.86 4.39
CA ASN A 542 -3.84 -41.07 5.66
C ASN A 542 -3.73 -39.79 6.49
N VAL A 543 -3.54 -38.62 5.85
CA VAL A 543 -3.52 -37.32 6.57
C VAL A 543 -4.86 -37.07 7.28
N TYR A 544 -5.99 -37.27 6.58
CA TYR A 544 -7.31 -37.13 7.18
C TYR A 544 -7.57 -38.21 8.24
N MET A 545 -7.07 -39.43 8.02
CA MET A 545 -7.24 -40.54 8.94
C MET A 545 -6.49 -40.32 10.27
N GLU A 546 -5.28 -39.76 10.21
CA GLU A 546 -4.51 -39.41 11.40
C GLU A 546 -5.22 -38.32 12.22
N GLN A 547 -5.81 -37.32 11.57
CA GLN A 547 -6.60 -36.28 12.22
C GLN A 547 -7.92 -36.83 12.78
N PHE A 548 -8.62 -37.68 12.02
CA PHE A 548 -9.84 -38.35 12.45
C PHE A 548 -9.64 -39.19 13.72
N ASN A 549 -8.50 -39.89 13.83
CA ASN A 549 -8.19 -40.69 15.01
C ASN A 549 -7.93 -39.85 16.28
N ARG A 550 -7.53 -38.57 16.13
CA ARG A 550 -7.31 -37.65 17.26
C ARG A 550 -8.61 -37.15 17.90
N ILE A 551 -9.75 -37.26 17.22
CA ILE A 551 -11.04 -36.81 17.77
C ILE A 551 -11.40 -37.62 19.01
N GLU A 552 -11.42 -37.01 20.19
CA GLU A 552 -11.84 -37.65 21.44
C GLU A 552 -13.33 -37.42 21.68
N HIS A 553 -14.19 -38.27 21.11
CA HIS A 553 -15.65 -38.13 21.20
C HIS A 553 -16.36 -39.49 21.34
N PRO A 554 -17.52 -39.59 22.02
CA PRO A 554 -18.33 -40.82 22.10
C PRO A 554 -18.68 -41.45 20.74
N VAL A 555 -18.68 -40.65 19.66
CA VAL A 555 -18.85 -41.12 18.27
C VAL A 555 -17.84 -42.22 17.89
N LYS A 556 -16.66 -42.28 18.53
CA LYS A 556 -15.70 -43.40 18.38
C LYS A 556 -16.31 -44.79 18.62
N LYS A 557 -17.36 -44.88 19.44
CA LYS A 557 -18.04 -46.13 19.78
C LYS A 557 -19.06 -46.57 18.73
N THR A 558 -19.49 -45.67 17.84
CA THR A 558 -20.48 -45.95 16.80
C THR A 558 -19.94 -46.95 15.78
N GLU A 559 -20.83 -47.76 15.21
CA GLU A 559 -20.45 -48.72 14.16
C GLU A 559 -20.02 -48.01 12.88
N GLU A 560 -20.60 -46.85 12.56
CA GLU A 560 -20.24 -46.02 11.41
C GLU A 560 -18.78 -45.53 11.50
N TYR A 561 -18.35 -45.05 12.68
CA TYR A 561 -16.96 -44.63 12.91
C TYR A 561 -15.98 -45.80 12.72
N LYS A 562 -16.29 -46.99 13.27
CA LYS A 562 -15.44 -48.18 13.10
C LYS A 562 -15.38 -48.64 11.65
N HIS A 563 -16.49 -48.52 10.91
CA HIS A 563 -16.56 -48.92 9.52
C HIS A 563 -15.58 -48.14 8.63
N VAL A 564 -15.38 -46.85 8.89
CA VAL A 564 -14.38 -46.00 8.21
C VAL A 564 -12.96 -46.59 8.34
N PHE A 565 -12.58 -47.09 9.52
CA PHE A 565 -11.27 -47.72 9.73
C PHE A 565 -11.13 -49.03 8.95
N THR A 566 -12.16 -49.88 8.93
CA THR A 566 -12.14 -51.12 8.15
C THR A 566 -11.94 -50.81 6.66
N ARG A 567 -12.72 -49.87 6.12
CA ARG A 567 -12.60 -49.47 4.70
C ARG A 567 -11.26 -48.83 4.37
N PHE A 568 -10.68 -48.06 5.30
CA PHE A 568 -9.33 -47.52 5.13
C PHE A 568 -8.28 -48.63 5.01
N GLU A 569 -8.35 -49.67 5.86
CA GLU A 569 -7.44 -50.82 5.76
C GLU A 569 -7.67 -51.62 4.47
N ASP A 570 -8.92 -51.75 3.99
CA ASP A 570 -9.23 -52.37 2.70
C ASP A 570 -8.56 -51.61 1.53
N LEU A 571 -8.69 -50.27 1.49
CA LEU A 571 -8.06 -49.43 0.47
C LEU A 571 -6.54 -49.57 0.49
N LYS A 572 -5.94 -49.54 1.69
CA LYS A 572 -4.50 -49.72 1.90
C LYS A 572 -4.01 -51.08 1.40
N HIS A 573 -4.77 -52.14 1.65
CA HIS A 573 -4.44 -53.48 1.14
C HIS A 573 -4.52 -53.53 -0.40
N LEU A 574 -5.57 -52.97 -1.01
CA LEU A 574 -5.72 -52.92 -2.47
C LEU A 574 -4.60 -52.14 -3.17
N LEU A 575 -4.18 -51.01 -2.59
CA LEU A 575 -3.07 -50.20 -3.09
C LEU A 575 -1.73 -50.96 -2.97
N ALA A 576 -1.46 -51.58 -1.81
CA ALA A 576 -0.25 -52.36 -1.58
C ALA A 576 -0.14 -53.59 -2.50
N GLN A 577 -1.26 -54.28 -2.74
CA GLN A 577 -1.31 -55.42 -3.65
C GLN A 577 -0.99 -55.00 -5.09
N ASN A 578 -1.53 -53.86 -5.55
CA ASN A 578 -1.24 -53.33 -6.87
C ASN A 578 0.25 -52.96 -7.03
N ASP A 579 0.84 -52.31 -6.03
CA ASP A 579 2.27 -51.99 -6.00
C ASP A 579 3.17 -53.23 -6.17
N LEU A 580 2.85 -54.30 -5.43
CA LEU A 580 3.57 -55.58 -5.50
C LEU A 580 3.51 -56.21 -6.90
N VAL A 581 2.35 -56.16 -7.57
CA VAL A 581 2.19 -56.72 -8.92
C VAL A 581 3.08 -55.98 -9.93
N TYR A 582 3.12 -54.64 -9.88
CA TYR A 582 3.96 -53.85 -10.77
C TYR A 582 5.45 -54.06 -10.51
N TYR A 583 5.85 -54.13 -9.24
CA TYR A 583 7.21 -54.41 -8.84
C TYR A 583 7.69 -55.78 -9.37
N ASN A 584 6.89 -56.83 -9.19
CA ASN A 584 7.25 -58.18 -9.62
C ASN A 584 7.31 -58.34 -11.15
N ASN A 585 6.42 -57.67 -11.89
CA ASN A 585 6.46 -57.64 -13.36
C ASN A 585 7.69 -56.92 -13.91
N TRP A 586 8.15 -55.88 -13.22
CA TRP A 586 9.39 -55.19 -13.58
C TRP A 586 10.60 -56.08 -13.29
N LEU A 587 10.65 -56.69 -12.10
CA LEU A 587 11.74 -57.57 -11.66
C LEU A 587 11.99 -58.73 -12.63
N SER A 588 10.95 -59.32 -13.23
CA SER A 588 11.09 -60.44 -14.15
C SER A 588 11.65 -60.09 -15.53
N SER A 589 11.61 -58.81 -15.93
CA SER A 589 11.96 -58.37 -17.29
C SER A 589 13.15 -57.41 -17.34
N VAL A 590 13.57 -56.84 -16.21
CA VAL A 590 14.56 -55.76 -16.17
C VAL A 590 15.97 -56.23 -16.59
N ASP A 591 16.38 -57.43 -16.18
CA ASP A 591 17.73 -57.96 -16.45
C ASP A 591 17.92 -58.27 -17.94
N GLU A 592 16.95 -58.91 -18.57
CA GLU A 592 16.96 -59.24 -20.00
C GLU A 592 16.97 -57.96 -20.86
N ASN A 593 16.14 -56.97 -20.50
CA ASN A 593 16.09 -55.69 -21.20
C ASN A 593 17.43 -54.93 -21.09
N CYS A 594 18.03 -54.86 -19.90
CA CYS A 594 19.30 -54.17 -19.70
C CYS A 594 20.43 -54.78 -20.54
N ASN A 595 20.55 -56.11 -20.50
CA ASN A 595 21.61 -56.83 -21.24
C ASN A 595 21.45 -56.69 -22.76
N PHE A 596 20.23 -56.80 -23.28
CA PHE A 596 19.97 -56.69 -24.70
C PHE A 596 20.24 -55.29 -25.26
N TYR A 597 19.72 -54.23 -24.61
CA TYR A 597 19.86 -52.86 -25.11
C TYR A 597 21.28 -52.31 -24.95
N MET A 598 22.04 -52.77 -23.96
CA MET A 598 23.44 -52.40 -23.79
C MET A 598 24.37 -52.98 -24.87
N ALA A 599 23.98 -54.09 -25.49
CA ALA A 599 24.75 -54.75 -26.55
C ALA A 599 24.51 -54.15 -27.94
N GLN A 600 23.66 -53.13 -28.08
CA GLN A 600 23.35 -52.50 -29.37
C GLN A 600 24.43 -51.46 -29.78
N PRO A 601 24.63 -51.21 -31.09
CA PRO A 601 25.50 -50.14 -31.60
C PRO A 601 25.08 -48.75 -31.11
N LEU A 602 25.98 -47.76 -31.14
CA LEU A 602 25.70 -46.40 -30.65
C LEU A 602 24.78 -45.58 -31.57
N LEU A 603 24.93 -45.75 -32.89
CA LEU A 603 24.15 -45.04 -33.91
C LEU A 603 23.42 -46.04 -34.83
N ILE A 604 22.31 -45.59 -35.42
CA ILE A 604 21.63 -46.24 -36.54
C ILE A 604 21.58 -45.24 -37.70
N GLU A 605 21.84 -45.73 -38.92
CA GLU A 605 21.66 -44.97 -40.15
C GLU A 605 20.33 -45.37 -40.79
N ASP A 606 19.50 -44.38 -41.13
CA ASP A 606 18.34 -44.61 -41.97
C ASP A 606 18.79 -44.91 -43.41
N LYS A 607 18.43 -46.10 -43.90
CA LYS A 607 18.83 -46.62 -45.22
C LYS A 607 18.36 -45.76 -46.40
N THR A 608 17.33 -44.93 -46.19
CA THR A 608 16.74 -44.09 -47.24
C THR A 608 17.27 -42.67 -47.22
N THR A 609 17.36 -42.05 -46.05
CA THR A 609 17.74 -40.64 -45.90
C THR A 609 19.22 -40.43 -45.58
N LYS A 610 19.95 -41.50 -45.23
CA LYS A 610 21.33 -41.46 -44.69
C LYS A 610 21.50 -40.57 -43.45
N LEU A 611 20.41 -40.27 -42.76
CA LEU A 611 20.42 -39.55 -41.49
C LEU A 611 20.79 -40.49 -40.34
N LEU A 612 21.44 -39.93 -39.33
CA LEU A 612 21.90 -40.66 -38.15
C LEU A 612 20.91 -40.48 -37.00
N GLU A 613 20.58 -41.57 -36.32
CA GLU A 613 19.83 -41.58 -35.07
C GLU A 613 20.63 -42.27 -33.97
N VAL A 614 20.54 -41.76 -32.74
CA VAL A 614 21.18 -42.40 -31.58
C VAL A 614 20.38 -43.60 -31.13
N ASN A 615 21.01 -44.77 -31.13
CA ASN A 615 20.39 -46.04 -30.77
C ASN A 615 20.37 -46.25 -29.25
N PHE A 616 19.63 -45.40 -28.53
CA PHE A 616 19.43 -45.51 -27.09
C PHE A 616 17.97 -45.82 -26.78
N HIS A 617 17.67 -47.08 -26.47
CA HIS A 617 16.29 -47.55 -26.39
C HIS A 617 15.50 -46.92 -25.21
N PRO A 618 14.24 -46.48 -25.41
CA PRO A 618 13.43 -45.83 -24.36
C PRO A 618 13.22 -46.66 -23.09
N LYS A 619 13.18 -47.99 -23.21
CA LYS A 619 13.09 -48.90 -22.03
C LYS A 619 14.32 -48.81 -21.13
N LEU A 620 15.52 -48.60 -21.68
CA LEU A 620 16.74 -48.44 -20.89
C LEU A 620 16.72 -47.10 -20.12
N MET A 621 16.19 -46.03 -20.74
CA MET A 621 15.93 -44.77 -20.04
C MET A 621 14.89 -44.93 -18.92
N ALA A 622 13.83 -45.71 -19.15
CA ALA A 622 12.82 -46.00 -18.13
C ALA A 622 13.47 -46.71 -16.92
N VAL A 623 14.29 -47.74 -17.14
CA VAL A 623 15.01 -48.45 -16.08
C VAL A 623 15.96 -47.52 -15.31
N LEU A 624 16.75 -46.68 -15.99
CA LEU A 624 17.63 -45.71 -15.31
C LEU A 624 16.84 -44.73 -14.44
N ARG A 625 15.64 -44.31 -14.86
CA ARG A 625 14.76 -43.44 -14.06
C ARG A 625 14.10 -44.21 -12.91
N GLU A 626 13.64 -45.43 -13.15
CA GLU A 626 13.04 -46.32 -12.14
C GLU A 626 14.04 -46.59 -11.00
N MET A 627 15.28 -46.92 -11.34
CA MET A 627 16.37 -47.13 -10.38
C MET A 627 16.66 -45.90 -9.51
N LYS A 628 16.53 -44.69 -10.07
CA LYS A 628 16.65 -43.44 -9.30
C LYS A 628 15.57 -43.34 -8.23
N TYR A 629 14.31 -43.60 -8.59
CA TYR A 629 13.17 -43.55 -7.66
C TYR A 629 13.22 -44.69 -6.63
N LEU A 630 13.67 -45.88 -7.03
CA LEU A 630 13.86 -47.04 -6.14
C LEU A 630 14.92 -46.78 -5.07
N LYS A 631 16.09 -46.24 -5.44
CA LYS A 631 17.15 -45.89 -4.48
C LYS A 631 16.71 -44.82 -3.48
N LEU A 632 15.87 -43.86 -3.90
CA LEU A 632 15.33 -42.84 -2.98
C LEU A 632 14.42 -43.47 -1.90
N ARG A 633 13.81 -44.63 -2.19
CA ARG A 633 12.80 -45.28 -1.35
C ARG A 633 13.39 -46.30 -0.36
N ASN A 634 14.58 -46.83 -0.63
CA ASN A 634 15.44 -47.62 0.28
C ASN A 634 14.76 -48.83 0.98
N LYS A 635 13.72 -49.42 0.39
CA LYS A 635 12.90 -50.49 0.99
C LYS A 635 12.77 -51.77 0.15
N GLU A 636 13.21 -51.76 -1.11
CA GLU A 636 12.96 -52.82 -2.10
C GLU A 636 14.27 -53.46 -2.58
N VAL A 637 14.22 -54.74 -3.00
CA VAL A 637 15.38 -55.54 -3.42
C VAL A 637 15.81 -55.17 -4.83
N ILE A 638 16.89 -54.41 -4.95
CA ILE A 638 17.40 -53.97 -6.25
C ILE A 638 18.20 -55.10 -6.93
N PRO A 639 17.86 -55.52 -8.17
CA PRO A 639 18.64 -56.51 -8.91
C PRO A 639 20.03 -55.99 -9.31
N GLU A 640 21.02 -56.90 -9.40
CA GLU A 640 22.44 -56.54 -9.61
C GLU A 640 22.73 -55.94 -11.00
N VAL A 641 22.04 -56.42 -12.04
CA VAL A 641 22.28 -55.99 -13.43
C VAL A 641 21.83 -54.52 -13.67
N PRO A 642 20.60 -54.10 -13.32
CA PRO A 642 20.16 -52.70 -13.38
C PRO A 642 20.97 -51.78 -12.47
N GLU A 643 21.45 -52.28 -11.33
CA GLU A 643 22.31 -51.54 -10.41
C GLU A 643 23.66 -51.22 -11.03
N ALA A 644 24.30 -52.19 -11.69
CA ALA A 644 25.54 -51.99 -12.43
C ALA A 644 25.37 -51.00 -13.60
N VAL A 645 24.25 -51.10 -14.33
CA VAL A 645 23.88 -50.15 -15.39
C VAL A 645 23.67 -48.73 -14.83
N PHE A 646 22.97 -48.62 -13.70
CA PHE A 646 22.71 -47.34 -13.05
C PHE A 646 23.97 -46.71 -12.46
N ALA A 647 24.94 -47.51 -12.00
CA ALA A 647 26.25 -47.01 -11.57
C ALA A 647 26.98 -46.28 -12.72
N LYS A 648 26.80 -46.74 -13.97
CA LYS A 648 27.35 -46.09 -15.17
C LYS A 648 26.47 -44.94 -15.72
N ARG A 649 25.35 -44.56 -15.06
CA ARG A 649 24.36 -43.61 -15.61
C ARG A 649 24.96 -42.29 -16.08
N GLU A 650 25.89 -41.70 -15.33
CA GLU A 650 26.43 -40.36 -15.63
C GLU A 650 27.29 -40.39 -16.89
N LEU A 651 28.05 -41.48 -17.06
CA LEU A 651 28.80 -41.76 -18.28
C LEU A 651 27.86 -42.03 -19.45
N LEU A 652 26.81 -42.84 -19.27
CA LEU A 652 25.83 -43.15 -20.32
C LEU A 652 25.06 -41.92 -20.78
N PHE A 653 24.62 -41.05 -19.86
CA PHE A 653 23.96 -39.79 -20.22
C PHE A 653 24.92 -38.83 -20.92
N LYS A 654 26.18 -38.76 -20.48
CA LYS A 654 27.21 -37.98 -21.17
C LYS A 654 27.45 -38.51 -22.59
N TYR A 655 27.51 -39.83 -22.79
CA TYR A 655 27.65 -40.45 -24.10
C TYR A 655 26.44 -40.19 -24.98
N TYR A 656 25.23 -40.41 -24.45
CA TYR A 656 23.97 -40.14 -25.15
C TYR A 656 23.84 -38.67 -25.57
N ALA A 657 24.11 -37.72 -24.67
CA ALA A 657 23.97 -36.30 -24.97
C ALA A 657 24.93 -35.86 -26.08
N ASN A 658 26.20 -36.29 -26.03
CA ASN A 658 27.18 -35.94 -27.06
C ASN A 658 26.91 -36.65 -28.39
N MET A 659 26.47 -37.91 -28.37
CA MET A 659 26.04 -38.63 -29.57
C MET A 659 24.80 -38.00 -30.20
N LYS A 660 23.84 -37.56 -29.38
CA LYS A 660 22.62 -36.89 -29.85
C LYS A 660 22.93 -35.54 -30.46
N LEU A 661 23.76 -34.74 -29.79
CA LEU A 661 24.25 -33.49 -30.33
C LEU A 661 24.98 -33.72 -31.66
N MET A 662 25.84 -34.74 -31.73
CA MET A 662 26.56 -35.09 -32.95
C MET A 662 25.61 -35.49 -34.09
N SER A 663 24.62 -36.36 -33.84
CA SER A 663 23.63 -36.75 -34.85
C SER A 663 22.77 -35.57 -35.31
N GLU A 664 22.37 -34.69 -34.38
CA GLU A 664 21.58 -33.50 -34.70
C GLU A 664 22.39 -32.50 -35.55
N LEU A 665 23.65 -32.24 -35.19
CA LEU A 665 24.54 -31.36 -35.95
C LEU A 665 24.85 -31.93 -37.33
N TYR A 666 25.12 -33.23 -37.43
CA TYR A 666 25.35 -33.91 -38.70
C TYR A 666 24.12 -33.90 -39.60
N ASN A 667 22.94 -34.24 -39.07
CA ASN A 667 21.69 -34.23 -39.84
C ASN A 667 21.34 -32.81 -40.30
N ARG A 668 21.59 -31.80 -39.46
CA ARG A 668 21.40 -30.39 -39.82
C ARG A 668 22.34 -29.95 -40.94
N LEU A 669 23.62 -30.35 -40.87
CA LEU A 669 24.58 -30.07 -41.95
C LEU A 669 24.11 -30.63 -43.30
N ILE A 670 23.53 -31.82 -43.33
CA ILE A 670 23.05 -32.45 -44.57
C ILE A 670 21.76 -31.81 -45.08
N THR A 671 20.83 -31.52 -44.19
CA THR A 671 19.51 -30.98 -44.55
C THR A 671 19.56 -29.51 -44.94
N ASP A 672 20.38 -28.71 -44.27
CA ASP A 672 20.45 -27.26 -44.49
C ASP A 672 21.44 -26.85 -45.59
N ALA A 673 22.33 -27.75 -46.06
CA ALA A 673 23.34 -27.40 -47.07
C ALA A 673 22.70 -27.04 -48.42
N LEU A 674 23.04 -25.87 -48.95
CA LEU A 674 22.64 -25.45 -50.31
C LEU A 674 23.31 -26.33 -51.37
N ASP A 675 22.70 -26.46 -52.54
CA ASP A 675 23.25 -27.29 -53.63
C ASP A 675 24.65 -26.83 -54.10
N VAL A 676 24.97 -25.55 -53.93
CA VAL A 676 26.30 -24.97 -54.18
C VAL A 676 27.29 -25.21 -53.04
N GLU A 677 26.82 -25.45 -51.80
CA GLU A 677 27.65 -25.74 -50.62
C GLU A 677 27.98 -27.23 -50.50
N LYS A 678 27.10 -28.13 -50.98
CA LYS A 678 27.29 -29.59 -50.91
C LYS A 678 28.63 -30.05 -51.52
N PRO A 679 29.07 -29.58 -52.70
CA PRO A 679 30.37 -29.93 -53.27
C PRO A 679 31.55 -29.39 -52.44
N MET A 680 31.42 -28.20 -51.84
CA MET A 680 32.45 -27.59 -50.98
C MET A 680 32.64 -28.40 -49.68
N MET A 681 31.57 -28.98 -49.14
CA MET A 681 31.59 -29.73 -47.88
C MET A 681 31.96 -31.21 -48.05
N ALA A 682 31.87 -31.77 -49.26
CA ALA A 682 32.01 -33.20 -49.52
C ALA A 682 33.32 -33.81 -48.97
N PRO A 683 34.52 -33.20 -49.17
CA PRO A 683 35.77 -33.78 -48.65
C PRO A 683 35.84 -33.86 -47.12
N ALA A 684 35.21 -32.90 -46.42
CA ALA A 684 35.15 -32.89 -44.96
C ALA A 684 34.10 -33.90 -44.43
N LEU A 685 32.95 -34.02 -45.11
CA LEU A 685 31.91 -35.00 -44.78
C LEU A 685 32.38 -36.44 -44.97
N GLU A 686 33.19 -36.74 -45.98
CA GLU A 686 33.78 -38.08 -46.17
C GLU A 686 34.69 -38.51 -45.01
N ARG A 687 35.50 -37.59 -44.48
CA ARG A 687 36.35 -37.84 -43.30
C ARG A 687 35.51 -38.14 -42.06
N ILE A 688 34.45 -37.37 -41.84
CA ILE A 688 33.50 -37.57 -40.75
C ILE A 688 32.78 -38.92 -40.88
N ASN A 689 32.28 -39.26 -42.06
CA ASN A 689 31.59 -40.53 -42.31
C ASN A 689 32.47 -41.75 -42.07
N LYS A 690 33.75 -41.67 -42.44
CA LYS A 690 34.73 -42.72 -42.16
C LYS A 690 34.94 -42.91 -40.64
N GLN A 691 34.96 -41.83 -39.86
CA GLN A 691 35.04 -41.93 -38.40
C GLN A 691 33.76 -42.55 -37.83
N LEU A 692 32.58 -42.11 -38.27
CA LEU A 692 31.27 -42.53 -37.75
C LEU A 692 30.91 -43.99 -38.06
N GLN A 693 31.53 -44.62 -39.06
CA GLN A 693 31.33 -46.03 -39.39
C GLN A 693 31.60 -46.98 -38.20
N GLY A 694 32.52 -46.61 -37.31
CA GLY A 694 32.80 -47.36 -36.08
C GLY A 694 31.63 -47.36 -35.10
N ALA A 695 30.87 -46.27 -35.00
CA ALA A 695 29.70 -46.10 -34.15
C ALA A 695 28.47 -46.86 -34.65
N LEU A 696 28.38 -47.10 -35.96
CA LEU A 696 27.29 -47.81 -36.62
C LEU A 696 27.43 -49.36 -36.55
N THR A 697 28.63 -49.87 -36.32
CA THR A 697 28.94 -51.31 -36.45
C THR A 697 29.46 -51.95 -35.17
N ASN A 698 30.57 -51.46 -34.63
CA ASN A 698 31.38 -52.21 -33.66
C ASN A 698 31.36 -51.62 -32.24
N LYS A 699 30.99 -50.35 -32.06
CA LYS A 699 30.95 -49.69 -30.74
C LYS A 699 29.56 -49.83 -30.11
N THR A 700 29.48 -50.37 -28.89
CA THR A 700 28.23 -50.60 -28.14
C THR A 700 28.21 -49.85 -26.81
N TRP A 701 27.05 -49.69 -26.18
CA TRP A 701 26.89 -49.01 -24.88
C TRP A 701 27.55 -49.73 -23.70
N SER A 702 27.88 -51.02 -23.86
CA SER A 702 28.52 -51.86 -22.85
C SER A 702 30.05 -51.71 -22.74
N MET A 703 30.72 -51.14 -23.75
CA MET A 703 32.19 -51.02 -23.74
C MET A 703 32.67 -49.95 -22.77
N ASP A 704 33.72 -50.27 -22.01
CA ASP A 704 34.43 -49.30 -21.18
C ASP A 704 35.46 -48.53 -22.05
N ASP A 705 35.54 -47.21 -21.88
CA ASP A 705 36.44 -46.28 -22.62
C ASP A 705 36.08 -45.93 -24.08
N ILE A 706 34.83 -45.50 -24.33
CA ILE A 706 34.41 -44.99 -25.65
C ILE A 706 34.54 -43.46 -25.76
N TRP A 707 34.70 -42.75 -24.64
CA TRP A 707 34.64 -41.29 -24.57
C TRP A 707 35.59 -40.60 -25.55
N GLY A 708 36.84 -41.06 -25.66
CA GLY A 708 37.82 -40.47 -26.58
C GLY A 708 37.33 -40.45 -28.03
N TYR A 709 36.71 -41.54 -28.46
CA TYR A 709 36.13 -41.64 -29.80
C TYR A 709 34.90 -40.74 -29.99
N ILE A 710 34.01 -40.63 -28.99
CA ILE A 710 32.84 -39.74 -29.05
C ILE A 710 33.28 -38.27 -29.13
N ALA A 711 34.25 -37.88 -28.31
CA ALA A 711 34.74 -36.51 -28.25
C ALA A 711 35.44 -36.10 -29.57
N GLU A 712 36.27 -36.97 -30.13
CA GLU A 712 36.93 -36.74 -31.42
C GLU A 712 35.92 -36.65 -32.57
N SER A 713 34.94 -37.56 -32.62
CA SER A 713 33.90 -37.56 -33.65
C SER A 713 33.01 -36.32 -33.58
N LEU A 714 32.61 -35.90 -32.37
CA LEU A 714 31.85 -34.68 -32.15
C LEU A 714 32.66 -33.43 -32.53
N ALA A 715 33.94 -33.36 -32.17
CA ALA A 715 34.79 -32.22 -32.50
C ALA A 715 34.91 -32.00 -34.02
N MET A 716 35.03 -33.07 -34.81
CA MET A 716 35.05 -32.99 -36.27
C MET A 716 33.73 -32.49 -36.86
N VAL A 717 32.58 -32.95 -36.34
CA VAL A 717 31.26 -32.46 -36.77
C VAL A 717 31.04 -31.01 -36.35
N GLN A 718 31.45 -30.63 -35.14
CA GLN A 718 31.34 -29.26 -34.63
C GLN A 718 32.20 -28.28 -35.41
N ASP A 719 33.45 -28.63 -35.76
CA ASP A 719 34.32 -27.80 -36.59
C ASP A 719 33.68 -27.51 -37.95
N LEU A 720 33.23 -28.55 -38.66
CA LEU A 720 32.57 -28.37 -39.95
C LEU A 720 31.27 -27.57 -39.82
N THR A 721 30.46 -27.85 -38.80
CA THR A 721 29.21 -27.09 -38.56
C THR A 721 29.48 -25.62 -38.27
N LYS A 722 30.55 -25.32 -37.52
CA LYS A 722 30.95 -23.95 -37.22
C LYS A 722 31.36 -23.22 -38.49
N ARG A 723 32.23 -23.81 -39.31
CA ARG A 723 32.69 -23.21 -40.58
C ARG A 723 31.51 -22.94 -41.53
N VAL A 724 30.58 -23.89 -41.67
CA VAL A 724 29.38 -23.73 -42.52
C VAL A 724 28.39 -22.72 -41.96
N ARG A 725 28.31 -22.57 -40.64
CA ARG A 725 27.47 -21.53 -40.04
C ARG A 725 28.06 -20.15 -40.30
N GLU A 726 29.36 -19.96 -40.08
CA GLU A 726 30.04 -18.69 -40.32
C GLU A 726 29.90 -18.25 -41.80
N THR A 727 29.95 -19.18 -42.75
CA THR A 727 29.72 -18.85 -44.17
C THR A 727 28.28 -18.43 -44.45
N LYS A 728 27.30 -19.05 -43.80
CA LYS A 728 25.88 -18.64 -43.89
C LYS A 728 25.61 -17.29 -43.23
N ASP A 729 26.21 -17.05 -42.07
CA ASP A 729 26.12 -15.75 -41.40
C ASP A 729 26.71 -14.64 -42.28
N ASN A 730 27.81 -14.93 -42.99
CA ASN A 730 28.38 -14.03 -43.99
C ASN A 730 27.44 -13.80 -45.18
N ILE A 731 26.75 -14.84 -45.69
CA ILE A 731 25.72 -14.68 -46.74
C ILE A 731 24.57 -13.78 -46.27
N GLU A 732 24.06 -14.00 -45.06
CA GLU A 732 23.00 -13.16 -44.48
C GLU A 732 23.47 -11.73 -44.24
N ARG A 733 24.75 -11.53 -43.88
CA ARG A 733 25.33 -10.20 -43.78
C ARG A 733 25.39 -9.49 -45.14
N ILE A 734 25.77 -10.19 -46.21
CA ILE A 734 25.72 -9.65 -47.58
C ILE A 734 24.28 -9.26 -47.96
N ARG A 735 23.29 -10.12 -47.68
CA ARG A 735 21.87 -9.79 -47.88
C ARG A 735 21.44 -8.57 -47.07
N GLY A 736 21.88 -8.49 -45.81
CA GLY A 736 21.58 -7.39 -44.90
C GLY A 736 22.16 -6.06 -45.37
N ILE A 737 23.40 -6.06 -45.88
CA ILE A 737 24.03 -4.87 -46.47
C ILE A 737 23.20 -4.38 -47.66
N MET A 738 22.86 -5.27 -48.60
CA MET A 738 22.06 -4.90 -49.78
C MET A 738 20.64 -4.44 -49.40
N ALA A 739 20.01 -5.08 -48.41
CA ALA A 739 18.69 -4.68 -47.92
C ALA A 739 18.74 -3.31 -47.23
N ALA A 740 19.76 -3.00 -46.43
CA ALA A 740 19.91 -1.70 -45.77
C ALA A 740 20.06 -0.56 -46.78
N LEU A 741 20.79 -0.80 -47.88
CA LEU A 741 20.85 0.13 -49.00
C LEU A 741 19.47 0.29 -49.66
N ALA A 742 18.65 -0.75 -49.75
CA ALA A 742 17.35 -0.68 -50.42
C ALA A 742 16.24 0.03 -49.61
N VAL A 743 16.45 0.35 -48.32
CA VAL A 743 15.41 0.99 -47.47
C VAL A 743 15.23 2.47 -47.79
N THR A 744 16.31 3.18 -48.10
CA THR A 744 16.32 4.64 -48.27
C THR A 744 16.44 5.01 -49.75
N PRO A 745 15.47 5.76 -50.31
CA PRO A 745 15.59 6.28 -51.68
C PRO A 745 16.68 7.34 -51.77
N LEU A 746 17.26 7.54 -52.96
CA LEU A 746 18.34 8.50 -53.16
C LEU A 746 17.93 9.96 -52.92
N PHE A 747 16.68 10.31 -53.25
CA PHE A 747 16.12 11.65 -53.11
C PHE A 747 14.82 11.61 -52.32
N GLU A 748 14.72 12.46 -51.28
CA GLU A 748 13.56 12.55 -50.37
C GLU A 748 13.01 13.99 -50.30
N ARG A 749 11.79 14.14 -49.77
CA ARG A 749 11.17 15.45 -49.50
C ARG A 749 11.89 16.18 -48.35
N LYS A 750 11.96 17.51 -48.40
CA LYS A 750 12.49 18.33 -47.29
C LYS A 750 11.39 18.64 -46.25
N GLU A 751 11.64 18.36 -44.96
CA GLU A 751 10.66 18.56 -43.86
C GLU A 751 10.25 20.02 -43.57
N LYS A 752 10.98 21.02 -44.10
CA LYS A 752 10.82 22.44 -43.70
C LYS A 752 10.43 23.40 -44.82
N GLN A 753 10.35 22.94 -46.08
CA GLN A 753 10.17 23.81 -47.25
C GLN A 753 9.14 23.17 -48.20
N ASP A 754 7.89 23.66 -48.17
CA ASP A 754 6.78 23.33 -49.08
C ASP A 754 6.52 21.83 -49.38
N ASN A 755 7.12 20.90 -48.63
CA ASN A 755 7.17 19.45 -48.87
C ASN A 755 7.69 19.05 -50.27
N LEU A 756 8.47 19.90 -50.95
CA LEU A 756 9.02 19.62 -52.28
C LEU A 756 10.22 18.65 -52.24
N LEU A 757 10.61 18.09 -53.39
CA LEU A 757 11.80 17.24 -53.52
C LEU A 757 13.09 18.03 -53.22
N GLY A 758 13.97 17.48 -52.37
CA GLY A 758 15.17 18.16 -51.87
C GLY A 758 16.32 18.28 -52.87
N LEU A 759 16.18 19.10 -53.92
CA LEU A 759 17.15 19.19 -55.02
C LEU A 759 18.31 20.18 -54.81
N THR A 760 18.29 21.03 -53.77
CA THR A 760 19.32 22.06 -53.57
C THR A 760 20.72 21.48 -53.30
N ASP A 761 20.79 20.31 -52.65
CA ASP A 761 22.04 19.68 -52.20
C ASP A 761 22.32 18.38 -52.98
N ARG A 762 21.69 18.21 -54.15
CA ARG A 762 21.72 16.99 -54.98
C ARG A 762 23.12 16.40 -55.15
N THR A 763 24.10 17.23 -55.47
CA THR A 763 25.48 16.77 -55.73
C THR A 763 26.18 16.22 -54.48
N GLU A 764 25.87 16.75 -53.29
CA GLU A 764 26.44 16.25 -52.03
C GLU A 764 25.75 14.97 -51.57
N THR A 765 24.42 14.89 -51.74
CA THR A 765 23.63 13.69 -51.43
C THR A 765 24.10 12.49 -52.26
N VAL A 766 24.26 12.67 -53.57
CA VAL A 766 24.77 11.63 -54.48
C VAL A 766 26.18 11.19 -54.08
N LYS A 767 27.10 12.15 -53.80
CA LYS A 767 28.47 11.82 -53.37
C LYS A 767 28.51 11.01 -52.08
N ARG A 768 27.71 11.38 -51.08
CA ARG A 768 27.63 10.68 -49.80
C ARG A 768 27.14 9.25 -49.99
N ARG A 769 26.04 9.09 -50.73
CA ARG A 769 25.45 7.78 -51.00
C ARG A 769 26.41 6.87 -51.77
N ASN A 770 27.12 7.41 -52.77
CA ASN A 770 28.10 6.64 -53.53
C ASN A 770 29.27 6.18 -52.63
N ALA A 771 29.71 7.00 -51.67
CA ALA A 771 30.76 6.59 -50.72
C ALA A 771 30.31 5.42 -49.82
N ASP A 772 29.06 5.44 -49.36
CA ASP A 772 28.48 4.34 -48.57
C ASP A 772 28.39 3.04 -49.38
N ILE A 773 28.02 3.14 -50.67
CA ILE A 773 27.96 1.98 -51.59
C ILE A 773 29.36 1.40 -51.85
N VAL A 774 30.39 2.24 -52.03
CA VAL A 774 31.78 1.78 -52.19
C VAL A 774 32.26 1.05 -50.93
N ALA A 775 32.01 1.61 -49.74
CA ALA A 775 32.36 0.97 -48.48
C ALA A 775 31.66 -0.39 -48.31
N SER A 776 30.37 -0.45 -48.62
CA SER A 776 29.57 -1.69 -48.63
C SER A 776 30.15 -2.73 -49.60
N GLY A 777 30.62 -2.29 -50.77
CA GLY A 777 31.25 -3.17 -51.76
C GLY A 777 32.56 -3.79 -51.27
N VAL A 778 33.40 -3.03 -50.55
CA VAL A 778 34.63 -3.56 -49.94
C VAL A 778 34.31 -4.65 -48.91
N GLU A 779 33.34 -4.40 -48.04
CA GLU A 779 32.92 -5.37 -47.02
C GLU A 779 32.39 -6.68 -47.64
N ILE A 780 31.61 -6.58 -48.73
CA ILE A 780 31.11 -7.77 -49.44
C ILE A 780 32.26 -8.61 -50.02
N HIS A 781 33.31 -7.97 -50.55
CA HIS A 781 34.50 -8.68 -51.06
C HIS A 781 35.31 -9.34 -49.93
N GLU A 782 35.49 -8.67 -48.79
CA GLU A 782 36.15 -9.25 -47.62
C GLU A 782 35.39 -10.47 -47.07
N LEU A 783 34.05 -10.41 -47.05
CA LEU A 783 33.19 -11.54 -46.64
C LEU A 783 33.30 -12.73 -47.61
N MET A 784 33.46 -12.48 -48.91
CA MET A 784 33.70 -13.52 -49.91
C MET A 784 35.07 -14.20 -49.69
N GLU A 785 36.13 -13.42 -49.43
CA GLU A 785 37.46 -13.97 -49.13
C GLU A 785 37.48 -14.79 -47.82
N ALA A 786 36.76 -14.32 -46.80
CA ALA A 786 36.56 -15.06 -45.56
C ALA A 786 35.86 -16.41 -45.82
N ASN A 787 34.84 -16.44 -46.70
CA ASN A 787 34.16 -17.67 -47.07
C ASN A 787 35.07 -18.66 -47.81
N ALA A 788 36.01 -18.17 -48.63
CA ALA A 788 36.99 -19.02 -49.30
C ALA A 788 37.90 -19.74 -48.28
N ALA A 789 38.34 -19.03 -47.25
CA ALA A 789 39.16 -19.59 -46.17
C ALA A 789 38.38 -20.60 -45.31
N LEU A 790 37.10 -20.33 -45.00
CA LEU A 790 36.26 -21.20 -44.18
C LEU A 790 35.97 -22.55 -44.85
N TYR A 791 35.85 -22.58 -46.18
CA TYR A 791 35.68 -23.83 -46.94
C TYR A 791 37.00 -24.52 -47.31
N ASP A 792 38.15 -23.90 -47.06
CA ASP A 792 39.45 -24.34 -47.62
C ASP A 792 39.36 -24.51 -49.16
N ALA A 793 38.66 -23.57 -49.80
CA ALA A 793 38.27 -23.68 -51.19
C ALA A 793 39.42 -23.28 -52.13
N ASN A 794 39.59 -24.03 -53.22
CA ASN A 794 40.47 -23.63 -54.30
C ASN A 794 39.76 -22.56 -55.15
N VAL A 795 40.24 -21.33 -55.12
CA VAL A 795 39.67 -20.15 -55.80
C VAL A 795 39.51 -20.34 -57.33
N LYS A 796 40.19 -21.32 -57.92
CA LYS A 796 40.11 -21.64 -59.36
C LYS A 796 39.20 -22.83 -59.68
N SER A 797 38.56 -23.45 -58.69
CA SER A 797 37.74 -24.63 -58.91
C SER A 797 36.37 -24.26 -59.51
N PRO A 798 35.79 -25.11 -60.38
CA PRO A 798 34.46 -24.86 -60.94
C PRO A 798 33.38 -24.80 -59.86
N GLU A 799 33.56 -25.52 -58.76
CA GLU A 799 32.64 -25.51 -57.63
C GLU A 799 32.69 -24.18 -56.86
N TRP A 800 33.88 -23.58 -56.66
CA TRP A 800 34.01 -22.25 -56.05
C TRP A 800 33.41 -21.16 -56.95
N MET A 801 33.63 -21.25 -58.27
CA MET A 801 33.03 -20.32 -59.23
C MET A 801 31.50 -20.39 -59.24
N ALA A 802 30.91 -21.57 -59.05
CA ALA A 802 29.46 -21.72 -58.90
C ALA A 802 28.93 -21.03 -57.62
N TYR A 803 29.68 -21.10 -56.51
CA TYR A 803 29.34 -20.39 -55.27
C TYR A 803 29.49 -18.86 -55.41
N VAL A 804 30.56 -18.39 -56.07
CA VAL A 804 30.74 -16.95 -56.37
C VAL A 804 29.62 -16.43 -57.27
N ASN A 805 29.18 -17.18 -58.28
CA ASN A 805 28.04 -16.79 -59.12
C ASN A 805 26.73 -16.69 -58.32
N TYR A 806 26.55 -17.55 -57.31
CA TYR A 806 25.40 -17.46 -56.41
C TYR A 806 25.44 -16.17 -55.57
N LEU A 807 26.59 -15.82 -55.00
CA LEU A 807 26.77 -14.54 -54.28
C LEU A 807 26.59 -13.32 -55.19
N ASP A 808 27.11 -13.40 -56.43
CA ASP A 808 26.96 -12.36 -57.45
C ASP A 808 25.49 -12.08 -57.76
N GLY A 809 24.67 -13.12 -57.88
CA GLY A 809 23.22 -12.99 -58.10
C GLY A 809 22.47 -12.36 -56.91
N ILE A 810 22.95 -12.52 -55.67
CA ILE A 810 22.37 -11.85 -54.50
C ILE A 810 22.62 -10.34 -54.56
N VAL A 811 23.84 -9.93 -54.93
CA VAL A 811 24.20 -8.52 -55.07
C VAL A 811 23.45 -7.89 -56.25
N GLU A 812 23.31 -8.60 -57.37
CA GLU A 812 22.51 -8.17 -58.52
C GLU A 812 21.05 -7.90 -58.13
N ALA A 813 20.39 -8.85 -57.46
CA ALA A 813 19.01 -8.68 -56.98
C ALA A 813 18.88 -7.54 -55.93
N GLY A 814 19.92 -7.36 -55.12
CA GLY A 814 20.02 -6.25 -54.18
C GLY A 814 20.00 -4.89 -54.89
N PHE A 815 20.76 -4.72 -55.96
CA PHE A 815 20.77 -3.48 -56.74
C PHE A 815 19.45 -3.20 -57.46
N VAL A 816 18.76 -4.22 -57.97
CA VAL A 816 17.38 -4.08 -58.48
C VAL A 816 16.48 -3.48 -57.41
N SER A 817 16.60 -3.94 -56.17
CA SER A 817 15.81 -3.42 -55.04
C SER A 817 16.18 -1.98 -54.66
N VAL A 818 17.47 -1.63 -54.68
CA VAL A 818 17.96 -0.26 -54.36
C VAL A 818 17.48 0.77 -55.39
N ILE A 819 17.64 0.47 -56.68
CA ILE A 819 17.19 1.33 -57.78
C ILE A 819 15.66 1.38 -57.79
N GLY A 820 15.02 0.21 -57.70
CA GLY A 820 13.57 0.09 -57.66
C GLY A 820 12.92 0.86 -56.51
N CYS A 821 13.54 0.90 -55.32
CA CYS A 821 13.07 1.71 -54.20
C CYS A 821 13.06 3.22 -54.54
N SER A 822 14.14 3.71 -55.15
CA SER A 822 14.26 5.13 -55.52
C SER A 822 13.30 5.54 -56.64
N ILE A 823 13.15 4.71 -57.68
CA ILE A 823 12.19 4.98 -58.77
C ILE A 823 10.75 4.84 -58.28
N ARG A 824 10.45 3.82 -57.46
CA ARG A 824 9.12 3.63 -56.88
C ARG A 824 8.73 4.76 -55.93
N TYR A 825 9.68 5.35 -55.21
CA TYR A 825 9.44 6.56 -54.43
C TYR A 825 8.97 7.72 -55.32
N LEU A 826 9.62 7.95 -56.48
CA LEU A 826 9.19 8.97 -57.43
C LEU A 826 7.82 8.64 -58.05
N LEU A 827 7.56 7.39 -58.40
CA LEU A 827 6.25 6.92 -58.89
C LEU A 827 5.13 7.12 -57.88
N ASP A 828 5.36 6.75 -56.62
CA ASP A 828 4.37 6.87 -55.56
C ASP A 828 4.03 8.33 -55.25
N ASN A 829 5.01 9.22 -55.38
CA ASN A 829 4.83 10.67 -55.21
C ASN A 829 4.36 11.40 -56.48
N THR A 830 4.30 10.72 -57.63
CA THR A 830 3.70 11.22 -58.89
C THR A 830 2.37 10.56 -59.21
N ASN A 831 1.85 9.70 -58.31
CA ASN A 831 0.55 9.05 -58.47
C ASN A 831 -0.58 9.91 -57.87
N PRO A 832 -1.62 10.29 -58.65
CA PRO A 832 -2.75 11.09 -58.18
C PRO A 832 -3.58 10.46 -57.04
N ASP A 833 -3.53 9.13 -56.88
CA ASP A 833 -4.34 8.40 -55.90
C ASP A 833 -3.70 8.36 -54.50
N LYS A 834 -2.39 8.60 -54.38
CA LYS A 834 -1.63 8.39 -53.12
C LYS A 834 -1.55 9.63 -52.19
N THR A 835 -2.22 10.74 -52.52
CA THR A 835 -2.42 11.94 -51.67
C THR A 835 -1.19 12.42 -50.88
N VAL A 836 -0.04 12.56 -51.55
CA VAL A 836 1.11 13.29 -51.01
C VAL A 836 1.22 14.57 -51.83
N GLY A 837 1.29 15.73 -51.19
CA GLY A 837 1.23 17.05 -51.87
C GLY A 837 2.28 17.27 -52.98
N PRO A 838 2.40 18.48 -53.55
CA PRO A 838 3.24 18.72 -54.72
C PRO A 838 4.69 18.26 -54.50
N LEU A 839 5.26 17.58 -55.49
CA LEU A 839 6.63 17.04 -55.49
C LEU A 839 7.59 18.00 -56.22
N PHE A 840 7.14 18.56 -57.34
CA PHE A 840 7.89 19.49 -58.19
C PHE A 840 7.17 20.83 -58.30
N GLU A 841 7.95 21.91 -58.47
CA GLU A 841 7.46 23.26 -58.70
C GLU A 841 7.99 23.80 -60.03
N ILE A 842 7.11 24.45 -60.79
CA ILE A 842 7.42 25.19 -62.02
C ILE A 842 6.90 26.62 -61.86
N ILE A 843 7.76 27.61 -62.11
CA ILE A 843 7.40 29.03 -61.98
C ILE A 843 6.95 29.55 -63.35
N LEU A 844 5.86 30.31 -63.37
CA LEU A 844 5.34 30.97 -64.56
C LEU A 844 5.59 32.48 -64.48
N GLU A 845 6.31 33.03 -65.45
CA GLU A 845 6.69 34.45 -65.52
C GLU A 845 6.26 35.12 -66.83
N LEU A 846 6.02 36.44 -66.77
CA LEU A 846 5.75 37.32 -67.91
C LEU A 846 6.89 38.32 -68.08
N HIS A 847 7.68 38.20 -69.15
CA HIS A 847 8.78 39.13 -69.42
C HIS A 847 8.34 40.32 -70.28
N GLU A 848 8.27 41.53 -69.68
CA GLU A 848 7.89 42.77 -70.37
C GLU A 848 8.96 43.27 -71.38
N SER A 849 10.24 42.96 -71.19
CA SER A 849 11.34 43.71 -71.85
C SER A 849 12.05 43.02 -73.02
N GLN A 850 11.95 41.70 -73.18
CA GLN A 850 12.77 40.98 -74.18
C GLN A 850 12.00 40.12 -75.19
N ALA A 851 10.72 39.81 -74.98
CA ALA A 851 9.93 39.07 -75.98
C ALA A 851 8.39 39.18 -75.89
N ARG A 852 7.82 39.92 -74.91
CA ARG A 852 6.36 39.91 -74.64
C ARG A 852 5.81 38.46 -74.60
N LYS A 853 6.57 37.55 -73.98
CA LYS A 853 6.34 36.09 -74.02
C LYS A 853 6.18 35.54 -72.60
N MET A 854 5.28 34.56 -72.48
CA MET A 854 5.01 33.77 -71.29
C MET A 854 5.95 32.54 -71.26
N THR A 855 6.71 32.37 -70.17
CA THR A 855 7.73 31.31 -70.04
C THR A 855 7.62 30.56 -68.71
N PHE A 856 7.86 29.25 -68.76
CA PHE A 856 7.97 28.38 -67.58
C PHE A 856 9.43 28.22 -67.17
N ILE A 857 9.69 28.16 -65.87
CA ILE A 857 11.01 27.94 -65.29
C ILE A 857 10.90 26.79 -64.28
N PRO A 858 11.49 25.61 -64.54
CA PRO A 858 12.17 25.19 -65.76
C PRO A 858 11.22 25.06 -66.97
N ASP A 859 11.77 25.08 -68.19
CA ASP A 859 10.98 24.95 -69.42
C ASP A 859 10.36 23.55 -69.54
N ILE A 860 9.11 23.48 -70.01
CA ILE A 860 8.33 22.24 -70.15
C ILE A 860 8.45 21.67 -71.58
N GLU A 861 8.86 22.49 -72.56
CA GLU A 861 8.95 22.05 -73.95
C GLU A 861 9.98 20.90 -74.11
N PRO A 862 9.57 19.77 -74.75
CA PRO A 862 10.45 18.62 -74.93
C PRO A 862 11.62 18.98 -75.86
N GLY A 863 12.86 18.88 -75.35
CA GLY A 863 14.10 19.16 -76.09
C GLY A 863 14.97 20.29 -75.54
N SER A 864 14.52 21.01 -74.50
CA SER A 864 15.34 22.02 -73.82
C SER A 864 16.41 21.37 -72.94
N GLN A 865 17.68 21.78 -73.08
CA GLN A 865 18.82 21.23 -72.29
C GLN A 865 18.72 21.56 -70.79
N GLU A 866 18.00 22.63 -70.44
CA GLU A 866 17.75 23.06 -69.05
C GLU A 866 16.25 22.95 -68.69
N GLY A 867 15.52 22.08 -69.39
CA GLY A 867 14.10 21.85 -69.16
C GLY A 867 13.78 20.86 -68.03
N PHE A 868 12.50 20.79 -67.67
CA PHE A 868 11.98 19.89 -66.64
C PHE A 868 12.21 18.41 -66.97
N TRP A 869 12.08 18.03 -68.25
CA TRP A 869 12.36 16.68 -68.73
C TRP A 869 13.84 16.29 -68.56
N ALA A 870 14.76 17.19 -68.88
CA ALA A 870 16.20 16.96 -68.68
C ALA A 870 16.56 16.82 -67.18
N LEU A 871 15.88 17.56 -66.30
CA LEU A 871 16.02 17.41 -64.86
C LEU A 871 15.59 16.00 -64.41
N LEU A 872 14.44 15.50 -64.85
CA LEU A 872 13.96 14.17 -64.50
C LEU A 872 14.87 13.05 -65.01
N ASP A 873 15.29 13.12 -66.28
CA ASP A 873 16.23 12.16 -66.86
C ASP A 873 17.54 12.11 -66.07
N SER A 874 18.07 13.28 -65.70
CA SER A 874 19.29 13.35 -64.91
C SER A 874 19.13 12.72 -63.52
N LEU A 875 17.95 12.80 -62.89
CA LEU A 875 17.69 12.18 -61.58
C LEU A 875 17.65 10.65 -61.70
N VAL A 876 17.04 10.12 -62.76
CA VAL A 876 17.02 8.68 -63.04
C VAL A 876 18.44 8.17 -63.31
N VAL A 877 19.25 8.92 -64.07
CA VAL A 877 20.66 8.59 -64.31
C VAL A 877 21.47 8.55 -63.00
N ASP A 878 21.26 9.51 -62.09
CA ASP A 878 21.93 9.49 -60.78
C ASP A 878 21.53 8.27 -59.94
N ILE A 879 20.26 7.85 -60.02
CA ILE A 879 19.75 6.67 -59.33
C ILE A 879 20.39 5.40 -59.90
N GLU A 880 20.44 5.24 -61.23
CA GLU A 880 21.00 4.07 -61.90
C GLU A 880 22.53 3.97 -61.75
N ALA A 881 23.23 5.11 -61.71
CA ALA A 881 24.67 5.18 -61.52
C ALA A 881 25.15 4.55 -60.19
N GLN A 882 24.27 4.40 -59.19
CA GLN A 882 24.57 3.73 -57.92
C GLN A 882 25.10 2.29 -58.13
N ALA A 883 24.67 1.59 -59.19
CA ALA A 883 25.13 0.23 -59.52
C ALA A 883 26.50 0.18 -60.22
N SER A 884 27.13 1.32 -60.48
CA SER A 884 28.49 1.39 -61.04
C SER A 884 29.61 1.29 -59.99
N PHE A 885 29.27 1.52 -58.72
CA PHE A 885 30.26 1.72 -57.65
C PHE A 885 30.71 0.43 -56.95
N ILE A 886 30.03 -0.70 -57.18
CA ILE A 886 30.49 -2.02 -56.73
C ILE A 886 30.97 -2.82 -57.95
N HIS A 887 32.21 -3.29 -57.88
CA HIS A 887 32.75 -4.22 -58.87
C HIS A 887 32.10 -5.60 -58.75
N ARG A 888 31.90 -6.25 -59.89
CA ARG A 888 31.29 -7.57 -59.95
C ARG A 888 32.14 -8.61 -59.22
N LEU A 889 31.51 -9.48 -58.41
CA LEU A 889 32.21 -10.53 -57.64
C LEU A 889 32.81 -11.61 -58.56
N LYS A 890 32.24 -11.79 -59.75
CA LYS A 890 32.76 -12.69 -60.77
C LYS A 890 34.06 -12.13 -61.38
N SER A 891 35.19 -12.78 -61.09
CA SER A 891 36.49 -12.38 -61.65
C SER A 891 36.56 -12.62 -63.16
N GLY A 892 36.69 -11.55 -63.96
CA GLY A 892 37.03 -11.65 -65.39
C GLY A 892 36.37 -10.65 -66.36
N GLU A 893 35.36 -9.89 -65.93
CA GLU A 893 34.68 -8.90 -66.78
C GLU A 893 34.79 -7.51 -66.13
N ALA A 894 35.32 -6.52 -66.86
CA ALA A 894 35.40 -5.12 -66.42
C ALA A 894 34.03 -4.42 -66.47
N VAL A 895 32.99 -5.15 -66.07
CA VAL A 895 31.58 -4.79 -66.26
C VAL A 895 30.98 -4.57 -64.88
N THR A 896 30.41 -3.38 -64.68
CA THR A 896 29.69 -3.00 -63.46
C THR A 896 28.27 -3.55 -63.47
N TYR A 897 27.61 -3.64 -62.31
CA TYR A 897 26.21 -4.11 -62.23
C TYR A 897 25.24 -3.23 -63.05
N GLN A 898 25.58 -1.96 -63.29
CA GLN A 898 24.77 -1.03 -64.10
C GLN A 898 24.37 -1.57 -65.47
N THR A 899 25.27 -2.18 -66.24
CA THR A 899 24.96 -2.63 -67.62
C THR A 899 24.00 -3.81 -67.67
N LEU A 900 23.92 -4.60 -66.58
CA LEU A 900 22.93 -5.68 -66.45
C LEU A 900 21.56 -5.12 -66.12
N LEU A 901 21.52 -4.10 -65.26
CA LEU A 901 20.29 -3.45 -64.81
C LEU A 901 19.62 -2.63 -65.92
N GLU A 902 20.39 -2.11 -66.88
CA GLU A 902 19.86 -1.48 -68.10
C GLU A 902 18.95 -2.41 -68.93
N THR A 903 19.14 -3.73 -68.80
CA THR A 903 18.33 -4.75 -69.49
C THR A 903 17.24 -5.37 -68.61
N ASN A 904 17.11 -4.93 -67.35
CA ASN A 904 16.13 -5.48 -66.42
C ASN A 904 14.70 -4.97 -66.73
N GLU A 905 13.79 -5.88 -67.04
CA GLU A 905 12.41 -5.56 -67.44
C GLU A 905 11.64 -4.77 -66.35
N GLU A 906 11.81 -5.11 -65.07
CA GLU A 906 11.10 -4.47 -63.96
C GLU A 906 11.48 -2.98 -63.80
N LEU A 907 12.78 -2.67 -63.91
CA LEU A 907 13.26 -1.28 -63.84
C LEU A 907 12.84 -0.48 -65.07
N ILE A 908 12.84 -1.10 -66.25
CA ILE A 908 12.39 -0.48 -67.51
C ILE A 908 10.91 -0.12 -67.43
N GLU A 909 10.06 -1.03 -66.95
CA GLU A 909 8.62 -0.78 -66.75
C GLU A 909 8.38 0.38 -65.78
N MET A 910 9.10 0.43 -64.65
CA MET A 910 8.98 1.53 -63.68
C MET A 910 9.39 2.88 -64.28
N ARG A 911 10.44 2.91 -65.13
CA ARG A 911 10.86 4.14 -65.82
C ARG A 911 9.82 4.62 -66.83
N HIS A 912 9.23 3.70 -67.60
CA HIS A 912 8.15 4.03 -68.52
C HIS A 912 6.93 4.59 -67.78
N ALA A 913 6.50 3.95 -66.70
CA ALA A 913 5.39 4.45 -65.88
C ALA A 913 5.65 5.87 -65.31
N LEU A 914 6.90 6.18 -64.95
CA LEU A 914 7.26 7.51 -64.46
C LEU A 914 7.19 8.54 -65.59
N THR A 915 7.68 8.17 -66.77
CA THR A 915 7.64 9.01 -67.98
C THR A 915 6.20 9.33 -68.37
N ASP A 916 5.32 8.32 -68.38
CA ASP A 916 3.90 8.47 -68.72
C ASP A 916 3.17 9.42 -67.75
N SER A 917 3.44 9.29 -66.45
CA SER A 917 2.86 10.19 -65.42
C SER A 917 3.29 11.65 -65.61
N VAL A 918 4.57 11.85 -65.95
CA VAL A 918 5.11 13.18 -66.24
C VAL A 918 4.52 13.74 -67.53
N GLU A 919 4.34 12.93 -68.58
CA GLU A 919 3.73 13.35 -69.85
C GLU A 919 2.28 13.80 -69.64
N GLN A 920 1.52 13.07 -68.84
CA GLN A 920 0.14 13.43 -68.50
C GLN A 920 0.09 14.79 -67.76
N ALA A 921 0.91 14.98 -66.73
CA ALA A 921 0.90 16.22 -65.95
C ALA A 921 1.39 17.44 -66.78
N THR A 922 2.42 17.25 -67.61
CA THR A 922 2.95 18.33 -68.46
C THR A 922 1.96 18.73 -69.56
N SER A 923 1.18 17.80 -70.12
CA SER A 923 0.10 18.08 -71.06
C SER A 923 -0.99 18.99 -70.47
N GLU A 924 -1.41 18.73 -69.22
CA GLU A 924 -2.39 19.57 -68.51
C GLU A 924 -1.85 20.99 -68.23
N VAL A 925 -0.56 21.10 -67.87
CA VAL A 925 0.10 22.40 -67.68
C VAL A 925 0.19 23.20 -68.99
N VAL A 926 0.43 22.53 -70.12
CA VAL A 926 0.44 23.17 -71.45
C VAL A 926 -0.96 23.68 -71.81
N GLN A 927 -2.02 22.91 -71.56
CA GLN A 927 -3.40 23.37 -71.75
C GLN A 927 -3.72 24.60 -70.88
N TYR A 928 -3.22 24.65 -69.64
CA TYR A 928 -3.36 25.82 -68.79
C TYR A 928 -2.63 27.06 -69.36
N LYS A 929 -1.45 26.88 -69.94
CA LYS A 929 -0.75 27.95 -70.67
C LYS A 929 -1.58 28.49 -71.84
N GLU A 930 -2.23 27.61 -72.59
CA GLU A 930 -3.10 28.01 -73.71
C GLU A 930 -4.32 28.81 -73.26
N ALA A 931 -4.95 28.43 -72.13
CA ALA A 931 -6.08 29.17 -71.56
C ALA A 931 -5.69 30.60 -71.12
N LEU A 932 -4.44 30.83 -70.69
CA LEU A 932 -3.97 32.16 -70.32
C LEU A 932 -3.64 33.06 -71.53
N ASN A 933 -3.49 32.51 -72.74
CA ASN A 933 -3.27 33.29 -73.95
C ASN A 933 -4.48 34.16 -74.36
N THR A 934 -5.66 33.96 -73.78
CA THR A 934 -6.84 34.83 -74.03
C THR A 934 -6.57 36.28 -73.62
N TYR A 935 -5.70 36.50 -72.63
CA TYR A 935 -5.29 37.82 -72.16
C TYR A 935 -4.17 38.46 -72.99
N SER A 936 -3.70 37.80 -74.06
CA SER A 936 -2.53 38.20 -74.83
C SER A 936 -2.59 39.62 -75.39
N GLY A 937 -3.77 40.11 -75.74
CA GLY A 937 -3.96 41.49 -76.18
C GLY A 937 -3.42 42.55 -75.21
N LEU A 938 -3.39 42.27 -73.91
CA LEU A 938 -2.96 43.22 -72.88
C LEU A 938 -1.46 43.53 -72.92
N TRP A 939 -0.62 42.55 -73.26
CA TRP A 939 0.84 42.68 -73.31
C TRP A 939 1.41 42.68 -74.73
N VAL A 940 0.62 42.31 -75.75
CA VAL A 940 1.02 42.35 -77.16
C VAL A 940 0.77 43.73 -77.79
N GLU A 941 -0.31 44.44 -77.42
CA GLU A 941 -0.69 45.73 -78.02
C GLU A 941 0.07 46.94 -77.45
N ASP A 942 0.23 48.01 -78.25
CA ASP A 942 0.86 49.27 -77.83
C ASP A 942 -0.15 50.24 -77.19
N ARG A 943 0.18 50.75 -75.99
CA ARG A 943 -0.67 51.62 -75.18
C ARG A 943 -0.91 53.00 -75.79
N GLN A 944 0.09 53.58 -76.46
CA GLN A 944 -0.01 54.95 -76.97
C GLN A 944 -0.80 54.98 -78.30
N GLU A 945 -0.59 53.98 -79.15
CA GLU A 945 -1.31 53.86 -80.42
C GLU A 945 -2.83 53.67 -80.19
N ASN A 946 -3.21 52.80 -79.24
CA ASN A 946 -4.62 52.60 -78.89
C ASN A 946 -5.29 53.88 -78.32
N MET A 947 -4.57 54.71 -77.56
CA MET A 947 -5.10 55.98 -77.05
C MET A 947 -5.35 57.00 -78.16
N GLN A 948 -4.41 57.11 -79.11
CA GLN A 948 -4.56 58.02 -80.25
C GLN A 948 -5.76 57.64 -81.12
N LEU A 949 -5.94 56.34 -81.38
CA LEU A 949 -7.08 55.83 -82.14
C LEU A 949 -8.41 56.09 -81.40
N PHE A 950 -8.44 55.92 -80.08
CA PHE A 950 -9.61 56.20 -79.26
C PHE A 950 -10.00 57.69 -79.26
N LEU A 951 -9.02 58.60 -79.19
CA LEU A 951 -9.27 60.06 -79.22
C LEU A 951 -9.84 60.54 -80.56
N LEU A 952 -9.51 59.87 -81.66
CA LEU A 952 -9.90 60.28 -83.02
C LEU A 952 -11.26 59.72 -83.46
N TYR A 953 -11.54 58.45 -83.11
CA TYR A 953 -12.71 57.72 -83.63
C TYR A 953 -13.71 57.26 -82.57
N ASN A 954 -13.46 57.50 -81.28
CA ASN A 954 -14.29 57.06 -80.14
C ASN A 954 -14.22 55.56 -79.81
N HIS A 955 -13.79 54.73 -80.75
CA HIS A 955 -13.53 53.31 -80.58
C HIS A 955 -12.37 52.85 -81.49
N LYS A 956 -11.85 51.64 -81.27
CA LYS A 956 -10.85 51.05 -82.15
C LYS A 956 -11.53 50.61 -83.46
N PRO A 957 -11.15 51.13 -84.64
CA PRO A 957 -11.77 50.74 -85.90
C PRO A 957 -11.57 49.24 -86.17
N THR A 958 -12.65 48.52 -86.47
CA THR A 958 -12.52 47.11 -86.88
C THR A 958 -12.01 47.00 -88.32
N ALA A 959 -11.38 45.88 -88.67
CA ALA A 959 -10.86 45.65 -90.01
C ALA A 959 -11.93 45.79 -91.11
N GLU A 960 -13.20 45.54 -90.77
CA GLU A 960 -14.35 45.73 -91.66
C GLU A 960 -14.69 47.23 -91.86
N GLU A 961 -14.62 48.07 -90.83
CA GLU A 961 -14.87 49.52 -90.91
C GLU A 961 -13.80 50.25 -91.73
N ILE A 962 -12.54 49.84 -91.58
CA ILE A 962 -11.41 50.34 -92.38
C ILE A 962 -11.61 49.99 -93.87
N SER A 963 -12.19 48.82 -94.17
CA SER A 963 -12.45 48.38 -95.54
C SER A 963 -13.62 49.10 -96.22
N LEU A 964 -14.63 49.54 -95.45
CA LEU A 964 -15.83 50.24 -95.94
C LEU A 964 -15.62 51.75 -96.16
N ALA A 965 -14.66 52.37 -95.47
CA ALA A 965 -14.42 53.82 -95.53
C ALA A 965 -13.73 54.31 -96.82
N GLY A 966 -13.03 53.44 -97.55
CA GLY A 966 -12.36 53.79 -98.82
C GLY A 966 -11.49 55.07 -98.75
N GLU A 967 -11.41 55.83 -99.85
CA GLU A 967 -10.65 57.10 -99.93
C GLU A 967 -11.27 58.26 -99.11
N ALA A 968 -12.47 58.10 -98.54
CA ALA A 968 -13.16 59.16 -97.81
C ALA A 968 -12.74 59.26 -96.32
N GLY A 969 -12.00 58.27 -95.81
CA GLY A 969 -11.60 58.21 -94.41
C GLY A 969 -12.77 57.92 -93.46
N ILE A 970 -12.45 57.45 -92.25
CA ILE A 970 -13.46 57.20 -91.20
C ILE A 970 -13.86 58.57 -90.60
N PRO A 971 -15.15 58.84 -90.33
CA PRO A 971 -15.59 60.10 -89.73
C PRO A 971 -14.95 60.30 -88.34
N GLU A 972 -14.29 61.44 -88.15
CA GLU A 972 -13.74 61.83 -86.84
C GLU A 972 -14.89 62.15 -85.87
N ASN A 973 -14.93 61.43 -84.75
CA ASN A 973 -15.92 61.60 -83.69
C ASN A 973 -15.19 61.62 -82.34
N PRO A 974 -14.91 62.80 -81.77
CA PRO A 974 -14.20 62.89 -80.49
C PRO A 974 -15.04 62.26 -79.36
N PRO A 975 -14.42 61.48 -78.45
CA PRO A 975 -15.12 60.72 -77.42
C PRO A 975 -15.79 61.61 -76.36
N THR A 976 -16.97 61.18 -75.91
CA THR A 976 -17.70 61.81 -74.81
C THR A 976 -17.20 61.34 -73.45
N LEU A 977 -17.49 62.13 -72.40
CA LEU A 977 -17.08 61.82 -71.03
C LEU A 977 -17.62 60.46 -70.52
N ALA A 978 -18.81 60.06 -71.00
CA ALA A 978 -19.41 58.76 -70.69
C ALA A 978 -18.65 57.59 -71.35
N GLN A 979 -18.05 57.80 -72.52
CA GLN A 979 -17.29 56.76 -73.23
C GLN A 979 -15.90 56.56 -72.62
N PHE A 980 -15.27 57.62 -72.11
CA PHE A 980 -14.09 57.49 -71.24
C PHE A 980 -14.39 56.67 -69.99
N LYS A 981 -15.54 56.92 -69.35
CA LYS A 981 -15.97 56.15 -68.18
C LYS A 981 -16.13 54.66 -68.50
N ALA A 982 -16.79 54.32 -69.61
CA ALA A 982 -17.00 52.94 -70.04
C ALA A 982 -15.69 52.17 -70.33
N MET A 983 -14.69 52.83 -70.94
CA MET A 983 -13.38 52.22 -71.19
C MET A 983 -12.57 52.00 -69.90
N ILE A 984 -12.65 52.94 -68.94
CA ILE A 984 -12.03 52.77 -67.63
C ILE A 984 -12.71 51.62 -66.87
N GLU A 985 -14.04 51.58 -66.84
CA GLU A 985 -14.81 50.47 -66.22
C GLU A 985 -14.47 49.11 -66.84
N LEU A 986 -14.25 49.03 -68.16
CA LEU A 986 -13.84 47.79 -68.84
C LEU A 986 -12.47 47.27 -68.33
N TYR A 987 -11.46 48.14 -68.23
CA TYR A 987 -10.14 47.73 -67.73
C TYR A 987 -10.12 47.47 -66.23
N GLU A 988 -10.92 48.20 -65.43
CA GLU A 988 -11.09 47.90 -63.99
C GLU A 988 -11.79 46.53 -63.81
N LYS A 989 -12.80 46.21 -64.63
CA LYS A 989 -13.44 44.88 -64.61
C LYS A 989 -12.46 43.77 -65.02
N LEU A 990 -11.65 43.99 -66.05
CA LEU A 990 -10.58 43.04 -66.42
C LEU A 990 -9.55 42.87 -65.29
N TYR A 991 -9.24 43.94 -64.55
CA TYR A 991 -8.37 43.86 -63.37
C TYR A 991 -8.99 42.97 -62.28
N GLU A 992 -10.28 43.13 -61.99
CA GLU A 992 -11.02 42.27 -61.04
C GLU A 992 -11.04 40.79 -61.50
N GLU A 993 -11.27 40.53 -62.79
CA GLU A 993 -11.26 39.17 -63.37
C GLU A 993 -9.87 38.52 -63.22
N ILE A 994 -8.80 39.27 -63.46
CA ILE A 994 -7.41 38.78 -63.33
C ILE A 994 -6.99 38.65 -61.86
N GLU A 995 -7.51 39.49 -60.96
CA GLU A 995 -7.27 39.40 -59.52
C GLU A 995 -7.90 38.13 -58.94
N GLN A 996 -8.96 37.61 -59.54
CA GLN A 996 -9.58 36.34 -59.15
C GLN A 996 -8.82 35.10 -59.63
N LEU A 997 -7.84 35.23 -60.55
CA LEU A 997 -7.03 34.08 -61.00
C LEU A 997 -6.25 33.46 -59.84
N GLN A 998 -6.20 32.13 -59.80
CA GLN A 998 -5.46 31.40 -58.78
C GLN A 998 -3.96 31.62 -58.94
N ALA A 999 -3.29 31.99 -57.84
CA ALA A 999 -1.87 32.32 -57.88
C ALA A 999 -0.96 31.07 -57.88
N ILE A 1000 -1.47 29.95 -57.39
CA ILE A 1000 -0.80 28.65 -57.40
C ILE A 1000 -1.82 27.62 -57.87
N GLN A 1001 -1.45 26.80 -58.85
CA GLN A 1001 -2.28 25.71 -59.33
C GLN A 1001 -1.51 24.39 -59.27
N VAL A 1002 -2.19 23.30 -58.89
CA VAL A 1002 -1.57 21.98 -58.77
C VAL A 1002 -2.22 21.03 -59.77
N PHE A 1003 -1.42 20.45 -60.64
CA PHE A 1003 -1.80 19.48 -61.68
C PHE A 1003 -1.49 18.07 -61.21
N ASN A 1004 -2.40 17.13 -61.46
CA ASN A 1004 -2.33 15.74 -61.00
C ASN A 1004 -1.94 15.55 -59.52
N LYS A 1005 -2.20 16.56 -58.69
CA LYS A 1005 -1.89 16.65 -57.24
C LYS A 1005 -0.39 16.66 -56.87
N TRP A 1006 0.53 16.50 -57.84
CA TRP A 1006 1.97 16.43 -57.59
C TRP A 1006 2.79 17.51 -58.31
N LEU A 1007 2.30 18.13 -59.38
CA LEU A 1007 3.02 19.16 -60.13
C LEU A 1007 2.44 20.54 -59.84
N ARG A 1008 3.17 21.39 -59.10
CA ARG A 1008 2.73 22.75 -58.75
C ARG A 1008 3.25 23.76 -59.77
N VAL A 1009 2.36 24.60 -60.29
CA VAL A 1009 2.70 25.78 -61.08
C VAL A 1009 2.49 27.02 -60.22
N ASP A 1010 3.56 27.78 -59.97
CA ASP A 1010 3.52 29.07 -59.30
C ASP A 1010 3.33 30.19 -60.34
N ALA A 1011 2.11 30.72 -60.41
CA ALA A 1011 1.72 31.81 -61.30
C ALA A 1011 1.71 33.18 -60.60
N ARG A 1012 2.23 33.30 -59.36
CA ARG A 1012 2.26 34.57 -58.61
C ARG A 1012 2.95 35.68 -59.38
N ALA A 1013 4.13 35.40 -59.94
CA ALA A 1013 4.91 36.37 -60.72
C ALA A 1013 4.16 36.81 -61.99
N PHE A 1014 3.58 35.85 -62.73
CA PHE A 1014 2.75 36.13 -63.91
C PHE A 1014 1.51 36.96 -63.58
N LYS A 1015 0.75 36.59 -62.56
CA LYS A 1015 -0.47 37.31 -62.13
C LYS A 1015 -0.15 38.74 -61.73
N GLN A 1016 0.92 38.96 -60.96
CA GLN A 1016 1.36 40.31 -60.58
C GLN A 1016 1.81 41.13 -61.81
N GLY A 1017 2.53 40.50 -62.74
CA GLY A 1017 2.89 41.10 -64.02
C GLY A 1017 1.65 41.54 -64.82
N LEU A 1018 0.64 40.69 -64.91
CA LEU A 1018 -0.59 40.97 -65.66
C LEU A 1018 -1.45 42.06 -65.03
N LEU A 1019 -1.64 42.03 -63.70
CA LEU A 1019 -2.34 43.10 -62.96
C LEU A 1019 -1.67 44.46 -63.12
N SER A 1020 -0.33 44.48 -63.09
CA SER A 1020 0.46 45.69 -63.35
C SER A 1020 0.20 46.25 -64.76
N VAL A 1021 0.15 45.39 -65.77
CA VAL A 1021 -0.14 45.79 -67.15
C VAL A 1021 -1.55 46.38 -67.28
N VAL A 1022 -2.59 45.75 -66.73
CA VAL A 1022 -3.97 46.27 -66.81
C VAL A 1022 -4.12 47.60 -66.07
N LYS A 1023 -3.49 47.74 -64.90
CA LYS A 1023 -3.50 48.99 -64.13
C LYS A 1023 -2.84 50.14 -64.90
N LYS A 1024 -1.76 49.85 -65.64
CA LYS A 1024 -1.11 50.80 -66.56
C LYS A 1024 -2.02 51.22 -67.72
N TRP A 1025 -2.92 50.35 -68.20
CA TRP A 1025 -3.93 50.70 -69.22
C TRP A 1025 -5.01 51.64 -68.64
N SER A 1026 -5.59 51.32 -67.49
CA SER A 1026 -6.57 52.18 -66.79
C SER A 1026 -6.00 53.57 -66.47
N LEU A 1027 -4.76 53.63 -65.95
CA LEU A 1027 -4.11 54.88 -65.57
C LEU A 1027 -3.88 55.83 -66.76
N MET A 1028 -3.62 55.28 -67.94
CA MET A 1028 -3.39 56.08 -69.15
C MET A 1028 -4.64 56.88 -69.57
N PHE A 1029 -5.85 56.30 -69.44
CA PHE A 1029 -7.11 57.02 -69.66
C PHE A 1029 -7.42 58.02 -68.54
N LYS A 1030 -7.16 57.65 -67.28
CA LYS A 1030 -7.34 58.53 -66.11
C LYS A 1030 -6.44 59.76 -66.19
N GLN A 1031 -5.16 59.60 -66.53
CA GLN A 1031 -4.18 60.69 -66.59
C GLN A 1031 -4.53 61.75 -67.64
N HIS A 1032 -5.00 61.33 -68.82
CA HIS A 1032 -5.41 62.27 -69.87
C HIS A 1032 -6.55 63.21 -69.42
N LEU A 1033 -7.47 62.72 -68.57
CA LEU A 1033 -8.54 63.53 -67.99
C LEU A 1033 -8.03 64.48 -66.90
N ILE A 1034 -7.08 64.03 -66.06
CA ILE A 1034 -6.43 64.85 -65.03
C ILE A 1034 -5.69 66.02 -65.68
N ASP A 1035 -4.92 65.77 -66.74
CA ASP A 1035 -4.14 66.79 -67.42
C ASP A 1035 -5.06 67.86 -68.05
N ARG A 1036 -6.23 67.46 -68.57
CA ARG A 1036 -7.26 68.37 -69.11
C ARG A 1036 -7.84 69.30 -68.05
N VAL A 1037 -8.13 68.80 -66.84
CA VAL A 1037 -8.66 69.60 -65.72
C VAL A 1037 -7.60 70.56 -65.20
N THR A 1038 -6.37 70.07 -65.02
CA THR A 1038 -5.27 70.84 -64.45
C THR A 1038 -4.86 71.98 -65.39
N GLY A 1039 -4.75 71.73 -66.69
CA GLY A 1039 -4.45 72.77 -67.69
C GLY A 1039 -5.50 73.87 -67.76
N GLY A 1040 -6.80 73.53 -67.63
CA GLY A 1040 -7.87 74.53 -67.63
C GLY A 1040 -7.87 75.46 -66.41
N LEU A 1041 -7.43 74.97 -65.24
CA LEU A 1041 -7.31 75.77 -64.01
C LEU A 1041 -6.05 76.62 -63.99
N ASP A 1042 -4.93 76.11 -64.50
CA ASP A 1042 -3.67 76.87 -64.61
C ASP A 1042 -3.82 78.08 -65.57
N ASP A 1043 -4.52 77.90 -66.70
CA ASP A 1043 -4.83 78.99 -67.63
C ASP A 1043 -5.65 80.12 -66.98
N LEU A 1044 -6.55 79.78 -66.03
CA LEU A 1044 -7.33 80.76 -65.27
C LEU A 1044 -6.47 81.50 -64.23
N GLN A 1045 -5.61 80.77 -63.53
CA GLN A 1045 -4.68 81.30 -62.53
C GLN A 1045 -3.71 82.31 -63.15
N ASP A 1046 -3.17 82.01 -64.34
CA ASP A 1046 -2.26 82.91 -65.06
C ASP A 1046 -2.98 84.19 -65.54
N PHE A 1047 -4.24 84.08 -65.95
CA PHE A 1047 -5.07 85.24 -66.29
C PHE A 1047 -5.34 86.15 -65.08
N ILE A 1048 -5.67 85.59 -63.90
CA ILE A 1048 -5.88 86.36 -62.67
C ILE A 1048 -4.60 87.09 -62.23
N THR A 1049 -3.46 86.42 -62.33
CA THR A 1049 -2.16 86.96 -61.89
C THR A 1049 -1.68 88.10 -62.78
N SER A 1050 -1.87 87.99 -64.10
CA SER A 1050 -1.51 89.06 -65.04
C SER A 1050 -2.42 90.30 -64.89
N THR A 1051 -3.71 90.10 -64.66
CA THR A 1051 -4.70 91.18 -64.55
C THR A 1051 -4.60 91.95 -63.23
N SER A 1052 -4.40 91.24 -62.11
CA SER A 1052 -4.20 91.86 -60.78
C SER A 1052 -2.93 92.73 -60.71
N LYS A 1053 -1.84 92.32 -61.35
CA LYS A 1053 -0.61 93.14 -61.48
C LYS A 1053 -0.83 94.44 -62.26
N GLY A 1054 -1.73 94.43 -63.24
CA GLY A 1054 -2.04 95.62 -64.04
C GLY A 1054 -2.91 96.65 -63.30
N LEU A 1055 -3.79 96.19 -62.40
CA LEU A 1055 -4.69 97.03 -61.58
C LEU A 1055 -4.01 97.68 -60.36
N ALA A 1056 -2.89 97.13 -59.88
CA ALA A 1056 -2.21 97.59 -58.67
C ALA A 1056 -1.31 98.85 -58.87
N LYS A 1057 -1.30 99.48 -60.04
CA LYS A 1057 -0.53 100.70 -60.30
C LYS A 1057 -1.44 101.93 -60.20
N ASP A 1058 -1.19 102.80 -59.23
CA ASP A 1058 -1.92 104.06 -59.07
C ASP A 1058 -1.59 105.08 -60.18
N PRO A 1059 -2.57 105.61 -60.92
CA PRO A 1059 -2.33 106.68 -61.90
C PRO A 1059 -2.19 108.05 -61.20
N VAL A 1060 -1.10 108.76 -61.48
CA VAL A 1060 -0.83 110.11 -60.96
C VAL A 1060 -1.48 111.17 -61.88
N GLU A 1061 -1.99 112.26 -61.31
CA GLU A 1061 -2.69 113.34 -62.02
C GLU A 1061 -1.90 113.88 -63.24
N GLY A 1062 -2.45 113.67 -64.43
CA GLY A 1062 -1.87 114.08 -65.72
C GLY A 1062 -1.50 112.94 -66.68
N ASP A 1063 -1.49 111.67 -66.23
CA ASP A 1063 -1.17 110.51 -67.09
C ASP A 1063 -2.43 109.84 -67.70
N TYR A 1064 -2.80 110.30 -68.90
CA TYR A 1064 -3.94 109.76 -69.65
C TYR A 1064 -3.70 108.32 -70.16
N ILE A 1065 -2.44 107.91 -70.37
CA ILE A 1065 -2.11 106.58 -70.90
C ILE A 1065 -2.25 105.51 -69.80
N GLY A 1066 -1.83 105.84 -68.57
CA GLY A 1066 -2.05 105.00 -67.40
C GLY A 1066 -3.53 104.72 -67.13
N LEU A 1067 -4.39 105.75 -67.25
CA LEU A 1067 -5.83 105.59 -67.05
C LEU A 1067 -6.50 104.72 -68.13
N VAL A 1068 -6.10 104.88 -69.39
CA VAL A 1068 -6.63 104.07 -70.51
C VAL A 1068 -6.23 102.59 -70.38
N ASN A 1069 -5.02 102.28 -69.91
CA ASN A 1069 -4.61 100.90 -69.66
C ASN A 1069 -5.39 100.25 -68.50
N VAL A 1070 -5.65 100.98 -67.41
CA VAL A 1070 -6.48 100.48 -66.30
C VAL A 1070 -7.94 100.29 -66.73
N MET A 1071 -8.50 101.20 -67.54
CA MET A 1071 -9.83 101.01 -68.15
C MET A 1071 -9.88 99.85 -69.16
N GLY A 1072 -8.79 99.62 -69.92
CA GLY A 1072 -8.66 98.48 -70.84
C GLY A 1072 -8.62 97.13 -70.12
N LEU A 1073 -7.91 97.06 -68.98
CA LEU A 1073 -7.87 95.88 -68.12
C LEU A 1073 -9.22 95.62 -67.44
N LEU A 1074 -9.94 96.67 -67.01
CA LEU A 1074 -11.30 96.53 -66.46
C LEU A 1074 -12.31 96.03 -67.51
N ASN A 1075 -12.19 96.46 -68.77
CA ASN A 1075 -13.00 95.90 -69.85
C ASN A 1075 -12.65 94.44 -70.16
N ALA A 1076 -11.36 94.06 -70.14
CA ALA A 1076 -10.93 92.67 -70.36
C ALA A 1076 -11.42 91.73 -69.24
N VAL A 1077 -11.47 92.19 -67.99
CA VAL A 1077 -12.09 91.45 -66.87
C VAL A 1077 -13.58 91.24 -67.12
N ARG A 1078 -14.30 92.30 -67.52
CA ARG A 1078 -15.74 92.23 -67.78
C ARG A 1078 -16.07 91.29 -68.95
N ASP A 1079 -15.31 91.34 -70.03
CA ASP A 1079 -15.59 90.53 -71.22
C ASP A 1079 -15.25 89.04 -70.99
N ARG A 1080 -14.20 88.73 -70.20
CA ARG A 1080 -13.82 87.34 -69.86
C ARG A 1080 -14.65 86.72 -68.73
N GLN A 1081 -15.43 87.52 -68.00
CA GLN A 1081 -16.31 87.02 -66.93
C GLN A 1081 -17.35 86.04 -67.48
N ALA A 1082 -17.96 86.33 -68.62
CA ALA A 1082 -18.96 85.46 -69.24
C ALA A 1082 -18.40 84.10 -69.71
N GLU A 1083 -17.15 84.07 -70.20
CA GLU A 1083 -16.47 82.82 -70.59
C GLU A 1083 -16.03 82.02 -69.36
N THR A 1084 -15.59 82.71 -68.30
CA THR A 1084 -15.13 82.09 -67.05
C THR A 1084 -16.28 81.39 -66.31
N ASP A 1085 -17.47 81.99 -66.27
CA ASP A 1085 -18.65 81.40 -65.63
C ASP A 1085 -19.13 80.11 -66.35
N VAL A 1086 -18.89 79.98 -67.66
CA VAL A 1086 -19.26 78.78 -68.45
C VAL A 1086 -18.21 77.66 -68.34
N MET A 1087 -16.95 77.97 -68.04
CA MET A 1087 -15.85 76.98 -67.98
C MET A 1087 -15.88 76.07 -66.75
N PHE A 1088 -16.43 76.54 -65.61
CA PHE A 1088 -16.40 75.76 -64.35
C PHE A 1088 -17.31 74.54 -64.36
N GLU A 1089 -18.47 74.59 -65.03
CA GLU A 1089 -19.45 73.50 -65.00
C GLU A 1089 -18.94 72.22 -65.73
N PRO A 1090 -18.36 72.29 -66.96
CA PRO A 1090 -17.76 71.12 -67.60
C PRO A 1090 -16.52 70.56 -66.86
N LEU A 1091 -15.73 71.43 -66.22
CA LEU A 1091 -14.58 71.01 -65.41
C LEU A 1091 -15.03 70.31 -64.12
N LYS A 1092 -16.07 70.81 -63.47
CA LYS A 1092 -16.70 70.16 -62.30
C LYS A 1092 -17.28 68.80 -62.65
N GLN A 1093 -17.96 68.65 -63.79
CA GLN A 1093 -18.44 67.35 -64.28
C GLN A 1093 -17.30 66.35 -64.57
N THR A 1094 -16.15 66.84 -65.04
CA THR A 1094 -14.95 66.01 -65.24
C THR A 1094 -14.30 65.59 -63.92
N ILE A 1095 -14.27 66.49 -62.92
CA ILE A 1095 -13.78 66.22 -61.56
C ILE A 1095 -14.70 65.22 -60.84
N ASP A 1096 -16.02 65.41 -60.91
CA ASP A 1096 -16.99 64.49 -60.30
C ASP A 1096 -16.92 63.09 -60.93
N MET A 1097 -16.67 62.99 -62.24
CA MET A 1097 -16.46 61.70 -62.90
C MET A 1097 -15.12 61.05 -62.49
N LEU A 1098 -14.02 61.83 -62.42
CA LEU A 1098 -12.74 61.35 -61.89
C LEU A 1098 -12.87 60.84 -60.45
N LYS A 1099 -13.65 61.53 -59.62
CA LYS A 1099 -13.98 61.14 -58.24
C LYS A 1099 -14.78 59.84 -58.19
N THR A 1100 -15.76 59.68 -59.10
CA THR A 1100 -16.55 58.43 -59.24
C THR A 1100 -15.68 57.26 -59.72
N CYS A 1101 -14.63 57.52 -60.52
CA CYS A 1101 -13.67 56.53 -61.01
C CYS A 1101 -12.47 56.29 -60.05
N GLY A 1102 -12.55 56.82 -58.82
CA GLY A 1102 -11.59 56.55 -57.73
C GLY A 1102 -10.29 57.35 -57.80
N VAL A 1103 -10.25 58.50 -58.48
CA VAL A 1103 -9.08 59.39 -58.56
C VAL A 1103 -9.41 60.71 -57.87
N ASP A 1104 -8.77 60.97 -56.72
CA ASP A 1104 -8.82 62.28 -56.05
C ASP A 1104 -7.77 63.23 -56.64
N MET A 1105 -8.20 64.44 -56.98
CA MET A 1105 -7.32 65.50 -57.48
C MET A 1105 -6.39 66.02 -56.36
N SER A 1106 -5.23 66.56 -56.71
CA SER A 1106 -4.22 66.97 -55.72
C SER A 1106 -4.74 68.05 -54.75
N GLU A 1107 -4.24 68.04 -53.52
CA GLU A 1107 -4.49 69.08 -52.49
C GLU A 1107 -4.30 70.51 -53.01
N LYS A 1108 -3.48 70.73 -54.05
CA LYS A 1108 -3.25 72.06 -54.63
C LYS A 1108 -4.50 72.62 -55.34
N VAL A 1109 -5.30 71.75 -55.95
CA VAL A 1109 -6.58 72.07 -56.61
C VAL A 1109 -7.68 72.29 -55.58
N TYR A 1110 -7.66 71.53 -54.48
CA TYR A 1110 -8.56 71.71 -53.33
C TYR A 1110 -8.18 72.94 -52.46
N ASN A 1111 -6.90 73.24 -52.28
CA ASN A 1111 -6.39 74.41 -51.55
C ASN A 1111 -6.62 75.74 -52.32
N GLN A 1112 -6.78 75.69 -53.64
CA GLN A 1112 -7.28 76.83 -54.42
C GLN A 1112 -8.79 77.10 -54.17
N LEU A 1113 -9.47 76.24 -53.40
CA LEU A 1113 -10.90 76.31 -53.04
C LEU A 1113 -11.17 76.38 -51.51
N GLU A 1114 -10.18 76.39 -50.61
CA GLU A 1114 -10.36 76.33 -49.12
C GLU A 1114 -10.23 77.68 -48.37
N MET A 1115 -11.23 78.02 -47.53
CA MET A 1115 -11.42 79.32 -46.85
C MET A 1115 -10.56 79.60 -45.58
N ASP A 1116 -9.90 78.61 -44.96
CA ASP A 1116 -9.21 78.78 -43.66
C ASP A 1116 -7.85 79.52 -43.78
N VAL A 1117 -7.19 79.40 -44.93
CA VAL A 1117 -5.95 80.12 -45.27
C VAL A 1117 -6.25 81.62 -45.50
N ASP A 1118 -7.39 81.93 -46.08
CA ASP A 1118 -7.84 83.30 -46.35
C ASP A 1118 -8.25 84.04 -45.07
N CYS A 1119 -8.88 83.38 -44.10
CA CYS A 1119 -9.21 83.96 -42.79
C CYS A 1119 -7.95 84.34 -41.98
N LYS A 1120 -6.89 83.53 -42.04
CA LYS A 1120 -5.60 83.81 -41.38
C LYS A 1120 -4.84 84.96 -42.06
N LYS A 1121 -4.95 85.12 -43.39
CA LYS A 1121 -4.44 86.28 -44.14
C LYS A 1121 -5.16 87.57 -43.75
N LEU A 1122 -6.50 87.55 -43.73
CA LEU A 1122 -7.33 88.69 -43.30
C LEU A 1122 -7.04 89.14 -41.86
N SER A 1123 -6.77 88.20 -40.93
CA SER A 1123 -6.33 88.53 -39.56
C SER A 1123 -5.03 89.34 -39.54
N LYS A 1124 -4.08 88.98 -40.42
CA LYS A 1124 -2.77 89.62 -40.52
C LYS A 1124 -2.86 91.01 -41.15
N GLU A 1125 -3.74 91.18 -42.13
CA GLU A 1125 -4.04 92.47 -42.77
C GLU A 1125 -4.76 93.44 -41.82
N ILE A 1126 -5.74 92.95 -41.04
CA ILE A 1126 -6.42 93.76 -40.01
C ILE A 1126 -5.42 94.25 -38.94
N ARG A 1127 -4.50 93.39 -38.47
CA ARG A 1127 -3.45 93.83 -37.53
C ARG A 1127 -2.44 94.81 -38.14
N GLY A 1128 -2.34 94.88 -39.48
CA GLY A 1128 -1.49 95.84 -40.20
C GLY A 1128 -2.07 97.25 -40.30
N LEU A 1129 -3.35 97.45 -39.94
CA LEU A 1129 -4.02 98.75 -39.98
C LEU A 1129 -3.50 99.73 -38.92
N ASP A 1130 -3.63 101.03 -39.23
CA ASP A 1130 -2.99 102.14 -38.51
C ASP A 1130 -3.39 102.22 -37.02
N LYS A 1131 -2.45 102.65 -36.18
CA LYS A 1131 -2.50 102.45 -34.71
C LYS A 1131 -3.69 103.13 -34.04
N ASP A 1132 -4.16 104.24 -34.58
CA ASP A 1132 -5.27 105.02 -34.03
C ASP A 1132 -6.64 104.34 -34.25
N MET A 1133 -6.77 103.51 -35.31
CA MET A 1133 -8.00 102.79 -35.65
C MET A 1133 -8.27 101.58 -34.75
N ARG A 1134 -7.26 101.10 -34.00
CA ARG A 1134 -7.39 99.94 -33.09
C ARG A 1134 -8.25 100.21 -31.85
N SER A 1135 -8.49 101.48 -31.56
CA SER A 1135 -9.39 101.91 -30.48
C SER A 1135 -10.86 101.99 -30.93
N TRP A 1136 -11.14 101.83 -32.22
CA TRP A 1136 -12.49 101.96 -32.76
C TRP A 1136 -13.29 100.70 -32.46
N ASP A 1137 -14.53 100.89 -32.02
CA ASP A 1137 -15.46 99.80 -31.74
C ASP A 1137 -15.67 98.88 -32.96
N LEU A 1138 -15.55 99.43 -34.17
CA LEU A 1138 -15.67 98.68 -35.43
C LEU A 1138 -14.46 97.76 -35.67
N PHE A 1139 -13.25 98.19 -35.29
CA PHE A 1139 -12.04 97.37 -35.38
C PHE A 1139 -12.06 96.25 -34.34
N LEU A 1140 -12.40 96.58 -33.09
CA LEU A 1140 -12.52 95.61 -32.01
C LEU A 1140 -13.63 94.58 -32.31
N GLY A 1141 -14.75 95.02 -32.90
CA GLY A 1141 -15.82 94.13 -33.36
C GLY A 1141 -15.39 93.20 -34.49
N LEU A 1142 -14.65 93.70 -35.49
CA LEU A 1142 -14.15 92.90 -36.60
C LEU A 1142 -13.09 91.89 -36.16
N GLU A 1143 -12.15 92.29 -35.30
CA GLU A 1143 -11.12 91.40 -34.74
C GLU A 1143 -11.76 90.31 -33.86
N SER A 1144 -12.77 90.64 -33.06
CA SER A 1144 -13.52 89.67 -32.28
C SER A 1144 -14.30 88.69 -33.16
N ALA A 1145 -14.99 89.17 -34.20
CA ALA A 1145 -15.75 88.30 -35.11
C ALA A 1145 -14.83 87.33 -35.88
N LEU A 1146 -13.68 87.81 -36.34
CA LEU A 1146 -12.69 87.01 -37.05
C LEU A 1146 -12.02 85.98 -36.12
N LYS A 1147 -11.74 86.36 -34.87
CA LYS A 1147 -11.23 85.43 -33.85
C LYS A 1147 -12.26 84.34 -33.54
N ASN A 1148 -13.53 84.71 -33.34
CA ASN A 1148 -14.63 83.78 -33.08
C ASN A 1148 -14.84 82.79 -34.25
N MET A 1149 -14.69 83.26 -35.50
CA MET A 1149 -14.77 82.40 -36.69
C MET A 1149 -13.61 81.38 -36.72
N ILE A 1150 -12.37 81.80 -36.43
CA ILE A 1150 -11.20 80.90 -36.38
C ILE A 1150 -11.36 79.81 -35.31
N THR A 1151 -11.83 80.18 -34.10
CA THR A 1151 -12.10 79.18 -33.04
C THR A 1151 -13.26 78.25 -33.38
N SER A 1152 -14.32 78.76 -34.01
CA SER A 1152 -15.46 77.91 -34.41
C SER A 1152 -15.04 76.90 -35.49
N LEU A 1153 -14.23 77.30 -36.47
CA LEU A 1153 -13.71 76.41 -37.50
C LEU A 1153 -12.76 75.34 -36.92
N ARG A 1154 -11.98 75.69 -35.89
CA ARG A 1154 -11.11 74.74 -35.18
C ARG A 1154 -11.92 73.67 -34.42
N ALA A 1155 -12.96 74.08 -33.70
CA ALA A 1155 -13.86 73.16 -33.00
C ALA A 1155 -14.61 72.23 -33.98
N VAL A 1156 -14.99 72.72 -35.17
CA VAL A 1156 -15.56 71.88 -36.25
C VAL A 1156 -14.53 70.85 -36.74
N GLY A 1157 -13.25 71.21 -36.83
CA GLY A 1157 -12.18 70.28 -37.18
C GLY A 1157 -11.99 69.15 -36.15
N GLU A 1158 -12.14 69.42 -34.85
CA GLU A 1158 -12.05 68.38 -33.81
C GLU A 1158 -13.26 67.44 -33.83
N LEU A 1159 -14.44 67.94 -34.15
CA LEU A 1159 -15.68 67.16 -34.30
C LEU A 1159 -15.69 66.25 -35.54
N GLN A 1160 -14.72 66.34 -36.44
CA GLN A 1160 -14.54 65.41 -37.56
C GLN A 1160 -13.83 64.09 -37.15
N ASN A 1161 -13.50 63.90 -35.87
CA ASN A 1161 -12.85 62.69 -35.38
C ASN A 1161 -13.76 61.44 -35.51
N SER A 1162 -13.24 60.36 -36.10
CA SER A 1162 -13.98 59.12 -36.37
C SER A 1162 -14.44 58.35 -35.13
N ALA A 1163 -13.93 58.67 -33.93
CA ALA A 1163 -14.37 58.09 -32.66
C ALA A 1163 -15.76 58.60 -32.20
N ILE A 1164 -16.25 59.70 -32.80
CA ILE A 1164 -17.53 60.31 -32.45
C ILE A 1164 -18.69 59.49 -33.02
N ARG A 1165 -19.72 59.27 -32.21
CA ARG A 1165 -20.91 58.47 -32.53
C ARG A 1165 -22.15 59.26 -32.13
N ASP A 1166 -23.34 58.82 -32.54
CA ASP A 1166 -24.62 59.51 -32.30
C ASP A 1166 -24.87 59.93 -30.84
N ARG A 1167 -24.34 59.19 -29.86
CA ARG A 1167 -24.41 59.53 -28.44
C ARG A 1167 -23.62 60.80 -28.08
N HIS A 1168 -22.44 60.97 -28.67
CA HIS A 1168 -21.58 62.13 -28.46
C HIS A 1168 -22.16 63.38 -29.16
N TRP A 1169 -22.82 63.19 -30.30
CA TRP A 1169 -23.60 64.26 -30.95
C TRP A 1169 -24.78 64.71 -30.07
N LYS A 1170 -25.45 63.79 -29.37
CA LYS A 1170 -26.47 64.14 -28.36
C LYS A 1170 -25.89 64.89 -27.16
N GLU A 1171 -24.72 64.48 -26.65
CA GLU A 1171 -24.04 65.21 -25.57
C GLU A 1171 -23.63 66.62 -26.00
N LEU A 1172 -23.18 66.80 -27.24
CA LEU A 1172 -22.88 68.11 -27.81
C LEU A 1172 -24.13 68.99 -27.91
N MET A 1173 -25.27 68.42 -28.34
CA MET A 1173 -26.56 69.11 -28.36
C MET A 1173 -27.02 69.51 -26.95
N ASP A 1174 -26.80 68.65 -25.95
CA ASP A 1174 -27.15 68.95 -24.56
C ASP A 1174 -26.25 70.03 -23.94
N ALA A 1175 -24.97 70.08 -24.32
CA ALA A 1175 -24.02 71.10 -23.87
C ALA A 1175 -24.31 72.48 -24.51
N THR A 1176 -24.52 72.50 -25.82
CA THR A 1176 -24.81 73.73 -26.59
C THR A 1176 -26.26 74.20 -26.45
N LYS A 1177 -27.16 73.34 -25.96
CA LYS A 1177 -28.62 73.57 -25.86
C LYS A 1177 -29.32 73.79 -27.21
N VAL A 1178 -28.69 73.38 -28.31
CA VAL A 1178 -29.23 73.48 -29.67
C VAL A 1178 -29.40 72.08 -30.24
N THR A 1179 -30.61 71.76 -30.70
CA THR A 1179 -30.93 70.45 -31.30
C THR A 1179 -30.70 70.48 -32.81
N PHE A 1180 -29.85 69.60 -33.33
CA PHE A 1180 -29.63 69.40 -34.77
C PHE A 1180 -29.41 67.91 -35.10
N THR A 1181 -29.74 67.49 -36.31
CA THR A 1181 -29.49 66.13 -36.80
C THR A 1181 -28.41 66.16 -37.86
N MET A 1182 -27.27 65.49 -37.62
CA MET A 1182 -26.24 65.30 -38.64
C MET A 1182 -26.75 64.32 -39.71
N ASP A 1183 -26.99 64.82 -40.93
CA ASP A 1183 -27.21 64.02 -42.13
C ASP A 1183 -26.20 64.39 -43.25
N GLU A 1184 -26.18 63.63 -44.35
CA GLU A 1184 -25.26 63.85 -45.48
C GLU A 1184 -25.46 65.22 -46.18
N ASN A 1185 -26.49 66.00 -45.83
CA ASN A 1185 -26.80 67.31 -46.40
C ASN A 1185 -26.48 68.49 -45.45
N THR A 1186 -25.97 68.23 -44.25
CA THR A 1186 -25.63 69.28 -43.26
C THR A 1186 -24.49 70.17 -43.77
N ASN A 1187 -24.67 71.50 -43.78
CA ASN A 1187 -23.68 72.42 -44.35
C ASN A 1187 -22.93 73.23 -43.27
N LEU A 1188 -21.80 73.84 -43.63
CA LEU A 1188 -20.94 74.60 -42.71
C LEU A 1188 -21.67 75.78 -42.02
N LYS A 1189 -22.71 76.35 -42.65
CA LYS A 1189 -23.50 77.43 -42.07
C LYS A 1189 -24.36 76.94 -40.89
N ASP A 1190 -24.84 75.71 -40.94
CA ASP A 1190 -25.62 75.09 -39.87
C ASP A 1190 -24.72 74.79 -38.65
N LEU A 1191 -23.45 74.44 -38.88
CA LEU A 1191 -22.45 74.24 -37.81
C LEU A 1191 -21.94 75.55 -37.21
N LEU A 1192 -21.80 76.61 -38.00
CA LEU A 1192 -21.40 77.94 -37.51
C LEU A 1192 -22.50 78.63 -36.69
N GLN A 1193 -23.77 78.25 -36.86
CA GLN A 1193 -24.89 78.72 -36.02
C GLN A 1193 -24.86 78.17 -34.59
N LEU A 1194 -24.08 77.12 -34.31
CA LEU A 1194 -23.93 76.54 -32.97
C LEU A 1194 -23.02 77.37 -32.05
N GLU A 1195 -22.45 78.47 -32.55
CA GLU A 1195 -21.52 79.36 -31.81
C GLU A 1195 -20.41 78.57 -31.08
N LEU A 1196 -19.81 77.58 -31.76
CA LEU A 1196 -18.87 76.61 -31.16
C LEU A 1196 -17.64 77.25 -30.51
N HIS A 1197 -17.27 78.48 -30.89
CA HIS A 1197 -16.24 79.26 -30.20
C HIS A 1197 -16.51 79.53 -28.71
N ARG A 1198 -17.74 79.32 -28.22
CA ARG A 1198 -18.10 79.50 -26.80
C ARG A 1198 -18.03 78.21 -25.98
N PHE A 1199 -17.88 77.07 -26.64
CA PHE A 1199 -17.93 75.72 -26.05
C PHE A 1199 -16.73 74.86 -26.48
N GLU A 1200 -15.59 75.49 -26.80
CA GLU A 1200 -14.37 74.83 -27.32
C GLU A 1200 -13.86 73.73 -26.37
N GLU A 1201 -13.83 73.98 -25.06
CA GLU A 1201 -13.40 72.95 -24.08
C GLU A 1201 -14.42 71.81 -23.92
N ASP A 1202 -15.72 72.09 -24.05
CA ASP A 1202 -16.76 71.05 -23.99
C ASP A 1202 -16.71 70.16 -25.24
N VAL A 1203 -16.49 70.74 -26.41
CA VAL A 1203 -16.25 70.02 -27.67
C VAL A 1203 -15.03 69.12 -27.53
N HIS A 1204 -13.90 69.67 -27.07
CA HIS A 1204 -12.68 68.90 -26.85
C HIS A 1204 -12.90 67.74 -25.87
N GLY A 1205 -13.58 68.02 -24.74
CA GLY A 1205 -13.90 67.01 -23.72
C GLY A 1205 -14.80 65.87 -24.22
N ILE A 1206 -15.78 66.17 -25.07
CA ILE A 1206 -16.65 65.16 -25.70
C ILE A 1206 -15.85 64.29 -26.67
N VAL A 1207 -14.96 64.89 -27.47
CA VAL A 1207 -14.08 64.13 -28.38
C VAL A 1207 -13.13 63.23 -27.59
N ASP A 1208 -12.51 63.74 -26.53
CA ASP A 1208 -11.61 62.97 -25.66
C ASP A 1208 -12.33 61.80 -24.97
N LYS A 1209 -13.58 62.02 -24.54
CA LYS A 1209 -14.44 60.96 -23.99
C LYS A 1209 -14.75 59.89 -25.04
N ALA A 1210 -15.08 60.30 -26.27
CA ALA A 1210 -15.35 59.38 -27.38
C ALA A 1210 -14.13 58.50 -27.73
N VAL A 1211 -12.93 59.08 -27.67
CA VAL A 1211 -11.67 58.36 -27.89
C VAL A 1211 -11.41 57.35 -26.77
N LYS A 1212 -11.61 57.73 -25.50
CA LYS A 1212 -11.46 56.82 -24.35
C LYS A 1212 -12.47 55.67 -24.37
N GLU A 1213 -13.73 55.94 -24.71
CA GLU A 1213 -14.75 54.89 -24.86
C GLU A 1213 -14.39 53.89 -25.96
N THR A 1214 -13.90 54.37 -27.11
CA THR A 1214 -13.46 53.49 -28.20
C THR A 1214 -12.27 52.61 -27.77
N SER A 1215 -11.37 53.14 -26.93
CA SER A 1215 -10.30 52.35 -26.33
C SER A 1215 -10.82 51.26 -25.38
N MET A 1216 -11.78 51.59 -24.51
CA MET A 1216 -12.39 50.62 -23.58
C MET A 1216 -13.17 49.52 -24.32
N GLU A 1217 -13.89 49.86 -25.40
CA GLU A 1217 -14.58 48.88 -26.23
C GLU A 1217 -13.61 47.88 -26.89
N LYS A 1218 -12.39 48.32 -27.22
CA LYS A 1218 -11.34 47.43 -27.74
C LYS A 1218 -10.87 46.43 -26.66
N THR A 1219 -10.62 46.90 -25.44
CA THR A 1219 -10.20 46.05 -24.30
C THR A 1219 -11.28 45.02 -23.93
N LEU A 1220 -12.57 45.41 -23.96
CA LEU A 1220 -13.69 44.49 -23.74
C LEU A 1220 -13.77 43.40 -24.82
N LYS A 1221 -13.46 43.75 -26.07
CA LYS A 1221 -13.45 42.79 -27.18
C LYS A 1221 -12.32 41.77 -27.02
N GLU A 1222 -11.17 42.21 -26.50
CA GLU A 1222 -10.05 41.33 -26.15
C GLU A 1222 -10.43 40.35 -25.03
N PHE A 1223 -11.07 40.81 -23.94
CA PHE A 1223 -11.59 39.91 -22.90
C PHE A 1223 -12.58 38.87 -23.45
N GLY A 1224 -13.49 39.28 -24.34
CA GLY A 1224 -14.43 38.36 -24.98
C GLY A 1224 -13.75 37.25 -25.78
N ILE A 1225 -12.61 37.55 -26.42
CA ILE A 1225 -11.83 36.55 -27.16
C ILE A 1225 -11.09 35.62 -26.18
N THR A 1226 -10.49 36.16 -25.12
CA THR A 1226 -9.74 35.39 -24.12
C THR A 1226 -10.63 34.36 -23.42
N TRP A 1227 -11.80 34.77 -22.93
CA TRP A 1227 -12.74 33.88 -22.22
C TRP A 1227 -13.48 32.90 -23.14
N ALA A 1228 -13.57 33.18 -24.44
CA ALA A 1228 -14.17 32.25 -25.40
C ALA A 1228 -13.29 31.03 -25.73
N ASN A 1229 -11.97 31.12 -25.47
CA ASN A 1229 -10.99 30.10 -25.86
C ASN A 1229 -10.40 29.30 -24.67
N LEU A 1230 -10.79 29.60 -23.43
CA LEU A 1230 -10.31 28.91 -22.22
C LEU A 1230 -11.17 27.66 -21.91
N GLU A 1231 -10.53 26.49 -21.81
CA GLU A 1231 -11.18 25.20 -21.50
C GLU A 1231 -10.64 24.58 -20.21
N PHE A 1232 -11.49 23.89 -19.45
CA PHE A 1232 -11.07 23.19 -18.23
C PHE A 1232 -10.41 21.83 -18.52
N VAL A 1233 -9.37 21.49 -17.76
CA VAL A 1233 -8.65 20.22 -17.90
C VAL A 1233 -9.35 19.12 -17.10
N HIS A 1234 -9.43 17.93 -17.68
CA HIS A 1234 -10.15 16.79 -17.14
C HIS A 1234 -9.18 15.68 -16.70
N SER A 1235 -9.30 15.17 -15.48
CA SER A 1235 -8.46 14.09 -14.94
C SER A 1235 -9.29 12.94 -14.37
N GLN A 1236 -8.87 11.68 -14.54
CA GLN A 1236 -9.63 10.52 -14.05
C GLN A 1236 -9.32 10.17 -12.58
N HIS A 1237 -10.36 9.96 -11.79
CA HIS A 1237 -10.24 9.53 -10.40
C HIS A 1237 -9.82 8.04 -10.28
N LYS A 1238 -8.67 7.79 -9.64
CA LYS A 1238 -7.98 6.47 -9.64
C LYS A 1238 -8.78 5.27 -9.12
N ARG A 1239 -9.85 5.48 -8.33
CA ARG A 1239 -10.62 4.37 -7.72
C ARG A 1239 -12.01 4.16 -8.33
N THR A 1240 -12.56 5.16 -9.01
CA THR A 1240 -13.95 5.13 -9.51
C THR A 1240 -14.05 5.40 -11.02
N SER A 1241 -12.95 5.75 -11.68
CA SER A 1241 -12.85 6.07 -13.12
C SER A 1241 -13.78 7.20 -13.59
N ILE A 1242 -14.26 8.05 -12.67
CA ILE A 1242 -15.07 9.24 -12.99
C ILE A 1242 -14.12 10.40 -13.31
N THR A 1243 -14.44 11.17 -14.35
CA THR A 1243 -13.70 12.35 -14.77
C THR A 1243 -13.94 13.52 -13.81
N LEU A 1244 -12.87 14.01 -13.19
CA LEU A 1244 -12.84 15.21 -12.35
C LEU A 1244 -12.34 16.40 -13.17
N ILE A 1245 -12.98 17.55 -12.97
CA ILE A 1245 -12.59 18.81 -13.60
C ILE A 1245 -11.57 19.48 -12.68
N ASN A 1246 -10.37 19.78 -13.21
CA ASN A 1246 -9.33 20.53 -12.51
C ASN A 1246 -9.19 21.91 -13.18
N ALA A 1247 -9.26 22.96 -12.37
CA ALA A 1247 -8.85 24.30 -12.79
C ALA A 1247 -7.36 24.46 -12.44
N GLU A 1248 -6.53 24.73 -13.45
CA GLU A 1248 -5.10 25.04 -13.25
C GLU A 1248 -4.94 26.46 -12.68
N GLU A 1249 -3.79 26.69 -12.02
CA GLU A 1249 -3.45 27.96 -11.36
C GLU A 1249 -3.47 29.13 -12.35
N ASP A 1250 -3.05 28.90 -13.60
CA ASP A 1250 -3.07 29.87 -14.71
C ASP A 1250 -4.49 30.38 -15.06
N VAL A 1251 -5.52 29.52 -14.93
CA VAL A 1251 -6.92 29.91 -15.18
C VAL A 1251 -7.43 30.81 -14.05
N ILE A 1252 -6.94 30.57 -12.82
CA ILE A 1252 -7.27 31.37 -11.65
C ILE A 1252 -6.52 32.71 -11.70
N GLU A 1253 -5.25 32.72 -12.08
CA GLU A 1253 -4.46 33.94 -12.26
C GLU A 1253 -5.05 34.83 -13.38
N THR A 1254 -5.43 34.23 -14.51
CA THR A 1254 -6.10 34.97 -15.60
C THR A 1254 -7.48 35.50 -15.18
N LEU A 1255 -8.17 34.82 -14.26
CA LEU A 1255 -9.42 35.31 -13.67
C LEU A 1255 -9.17 36.52 -12.76
N GLU A 1256 -8.17 36.43 -11.89
CA GLU A 1256 -7.82 37.48 -10.93
C GLU A 1256 -7.32 38.75 -11.63
N ASP A 1257 -6.46 38.61 -12.66
CA ASP A 1257 -5.95 39.73 -13.45
C ASP A 1257 -7.07 40.43 -14.25
N ASN A 1258 -7.98 39.67 -14.85
CA ASN A 1258 -9.12 40.25 -15.57
C ASN A 1258 -10.17 40.84 -14.61
N GLN A 1259 -10.26 40.37 -13.36
CA GLN A 1259 -11.07 41.00 -12.31
C GLN A 1259 -10.46 42.32 -11.84
N ALA A 1260 -9.14 42.41 -11.74
CA ALA A 1260 -8.45 43.65 -11.35
C ALA A 1260 -8.47 44.72 -12.45
N GLY A 1261 -8.60 44.31 -13.72
CA GLY A 1261 -8.70 45.19 -14.90
C GLY A 1261 -10.07 45.84 -15.12
N PHE A 1262 -11.04 45.61 -14.23
CA PHE A 1262 -12.42 46.14 -14.34
C PHE A 1262 -12.79 47.12 -13.22
#